data_AF-A0A2E5K2W3-F1
#
_entry.id   AF-A0A2E5K2W3-F1
#
_cell.length_a   1.000
_cell.length_b   1.000
_cell.length_c   1.000
_cell.angle_alpha   90.00
_cell.angle_beta   90.00
_cell.angle_gamma   90.00
#
_symmetry.space_group_name_H-M   'P 1'
#
loop_
_entity.id
_entity.type
_entity.pdbx_description
1 polymer ?
#
loop_
_entity_poly.entity_id
_entity_poly.type
_entity_poly.pdbx_seq_one_letter_code
_entity_poly.pdbx_strand_id
1 'polypeptide(L)'
;MHPSIRYTFGIVLIVALAAGRFWMVQNPDSRSESDGSKIVLKESLSETRTHEPTFVLTEDFDLEPVHDFSAWLESYRSGRMEASFVEAGRVLAEQRRSLMLKLTQKNPTAALGASIGFADYESLPEELQELVEQPFTTTGNVLITAICDHDHHTPDYLVDVILEDQSRLKIAPNDMSRARVSKSDLPIQGIQIDGYAALQPQVFQKLEGADLDWAWESLPHGNPDPNADFLTGEPLGPNPLTAVAGGFVFLFSNDETLSELETVLRSFDDLPGGTTGSSILFSEELQTQAKGLPIEAIKNRQKQILINDTTGNKTTIFIRAIFPDKLDPPISKEDLEAQINTDVSGHFENYSYDLTSITATATADTYQLAENTSQYTFNGEGGTNDRTEMILEAIALYEAAGSPEGAIGDFDIVGMVFPRLDSWGSAVGLGTVGGAQSSHWLNGTPSTETIVHEFGHNFGLVHSNYWIFNGTGNEGSTDPVDPAGENEEYGDFWDVMGVGDATRGHFHMAAKNYLGWLSDDDTIRIDAAEGSGTYRVFRFDHKGASGLQMLEVTKSGNENYFIGFRRAFKSNANYYRGAYILWERSSSSGGQPERNQGWIIDTTPESLGERQDAGISLGRTYSDVATMVHITPIGVGGSAPNEYLDVVVNYGEFSGNTAPTVSINIPATGDARTALNFSATGNDADGDDLAYSWDLGNGEVYPNSDTISAIYLVGGTYDVSVTISDMKGGTETQSAQIIIDDPVNIWTTRTSGTTNDLEGLGTDGTTLFAVGRGALLRSTNGQSYTNQAPSGTLNTIFNDVVWTGSEWLAVGLDAEFQSGNFFGWKPVIFSSSDGTDWGQIFEAPANEGNSLIGFNEIASNEDGSLVIVVGDQGLLYKRVDGGDWTKVEGLELSEQTDLGIDYGNGVFVVGGFDFINQTTGLYLFRTSDGENWEDLESNSDLNSNAALDAIAFLNNLFIASGFNSRVVFSENGGLSWQTLEQGNRHRMSTFAFGAGVFYSIGVDEDAGNALVNLVSSDGKLWNTVADGDTEAGNDVIFFNNSFIIVGDGGSIRQSGLVDASAEILATPQISPASQGFSGSIEVSMSTDAEDAEIRYTMDESEPTAGSTLYADPFEIAETTTVKAKVFKGGLDPSVTATATYTKTLAGFAAWIDPFYQGENASATANPDGDWASNLLEWALGSLPNNVDSAPMEPEFSIDLNNGIATFTIHRLAEEPSANIIIEKSMDLANWSELATSATTDTDIMLVLVDDNPILLVPCFLRIRVSD
;
A
#
# COMPACT_ATOMS: atom_id res chain seq x y z
N MET A 1 -8.74 12.33 -60.18
CA MET A 1 -8.16 13.67 -60.43
C MET A 1 -8.02 14.35 -59.09
N HIS A 2 -6.79 14.69 -58.72
CA HIS A 2 -6.45 15.64 -57.64
C HIS A 2 -6.88 17.08 -58.04
N PRO A 3 -7.03 18.04 -57.10
CA PRO A 3 -5.91 18.68 -56.38
C PRO A 3 -6.14 18.85 -54.84
N SER A 4 -5.21 18.66 -53.88
CA SER A 4 -3.90 19.28 -53.51
C SER A 4 -4.01 20.79 -53.19
N ILE A 5 -3.57 21.39 -52.05
CA ILE A 5 -2.22 21.42 -51.40
C ILE A 5 -2.31 22.23 -50.06
N ARG A 6 -1.79 21.69 -48.93
CA ARG A 6 -0.63 22.08 -48.04
C ARG A 6 -0.76 23.30 -47.10
N TYR A 7 -0.29 23.12 -45.85
CA TYR A 7 1.04 23.59 -45.37
C TYR A 7 1.61 22.65 -44.28
N THR A 8 2.87 22.23 -44.48
CA THR A 8 3.73 21.45 -43.58
C THR A 8 5.06 22.19 -43.56
N PHE A 9 5.62 22.46 -42.38
CA PHE A 9 7.03 22.88 -42.24
C PHE A 9 7.75 21.83 -41.38
N GLY A 10 8.70 21.14 -42.02
CA GLY A 10 9.72 20.34 -41.35
C GLY A 10 11.02 21.13 -41.27
N ILE A 11 11.77 20.93 -40.17
CA ILE A 11 13.18 21.30 -40.06
C ILE A 11 13.97 20.00 -40.10
N VAL A 12 14.84 19.89 -41.12
CA VAL A 12 15.85 18.85 -41.29
C VAL A 12 17.18 19.43 -40.80
N LEU A 13 17.79 18.81 -39.78
CA LEU A 13 19.17 19.07 -39.38
C LEU A 13 20.12 18.10 -40.10
N ILE A 14 21.18 18.65 -40.68
CA ILE A 14 22.27 17.93 -41.34
C ILE A 14 23.25 17.45 -40.27
N VAL A 15 23.54 16.14 -40.19
CA VAL A 15 24.70 15.59 -39.47
C VAL A 15 25.51 14.70 -40.41
N ALA A 16 26.81 15.00 -40.48
CA ALA A 16 27.81 14.24 -41.22
C ALA A 16 28.27 13.00 -40.41
N LEU A 17 28.44 11.90 -41.12
CA LEU A 17 28.91 10.59 -40.67
C LEU A 17 30.33 10.58 -40.09
N ALA A 18 30.53 9.85 -38.99
CA ALA A 18 31.65 8.91 -38.80
C ALA A 18 31.37 7.87 -37.69
N ALA A 19 31.20 6.61 -38.12
CA ALA A 19 31.44 5.29 -37.48
C ALA A 19 31.18 5.06 -35.96
N GLY A 20 30.51 3.99 -35.51
CA GLY A 20 29.96 2.83 -36.21
C GLY A 20 29.24 1.82 -35.30
N ARG A 21 28.17 1.26 -35.86
CA ARG A 21 27.60 -0.11 -35.72
C ARG A 21 26.89 -0.53 -34.42
N PHE A 22 25.57 -0.35 -34.45
CA PHE A 22 24.56 -1.29 -33.93
C PHE A 22 24.07 -2.23 -35.05
N TRP A 23 23.58 -3.41 -34.67
CA TRP A 23 22.60 -4.18 -35.45
C TRP A 23 21.41 -4.52 -34.54
N MET A 24 20.21 -4.14 -34.97
CA MET A 24 18.95 -4.79 -34.61
C MET A 24 18.59 -5.80 -35.70
N VAL A 25 17.90 -6.88 -35.33
CA VAL A 25 17.05 -7.63 -36.26
C VAL A 25 15.72 -7.90 -35.57
N GLN A 26 14.64 -7.47 -36.24
CA GLN A 26 13.26 -7.87 -36.01
C GLN A 26 12.93 -8.98 -37.03
N ASN A 27 12.22 -10.02 -36.58
CA ASN A 27 11.59 -11.09 -37.40
C ASN A 27 10.41 -10.51 -38.24
N PRO A 28 9.88 -11.12 -39.34
CA PRO A 28 9.25 -12.46 -39.28
C PRO A 28 9.22 -13.33 -40.58
N ASP A 29 8.76 -14.57 -40.38
CA ASP A 29 7.97 -15.46 -41.26
C ASP A 29 8.57 -16.37 -42.39
N SER A 30 8.24 -17.66 -42.20
CA SER A 30 7.79 -18.69 -43.17
C SER A 30 8.75 -19.78 -43.70
N ARG A 31 8.38 -21.04 -43.34
CA ARG A 31 8.49 -22.35 -44.03
C ARG A 31 9.64 -22.61 -45.03
N SER A 32 10.45 -23.65 -44.75
CA SER A 32 10.49 -24.91 -45.55
C SER A 32 11.67 -25.83 -45.19
N GLU A 33 11.33 -27.11 -44.96
CA GLU A 33 12.02 -28.34 -45.40
C GLU A 33 13.55 -28.48 -45.46
N SER A 34 14.00 -29.50 -44.73
CA SER A 34 14.79 -30.66 -45.21
C SER A 34 16.32 -30.63 -45.21
N ASP A 35 16.84 -31.74 -44.65
CA ASP A 35 18.07 -32.47 -45.02
C ASP A 35 19.40 -31.76 -44.73
N GLY A 36 20.34 -32.30 -43.96
CA GLY A 36 20.47 -33.64 -43.45
C GLY A 36 21.92 -33.89 -43.07
N SER A 37 22.08 -34.89 -42.20
CA SER A 37 23.21 -35.80 -42.11
C SER A 37 24.38 -35.50 -41.15
N LYS A 38 24.43 -36.37 -40.11
CA LYS A 38 25.55 -37.26 -39.73
C LYS A 38 26.67 -36.59 -38.88
N ILE A 39 27.14 -37.10 -37.73
CA ILE A 39 27.43 -38.49 -37.32
C ILE A 39 27.38 -38.63 -35.78
N VAL A 40 26.90 -39.79 -35.35
CA VAL A 40 26.78 -40.39 -34.01
C VAL A 40 28.14 -40.72 -33.35
N LEU A 41 28.25 -40.55 -32.03
CA LEU A 41 28.81 -41.58 -31.13
C LEU A 41 28.02 -41.69 -29.81
N LYS A 42 27.77 -42.95 -29.45
CA LYS A 42 26.94 -43.49 -28.38
C LYS A 42 27.67 -43.56 -27.02
N GLU A 43 26.87 -43.37 -25.97
CA GLU A 43 26.80 -44.07 -24.67
C GLU A 43 28.07 -44.73 -24.09
N SER A 44 28.43 -44.40 -22.84
CA SER A 44 27.82 -45.07 -21.66
C SER A 44 28.53 -44.73 -20.34
N LEU A 45 27.67 -44.48 -19.34
CA LEU A 45 27.72 -44.88 -17.93
C LEU A 45 28.69 -44.21 -16.93
N SER A 46 28.01 -43.53 -16.01
CA SER A 46 28.12 -43.59 -14.54
C SER A 46 29.40 -43.05 -13.91
N GLU A 47 29.27 -41.87 -13.29
CA GLU A 47 29.49 -41.74 -11.86
C GLU A 47 28.81 -40.46 -11.36
N THR A 48 28.11 -40.64 -10.24
CA THR A 48 27.43 -39.65 -9.42
C THR A 48 28.29 -38.41 -9.18
N ARG A 49 27.82 -37.24 -9.62
CA ARG A 49 28.21 -35.95 -9.04
C ARG A 49 26.96 -35.28 -8.50
N THR A 50 26.94 -35.16 -7.18
CA THR A 50 26.17 -34.17 -6.43
C THR A 50 26.30 -32.82 -7.13
N HIS A 51 25.17 -32.28 -7.61
CA HIS A 51 25.08 -30.90 -8.05
C HIS A 51 25.12 -30.03 -6.81
N GLU A 52 26.26 -29.41 -6.54
CA GLU A 52 26.25 -28.07 -5.95
C GLU A 52 26.09 -27.08 -7.11
N PRO A 53 25.26 -26.03 -6.98
CA PRO A 53 25.10 -25.04 -8.02
C PRO A 53 26.37 -24.19 -8.11
N THR A 54 27.23 -24.49 -9.09
CA THR A 54 28.31 -23.58 -9.50
C THR A 54 27.70 -22.35 -10.16
N PHE A 55 27.65 -21.23 -9.43
CA PHE A 55 27.62 -19.91 -10.05
C PHE A 55 28.91 -19.74 -10.87
N VAL A 56 28.78 -19.57 -12.18
CA VAL A 56 29.92 -19.24 -13.06
C VAL A 56 30.14 -17.74 -12.99
N LEU A 57 31.00 -17.27 -12.08
CA LEU A 57 31.60 -15.94 -12.17
C LEU A 57 32.76 -16.02 -13.18
N THR A 58 32.68 -15.26 -14.27
CA THR A 58 33.59 -15.33 -15.43
C THR A 58 34.88 -14.49 -15.32
N GLU A 59 35.29 -14.02 -14.15
CA GLU A 59 36.60 -13.35 -13.95
C GLU A 59 37.58 -14.28 -13.21
N ASP A 60 38.48 -14.94 -13.95
CA ASP A 60 39.66 -15.58 -13.36
C ASP A 60 40.61 -14.47 -12.85
N PHE A 61 40.71 -14.30 -11.53
CA PHE A 61 41.68 -13.39 -10.92
C PHE A 61 43.10 -13.98 -10.97
N ASP A 62 44.08 -13.18 -11.38
CA ASP A 62 45.49 -13.57 -11.36
C ASP A 62 46.07 -13.48 -9.94
N LEU A 63 46.34 -14.63 -9.32
CA LEU A 63 46.86 -14.75 -7.95
C LEU A 63 48.40 -14.69 -7.86
N GLU A 64 49.11 -14.43 -8.96
CA GLU A 64 50.59 -14.30 -8.94
C GLU A 64 51.12 -13.33 -7.87
N PRO A 65 50.53 -12.13 -7.65
CA PRO A 65 50.96 -11.22 -6.57
C PRO A 65 50.85 -11.82 -5.16
N VAL A 66 49.85 -12.67 -4.91
CA VAL A 66 49.67 -13.35 -3.60
C VAL A 66 50.79 -14.36 -3.40
N HIS A 67 51.10 -15.16 -4.42
CA HIS A 67 52.15 -16.18 -4.37
C HIS A 67 53.55 -15.56 -4.23
N ASP A 68 53.85 -14.51 -5.00
CA ASP A 68 55.15 -13.83 -4.98
C ASP A 68 55.43 -13.16 -3.63
N PHE A 69 54.42 -12.51 -3.05
CA PHE A 69 54.55 -11.94 -1.70
C PHE A 69 54.75 -13.03 -0.63
N SER A 70 54.01 -14.15 -0.72
CA SER A 70 54.14 -15.27 0.21
C SER A 70 55.55 -15.89 0.17
N ALA A 71 56.12 -16.06 -1.03
CA ALA A 71 57.48 -16.58 -1.19
C ALA A 71 58.56 -15.62 -0.65
N TRP A 72 58.34 -14.30 -0.80
CA TRP A 72 59.18 -13.28 -0.19
C TRP A 72 59.10 -13.32 1.34
N LEU A 73 57.90 -13.46 1.90
CA LEU A 73 57.63 -13.50 3.34
C LEU A 73 58.29 -14.72 4.01
N GLU A 74 58.22 -15.90 3.38
CA GLU A 74 58.93 -17.10 3.84
C GLU A 74 60.45 -16.87 3.87
N SER A 75 60.99 -16.21 2.84
CA SER A 75 62.40 -15.88 2.75
C SER A 75 62.83 -14.90 3.86
N TYR A 76 61.98 -13.90 4.15
CA TYR A 76 62.17 -12.93 5.22
C TYR A 76 62.23 -13.59 6.60
N ARG A 77 61.29 -14.49 6.93
CA ARG A 77 61.28 -15.24 8.20
C ARG A 77 62.51 -16.11 8.41
N SER A 78 63.07 -16.65 7.32
CA SER A 78 64.24 -17.53 7.39
C SER A 78 65.56 -16.81 7.73
N GLY A 79 65.53 -15.50 8.02
CA GLY A 79 66.69 -14.74 8.52
C GLY A 79 67.82 -14.56 7.50
N ARG A 80 67.54 -14.81 6.22
CA ARG A 80 68.40 -14.37 5.14
C ARG A 80 68.16 -12.85 5.04
N MET A 81 69.19 -11.99 4.94
CA MET A 81 69.23 -10.78 4.06
C MET A 81 69.71 -9.42 4.61
N GLU A 82 70.09 -8.57 3.61
CA GLU A 82 70.59 -7.19 3.64
C GLU A 82 69.50 -6.13 3.31
N ALA A 83 69.82 -4.82 3.43
CA ALA A 83 68.90 -3.68 3.36
C ALA A 83 68.10 -3.47 2.05
N SER A 84 68.51 -4.04 0.91
CA SER A 84 67.77 -3.93 -0.37
C SER A 84 66.56 -4.86 -0.46
N PHE A 85 66.36 -5.73 0.53
CA PHE A 85 65.33 -6.77 0.49
C PHE A 85 63.94 -6.30 0.97
N VAL A 86 63.90 -5.27 1.83
CA VAL A 86 62.64 -4.64 2.29
C VAL A 86 61.97 -3.86 1.16
N GLU A 87 62.75 -3.17 0.31
CA GLU A 87 62.24 -2.45 -0.86
C GLU A 87 61.61 -3.38 -1.90
N ALA A 88 62.14 -4.59 -2.08
CA ALA A 88 61.53 -5.61 -2.93
C ALA A 88 60.20 -6.11 -2.33
N GLY A 89 60.13 -6.27 -1.01
CA GLY A 89 58.90 -6.58 -0.28
C GLY A 89 57.83 -5.50 -0.43
N ARG A 90 58.24 -4.23 -0.41
CA ARG A 90 57.35 -3.08 -0.62
C ARG A 90 56.62 -3.12 -1.96
N VAL A 91 57.35 -3.40 -3.05
CA VAL A 91 56.76 -3.52 -4.39
C VAL A 91 55.77 -4.69 -4.47
N LEU A 92 56.10 -5.84 -3.86
CA LEU A 92 55.21 -7.00 -3.84
C LEU A 92 53.97 -6.76 -2.96
N ALA A 93 54.12 -6.05 -1.83
CA ALA A 93 53.02 -5.64 -0.97
C ALA A 93 52.06 -4.71 -1.73
N GLU A 94 52.56 -3.69 -2.43
CA GLU A 94 51.74 -2.78 -3.26
C GLU A 94 50.91 -3.54 -4.34
N GLN A 95 51.51 -4.56 -4.96
CA GLN A 95 50.82 -5.42 -5.92
C GLN A 95 49.77 -6.31 -5.25
N ARG A 96 50.10 -6.88 -4.08
CA ARG A 96 49.17 -7.66 -3.26
C ARG A 96 47.97 -6.81 -2.84
N ARG A 97 48.18 -5.60 -2.29
CA ARG A 97 47.11 -4.67 -1.88
C ARG A 97 46.09 -4.43 -2.99
N SER A 98 46.59 -4.14 -4.19
CA SER A 98 45.73 -3.88 -5.36
C SER A 98 44.87 -5.08 -5.76
N LEU A 99 45.39 -6.30 -5.62
CA LEU A 99 44.65 -7.53 -5.89
C LEU A 99 43.68 -7.88 -4.76
N MET A 100 44.14 -7.81 -3.51
CA MET A 100 43.36 -8.15 -2.33
C MET A 100 42.17 -7.22 -2.15
N LEU A 101 42.31 -5.92 -2.45
CA LEU A 101 41.17 -4.99 -2.49
C LEU A 101 40.10 -5.43 -3.49
N LYS A 102 40.51 -5.79 -4.72
CA LYS A 102 39.56 -6.26 -5.75
C LYS A 102 38.89 -7.59 -5.38
N LEU A 103 39.65 -8.52 -4.81
CA LEU A 103 39.11 -9.78 -4.32
C LEU A 103 38.11 -9.51 -3.18
N THR A 104 38.45 -8.66 -2.22
CA THR A 104 37.55 -8.29 -1.12
C THR A 104 36.25 -7.63 -1.63
N GLN A 105 36.31 -6.86 -2.72
CA GLN A 105 35.13 -6.20 -3.30
C GLN A 105 34.25 -7.12 -4.18
N LYS A 106 34.82 -8.15 -4.81
CA LYS A 106 34.13 -8.95 -5.85
C LYS A 106 33.99 -10.43 -5.53
N ASN A 107 34.94 -11.00 -4.78
CA ASN A 107 35.00 -12.40 -4.40
C ASN A 107 35.62 -12.57 -3.00
N PRO A 108 34.87 -12.24 -1.93
CA PRO A 108 35.37 -12.26 -0.56
C PRO A 108 35.86 -13.63 -0.11
N THR A 109 35.22 -14.72 -0.58
CA THR A 109 35.68 -16.09 -0.32
C THR A 109 37.09 -16.34 -0.84
N ALA A 110 37.40 -15.89 -2.06
CA ALA A 110 38.76 -15.99 -2.60
C ALA A 110 39.75 -15.08 -1.86
N ALA A 111 39.30 -13.91 -1.39
CA ALA A 111 40.11 -13.01 -0.57
C ALA A 111 40.52 -13.68 0.76
N LEU A 112 39.57 -14.31 1.47
CA LEU A 112 39.83 -15.05 2.71
C LEU A 112 40.75 -16.26 2.48
N GLY A 113 40.60 -16.97 1.37
CA GLY A 113 41.49 -18.08 1.03
C GLY A 113 42.93 -17.64 0.71
N ALA A 114 43.11 -16.39 0.28
CA ALA A 114 44.39 -15.81 -0.09
C ALA A 114 45.04 -14.98 1.03
N SER A 115 44.36 -14.75 2.17
CA SER A 115 44.77 -13.82 3.21
C SER A 115 46.07 -14.18 3.92
N ILE A 116 46.79 -13.17 4.40
CA ILE A 116 47.90 -13.33 5.34
C ILE A 116 47.39 -13.73 6.73
N GLY A 117 48.07 -14.68 7.38
CA GLY A 117 47.77 -15.10 8.75
C GLY A 117 48.11 -14.05 9.81
N PHE A 118 47.60 -14.22 11.03
CA PHE A 118 47.82 -13.31 12.16
C PHE A 118 49.30 -13.21 12.56
N ALA A 119 49.95 -14.36 12.77
CA ALA A 119 51.38 -14.44 13.11
C ALA A 119 52.24 -13.87 11.97
N ASP A 120 51.78 -14.06 10.75
CA ASP A 120 52.45 -13.65 9.53
C ASP A 120 52.44 -12.13 9.39
N TYR A 121 51.30 -11.50 9.66
CA TYR A 121 51.11 -10.05 9.67
C TYR A 121 51.93 -9.36 10.78
N GLU A 122 51.91 -9.89 12.00
CA GLU A 122 52.71 -9.34 13.11
C GLU A 122 54.22 -9.44 12.86
N SER A 123 54.66 -10.43 12.08
CA SER A 123 56.08 -10.59 11.74
C SER A 123 56.60 -9.56 10.72
N LEU A 124 55.72 -8.82 10.04
CA LEU A 124 56.10 -7.83 9.03
C LEU A 124 56.70 -6.55 9.65
N PRO A 125 57.61 -5.87 8.94
CA PRO A 125 57.95 -4.49 9.25
C PRO A 125 56.71 -3.57 9.21
N GLU A 126 56.62 -2.61 10.13
CA GLU A 126 55.53 -1.62 10.23
C GLU A 126 55.24 -0.92 8.88
N GLU A 127 56.30 -0.57 8.13
CA GLU A 127 56.19 0.05 6.79
C GLU A 127 55.51 -0.82 5.72
N LEU A 128 55.41 -2.15 5.94
CA LEU A 128 54.75 -3.08 5.01
C LEU A 128 53.37 -3.53 5.51
N GLN A 129 53.07 -3.39 6.80
CA GLN A 129 51.76 -3.72 7.38
C GLN A 129 50.65 -2.84 6.80
N GLU A 130 50.93 -1.56 6.52
CA GLU A 130 50.00 -0.63 5.85
C GLU A 130 49.78 -0.96 4.36
N LEU A 131 50.59 -1.85 3.78
CA LEU A 131 50.58 -2.19 2.35
C LEU A 131 50.01 -3.58 2.07
N VAL A 132 49.44 -4.26 3.06
CA VAL A 132 48.77 -5.56 2.90
C VAL A 132 47.47 -5.57 3.67
N GLU A 133 46.61 -6.55 3.41
CA GLU A 133 45.39 -6.76 4.21
C GLU A 133 45.75 -7.11 5.66
N GLN A 134 44.98 -6.57 6.60
CA GLN A 134 45.14 -6.82 8.02
C GLN A 134 44.13 -7.89 8.48
N PRO A 135 44.57 -9.03 9.01
CA PRO A 135 43.68 -9.97 9.65
C PRO A 135 43.18 -9.41 10.98
N PHE A 136 41.91 -9.63 11.30
CA PHE A 136 41.31 -9.16 12.54
C PHE A 136 40.36 -10.21 13.15
N THR A 137 40.21 -10.15 14.48
CA THR A 137 39.18 -10.87 15.23
C THR A 137 38.75 -9.99 16.40
N THR A 138 37.47 -9.62 16.45
CA THR A 138 36.91 -8.67 17.43
C THR A 138 35.40 -8.82 17.50
N THR A 139 34.76 -8.21 18.50
CA THR A 139 33.32 -7.94 18.41
C THR A 139 33.08 -6.68 17.59
N GLY A 140 31.92 -6.59 16.93
CA GLY A 140 31.52 -5.41 16.16
C GLY A 140 30.05 -5.43 15.75
N ASN A 141 29.55 -4.28 15.31
CA ASN A 141 28.18 -4.15 14.83
C ASN A 141 28.13 -4.44 13.33
N VAL A 142 27.22 -5.31 12.92
CA VAL A 142 26.90 -5.55 11.50
C VAL A 142 25.62 -4.80 11.20
N LEU A 143 25.66 -3.88 10.25
CA LEU A 143 24.51 -3.09 9.82
C LEU A 143 24.13 -3.52 8.41
N ILE A 144 22.87 -3.90 8.24
CA ILE A 144 22.29 -4.35 6.97
C ILE A 144 21.21 -3.37 6.60
N THR A 145 21.29 -2.83 5.39
CA THR A 145 20.32 -1.86 4.87
C THR A 145 19.73 -2.40 3.59
N ALA A 146 18.40 -2.52 3.55
CA ALA A 146 17.68 -2.91 2.34
C ALA A 146 17.72 -1.72 1.35
N ILE A 147 18.06 -1.97 0.08
CA ILE A 147 18.07 -0.95 -0.98
C ILE A 147 17.01 -1.28 -2.01
N CYS A 148 16.23 -0.26 -2.35
CA CYS A 148 15.28 -0.32 -3.44
C CYS A 148 15.95 0.20 -4.72
N ASP A 149 16.24 -0.69 -5.66
CA ASP A 149 16.49 -0.33 -7.05
C ASP A 149 15.27 -0.76 -7.89
N HIS A 150 14.96 0.00 -8.95
CA HIS A 150 13.75 -0.20 -9.76
C HIS A 150 13.81 -1.40 -10.72
N ASP A 151 14.88 -2.21 -10.71
CA ASP A 151 15.04 -3.33 -11.63
C ASP A 151 14.43 -4.64 -11.07
N HIS A 152 13.32 -4.56 -10.34
CA HIS A 152 12.26 -5.56 -10.04
C HIS A 152 12.60 -7.06 -9.75
N HIS A 153 13.84 -7.52 -9.68
CA HIS A 153 14.12 -8.97 -9.63
C HIS A 153 14.94 -9.45 -8.43
N THR A 154 15.80 -8.63 -7.85
CA THR A 154 16.58 -9.01 -6.65
C THR A 154 16.86 -7.80 -5.78
N PRO A 155 16.59 -7.87 -4.46
CA PRO A 155 16.92 -6.77 -3.56
C PRO A 155 18.43 -6.63 -3.42
N ASP A 156 18.91 -5.40 -3.56
CA ASP A 156 20.29 -5.05 -3.20
C ASP A 156 20.36 -4.79 -1.69
N TYR A 157 21.42 -5.27 -1.04
CA TYR A 157 21.70 -5.01 0.36
C TYR A 157 23.06 -4.36 0.52
N LEU A 158 23.13 -3.33 1.37
CA LEU A 158 24.42 -2.90 1.91
C LEU A 158 24.68 -3.57 3.23
N VAL A 159 25.92 -4.01 3.39
CA VAL A 159 26.42 -4.54 4.65
C VAL A 159 27.62 -3.72 5.08
N ASP A 160 27.51 -3.11 6.26
CA ASP A 160 28.56 -2.36 6.91
C ASP A 160 28.95 -3.02 8.23
N VAL A 161 30.22 -2.91 8.59
CA VAL A 161 30.71 -3.33 9.89
C VAL A 161 31.31 -2.15 10.62
N ILE A 162 30.89 -1.95 11.86
CA ILE A 162 31.48 -0.98 12.78
C ILE A 162 32.26 -1.76 13.84
N LEU A 163 33.59 -1.59 13.86
CA LEU A 163 34.46 -2.22 14.84
C LEU A 163 34.43 -1.47 16.18
N GLU A 164 34.98 -2.08 17.25
CA GLU A 164 35.06 -1.47 18.59
C GLU A 164 35.74 -0.08 18.59
N ASP A 165 36.72 0.13 17.72
CA ASP A 165 37.43 1.41 17.55
C ASP A 165 36.64 2.46 16.73
N GLN A 166 35.39 2.17 16.40
CA GLN A 166 34.47 2.96 15.57
C GLN A 166 34.90 3.06 14.10
N SER A 167 35.88 2.25 13.66
CA SER A 167 36.16 2.15 12.23
C SER A 167 35.02 1.44 11.50
N ARG A 168 34.59 2.04 10.39
CA ARG A 168 33.57 1.48 9.49
C ARG A 168 34.24 0.79 8.31
N LEU A 169 33.80 -0.43 8.03
CA LEU A 169 34.26 -1.25 6.91
C LEU A 169 33.08 -1.64 6.03
N LYS A 170 33.21 -1.45 4.71
CA LYS A 170 32.20 -1.87 3.73
C LYS A 170 32.39 -3.35 3.39
N ILE A 171 31.30 -4.10 3.32
CA ILE A 171 31.30 -5.49 2.85
C ILE A 171 30.66 -5.55 1.47
N ALA A 172 31.16 -6.44 0.63
CA ALA A 172 30.59 -6.66 -0.69
C ALA A 172 29.14 -7.21 -0.56
N PRO A 173 28.16 -6.69 -1.33
CA PRO A 173 26.75 -7.11 -1.22
C PRO A 173 26.51 -8.63 -1.33
N ASN A 174 27.38 -9.33 -2.05
CA ASN A 174 27.31 -10.78 -2.25
C ASN A 174 27.86 -11.61 -1.07
N ASP A 175 28.30 -10.98 0.03
CA ASP A 175 28.85 -11.63 1.22
C ASP A 175 28.01 -11.37 2.48
N MET A 176 26.69 -11.57 2.37
CA MET A 176 25.76 -11.63 3.52
C MET A 176 25.85 -12.94 4.30
N SER A 177 26.99 -13.63 4.23
CA SER A 177 27.15 -15.00 4.72
C SER A 177 27.16 -15.12 6.26
N ARG A 178 27.39 -13.99 6.94
CA ARG A 178 27.56 -13.91 8.40
C ARG A 178 26.27 -13.55 9.16
N ALA A 179 25.47 -12.62 8.64
CA ALA A 179 24.19 -12.18 9.21
C ALA A 179 23.30 -11.61 8.11
N ARG A 180 21.98 -11.73 8.27
CA ARG A 180 20.95 -11.20 7.33
C ARG A 180 20.13 -10.06 7.92
N VAL A 181 20.24 -9.87 9.22
CA VAL A 181 19.65 -8.78 9.99
C VAL A 181 20.80 -8.09 10.72
N SER A 182 20.68 -6.78 10.94
CA SER A 182 21.68 -6.00 11.66
C SER A 182 21.82 -6.51 13.10
N LYS A 183 23.05 -6.51 13.60
CA LYS A 183 23.43 -7.07 14.91
C LYS A 183 24.44 -6.20 15.62
N SER A 184 24.36 -6.19 16.93
CA SER A 184 25.33 -5.55 17.80
C SER A 184 26.23 -6.57 18.49
N ASP A 185 27.49 -6.19 18.73
CA ASP A 185 28.49 -7.00 19.43
C ASP A 185 28.67 -8.42 18.85
N LEU A 186 28.51 -8.56 17.54
CA LEU A 186 28.63 -9.84 16.85
C LEU A 186 30.11 -10.28 16.83
N PRO A 187 30.45 -11.53 17.15
CA PRO A 187 31.79 -12.06 16.93
C PRO A 187 32.08 -12.09 15.43
N ILE A 188 33.07 -11.29 15.01
CA ILE A 188 33.49 -11.14 13.63
C ILE A 188 35.00 -11.32 13.51
N GLN A 189 35.41 -11.96 12.41
CA GLN A 189 36.81 -12.13 12.05
C GLN A 189 36.94 -12.24 10.54
N GLY A 190 38.10 -11.84 10.03
CA GLY A 190 38.33 -11.78 8.60
C GLY A 190 39.56 -10.95 8.29
N ILE A 191 39.52 -10.28 7.13
CA ILE A 191 40.56 -9.34 6.70
C ILE A 191 39.95 -7.98 6.38
N GLN A 192 40.71 -6.93 6.65
CA GLN A 192 40.39 -5.57 6.22
C GLN A 192 41.47 -4.99 5.32
N ILE A 193 41.05 -4.24 4.30
CA ILE A 193 41.94 -3.52 3.39
C ILE A 193 41.22 -2.31 2.78
N ASP A 194 41.83 -1.13 2.88
CA ASP A 194 41.35 0.12 2.26
C ASP A 194 39.86 0.44 2.48
N GLY A 195 39.37 0.22 3.70
CA GLY A 195 37.97 0.49 4.09
C GLY A 195 36.97 -0.60 3.70
N TYR A 196 37.44 -1.73 3.17
CA TYR A 196 36.63 -2.92 2.89
C TYR A 196 37.00 -4.07 3.83
N ALA A 197 36.03 -4.93 4.12
CA ALA A 197 36.23 -6.18 4.86
C ALA A 197 35.68 -7.38 4.08
N ALA A 198 36.35 -8.52 4.22
CA ALA A 198 35.80 -9.84 3.93
C ALA A 198 35.66 -10.59 5.25
N LEU A 199 34.46 -11.04 5.58
CA LEU A 199 34.18 -11.73 6.84
C LEU A 199 34.19 -13.24 6.67
N GLN A 200 34.68 -13.95 7.68
CA GLN A 200 34.46 -15.39 7.75
C GLN A 200 32.96 -15.68 7.77
N PRO A 201 32.46 -16.61 6.92
CA PRO A 201 31.05 -16.94 6.93
C PRO A 201 30.65 -17.60 8.25
N GLN A 202 31.57 -18.35 8.90
CA GLN A 202 31.33 -19.01 10.18
C GLN A 202 31.56 -18.09 11.39
N VAL A 203 30.82 -18.36 12.49
CA VAL A 203 31.01 -17.73 13.80
C VAL A 203 32.41 -18.01 14.34
N PHE A 204 32.95 -19.21 14.10
CA PHE A 204 34.27 -19.63 14.54
C PHE A 204 35.24 -19.83 13.38
N GLN A 205 36.44 -19.23 13.48
CA GLN A 205 37.56 -19.51 12.58
C GLN A 205 38.51 -20.52 13.23
N LYS A 206 38.67 -21.69 12.60
CA LYS A 206 39.67 -22.69 13.03
C LYS A 206 41.08 -22.17 12.77
N LEU A 207 41.97 -22.34 13.75
CA LEU A 207 43.38 -21.97 13.61
C LEU A 207 44.30 -23.20 13.62
N GLU A 208 45.38 -23.11 12.84
CA GLU A 208 46.42 -24.13 12.75
C GLU A 208 47.81 -23.48 12.70
N GLY A 209 48.86 -24.26 12.95
CA GLY A 209 50.24 -23.82 12.74
C GLY A 209 50.63 -22.60 13.57
N ALA A 210 51.28 -21.61 12.93
CA ALA A 210 51.80 -20.43 13.61
C ALA A 210 50.70 -19.49 14.14
N ASP A 211 49.53 -19.45 13.50
CA ASP A 211 48.40 -18.63 13.96
C ASP A 211 47.74 -19.22 15.21
N LEU A 212 47.75 -20.54 15.36
CA LEU A 212 47.36 -21.21 16.61
C LEU A 212 48.27 -20.78 17.77
N ASP A 213 49.59 -20.83 17.55
CA ASP A 213 50.57 -20.45 18.57
C ASP A 213 50.42 -18.96 18.94
N TRP A 214 50.23 -18.08 17.94
CA TRP A 214 49.95 -16.66 18.15
C TRP A 214 48.69 -16.44 18.98
N ALA A 215 47.56 -17.09 18.63
CA ALA A 215 46.30 -16.88 19.34
C ALA A 215 46.42 -17.27 20.82
N TRP A 216 47.16 -18.34 21.12
CA TRP A 216 47.44 -18.78 22.49
C TRP A 216 48.27 -17.80 23.31
N GLU A 217 49.16 -17.04 22.66
CA GLU A 217 50.01 -16.04 23.33
C GLU A 217 49.34 -14.66 23.44
N SER A 218 48.48 -14.33 22.47
CA SER A 218 47.99 -12.97 22.24
C SER A 218 46.53 -12.75 22.66
N LEU A 219 45.69 -13.79 22.72
CA LEU A 219 44.25 -13.64 22.95
C LEU A 219 43.79 -14.26 24.29
N PRO A 220 42.75 -13.68 24.94
CA PRO A 220 42.10 -14.29 26.08
C PRO A 220 41.36 -15.59 25.72
N HIS A 221 41.20 -16.50 26.69
CA HIS A 221 40.43 -17.73 26.51
C HIS A 221 38.95 -17.49 26.83
N GLY A 222 38.07 -17.92 25.92
CA GLY A 222 36.62 -17.85 26.08
C GLY A 222 36.00 -19.03 26.85
N ASN A 223 36.73 -20.13 27.08
CA ASN A 223 36.25 -21.27 27.86
C ASN A 223 36.21 -20.94 29.36
N PRO A 224 35.06 -21.10 30.05
CA PRO A 224 34.99 -20.96 31.51
C PRO A 224 35.88 -21.95 32.28
N ASP A 225 36.07 -23.17 31.76
CA ASP A 225 37.12 -24.11 32.18
C ASP A 225 38.07 -24.38 30.99
N PRO A 226 39.34 -23.97 31.06
CA PRO A 226 40.30 -24.15 29.96
C PRO A 226 40.70 -25.61 29.70
N ASN A 227 40.21 -26.57 30.49
CA ASN A 227 40.45 -28.01 30.29
C ASN A 227 39.21 -28.76 29.80
N ALA A 228 38.10 -28.07 29.53
CA ALA A 228 36.83 -28.66 29.13
C ALA A 228 36.38 -28.13 27.77
N ASP A 229 35.71 -28.99 27.01
CA ASP A 229 35.02 -28.68 25.76
C ASP A 229 33.96 -27.60 25.98
N PHE A 230 33.95 -26.57 25.13
CA PHE A 230 33.09 -25.41 25.32
C PHE A 230 31.60 -25.74 25.24
N LEU A 231 31.20 -26.63 24.33
CA LEU A 231 29.79 -27.01 24.15
C LEU A 231 29.34 -27.99 25.24
N THR A 232 30.10 -29.07 25.45
CA THR A 232 29.67 -30.23 26.25
C THR A 232 30.12 -30.18 27.70
N GLY A 233 31.18 -29.43 28.01
CA GLY A 233 31.83 -29.41 29.33
C GLY A 233 32.64 -30.66 29.65
N GLU A 234 32.83 -31.58 28.70
CA GLU A 234 33.62 -32.79 28.89
C GLU A 234 35.14 -32.50 28.81
N PRO A 235 36.01 -33.26 29.50
CA PRO A 235 37.45 -33.01 29.50
C PRO A 235 38.08 -33.09 28.10
N LEU A 236 38.96 -32.13 27.79
CA LEU A 236 39.67 -32.07 26.51
C LEU A 236 40.77 -33.14 26.39
N GLY A 237 40.98 -33.62 25.15
CA GLY A 237 42.12 -34.47 24.79
C GLY A 237 43.45 -33.71 24.72
N PRO A 238 44.58 -34.40 24.45
CA PRO A 238 45.91 -33.78 24.44
C PRO A 238 46.13 -32.75 23.32
N ASN A 239 45.32 -32.80 22.25
CA ASN A 239 45.35 -31.88 21.12
C ASN A 239 43.90 -31.40 20.85
N PRO A 240 43.35 -30.49 21.67
CA PRO A 240 42.01 -29.98 21.45
C PRO A 240 41.95 -29.17 20.15
N LEU A 241 40.78 -29.19 19.49
CA LEU A 241 40.51 -28.28 18.38
C LEU A 241 40.40 -26.86 18.94
N THR A 242 41.09 -25.92 18.30
CA THR A 242 41.12 -24.52 18.72
C THR A 242 40.55 -23.64 17.63
N ALA A 243 39.66 -22.75 18.01
CA ALA A 243 39.07 -21.75 17.11
C ALA A 243 39.06 -20.38 17.78
N VAL A 244 38.99 -19.33 16.98
CA VAL A 244 38.79 -17.97 17.46
C VAL A 244 37.41 -17.46 17.05
N ALA A 245 36.80 -16.69 17.94
CA ALA A 245 35.59 -15.92 17.67
C ALA A 245 35.63 -14.63 18.50
N GLY A 246 35.43 -13.49 17.85
CA GLY A 246 35.31 -12.19 18.52
C GLY A 246 36.47 -11.80 19.43
N GLY A 247 37.72 -12.16 19.08
CA GLY A 247 38.90 -11.84 19.90
C GLY A 247 39.21 -12.84 21.02
N PHE A 248 38.48 -13.95 21.12
CA PHE A 248 38.69 -14.99 22.14
C PHE A 248 39.06 -16.34 21.52
N VAL A 249 39.84 -17.12 22.26
CA VAL A 249 40.19 -18.51 21.93
C VAL A 249 39.19 -19.48 22.56
N PHE A 250 38.62 -20.37 21.75
CA PHE A 250 37.69 -21.41 22.17
C PHE A 250 38.24 -22.81 21.89
N LEU A 251 38.03 -23.72 22.83
CA LEU A 251 38.52 -25.10 22.79
C LEU A 251 37.38 -26.11 22.68
N PHE A 252 37.53 -27.03 21.73
CA PHE A 252 36.58 -28.09 21.41
C PHE A 252 37.27 -29.46 21.39
N SER A 253 36.50 -30.50 21.68
CA SER A 253 36.96 -31.89 21.71
C SER A 253 37.15 -32.44 20.31
N ASN A 254 36.35 -31.99 19.33
CA ASN A 254 36.39 -32.40 17.92
C ASN A 254 35.54 -31.47 17.04
N ASP A 255 35.57 -31.69 15.72
CA ASP A 255 34.79 -30.94 14.73
C ASP A 255 33.27 -31.04 14.92
N GLU A 256 32.75 -32.17 15.42
CA GLU A 256 31.30 -32.39 15.58
C GLU A 256 30.71 -31.42 16.61
N THR A 257 31.37 -31.27 17.76
CA THR A 257 30.95 -30.30 18.80
C THR A 257 31.00 -28.85 18.33
N LEU A 258 31.99 -28.50 17.50
CA LEU A 258 32.08 -27.16 16.91
C LEU A 258 30.96 -26.94 15.88
N SER A 259 30.73 -27.89 14.98
CA SER A 259 29.70 -27.78 13.94
C SER A 259 28.28 -27.76 14.51
N GLU A 260 28.01 -28.48 15.61
CA GLU A 260 26.73 -28.41 16.32
C GLU A 260 26.50 -27.01 16.87
N LEU A 261 27.48 -26.43 17.57
CA LEU A 261 27.37 -25.09 18.13
C LEU A 261 27.25 -24.02 17.03
N GLU A 262 28.04 -24.12 15.97
CA GLU A 262 27.98 -23.24 14.81
C GLU A 262 26.57 -23.19 14.20
N THR A 263 25.92 -24.34 14.03
CA THR A 263 24.55 -24.44 13.50
C THR A 263 23.54 -23.72 14.42
N VAL A 264 23.68 -23.91 15.73
CA VAL A 264 22.80 -23.27 16.72
C VAL A 264 23.00 -21.75 16.73
N LEU A 265 24.25 -21.27 16.77
CA LEU A 265 24.54 -19.84 16.83
C LEU A 265 24.11 -19.10 15.56
N ARG A 266 24.32 -19.69 14.37
CA ARG A 266 23.81 -19.12 13.12
C ARG A 266 22.29 -18.97 13.13
N SER A 267 21.55 -19.94 13.66
CA SER A 267 20.10 -19.82 13.77
C SER A 267 19.65 -18.67 14.67
N PHE A 268 20.52 -18.19 15.57
CA PHE A 268 20.25 -16.99 16.39
C PHE A 268 20.61 -15.69 15.67
N ASP A 269 21.65 -15.70 14.83
CA ASP A 269 22.05 -14.52 14.05
C ASP A 269 20.96 -14.10 13.04
N ASP A 270 20.08 -15.03 12.66
CA ASP A 270 18.93 -14.77 11.78
C ASP A 270 17.66 -14.31 12.52
N LEU A 271 17.64 -14.33 13.87
CA LEU A 271 16.49 -13.84 14.65
C LEU A 271 16.38 -12.30 14.59
N PRO A 272 15.19 -11.70 14.74
CA PRO A 272 15.08 -10.25 14.87
C PRO A 272 15.63 -9.76 16.21
N GLY A 273 15.88 -8.45 16.28
CA GLY A 273 16.46 -7.79 17.45
C GLY A 273 17.98 -7.58 17.35
N GLY A 274 18.46 -6.57 18.06
CA GLY A 274 19.85 -6.12 17.99
C GLY A 274 20.84 -6.98 18.75
N THR A 275 20.37 -7.64 19.81
CA THR A 275 21.22 -8.39 20.74
C THR A 275 20.93 -9.90 20.74
N THR A 276 19.96 -10.35 19.93
CA THR A 276 19.83 -11.77 19.59
C THR A 276 21.00 -12.18 18.68
N GLY A 277 21.46 -13.43 18.78
CA GLY A 277 22.57 -13.92 17.98
C GLY A 277 23.73 -14.51 18.76
N SER A 278 24.83 -14.68 18.04
CA SER A 278 26.09 -15.25 18.48
C SER A 278 26.86 -14.38 19.47
N SER A 279 26.46 -13.11 19.64
CA SER A 279 26.92 -12.23 20.74
C SER A 279 26.66 -12.85 22.13
N ILE A 280 25.71 -13.79 22.23
CA ILE A 280 25.44 -14.55 23.46
C ILE A 280 26.70 -15.23 24.04
N LEU A 281 27.68 -15.58 23.20
CA LEU A 281 28.98 -16.14 23.61
C LEU A 281 29.69 -15.30 24.68
N PHE A 282 29.46 -13.99 24.69
CA PHE A 282 30.11 -13.05 25.59
C PHE A 282 29.23 -12.59 26.75
N SER A 283 28.04 -13.18 26.90
CA SER A 283 27.14 -12.86 28.01
C SER A 283 27.72 -13.31 29.36
N GLU A 284 27.58 -12.46 30.38
CA GLU A 284 28.07 -12.72 31.75
C GLU A 284 27.51 -14.03 32.32
N GLU A 285 26.27 -14.37 31.97
CA GLU A 285 25.59 -15.60 32.39
C GLU A 285 26.31 -16.86 31.86
N LEU A 286 26.68 -16.90 30.58
CA LEU A 286 27.38 -18.03 29.98
C LEU A 286 28.85 -18.11 30.41
N GLN A 287 29.50 -16.96 30.61
CA GLN A 287 30.89 -16.89 31.07
C GLN A 287 31.09 -17.46 32.48
N THR A 288 30.03 -17.55 33.29
CA THR A 288 30.09 -18.15 34.65
C THR A 288 29.73 -19.64 34.71
N GLN A 289 29.38 -20.26 33.58
CA GLN A 289 28.88 -21.63 33.53
C GLN A 289 30.00 -22.66 33.30
N ALA A 290 30.39 -23.37 34.37
CA ALA A 290 31.48 -24.35 34.33
C ALA A 290 31.13 -25.74 33.76
N LYS A 291 29.96 -25.93 33.11
CA LYS A 291 29.44 -27.25 32.69
C LYS A 291 28.93 -27.30 31.24
N GLY A 292 29.64 -26.68 30.30
CA GLY A 292 29.23 -26.59 28.90
C GLY A 292 28.00 -25.68 28.69
N LEU A 293 27.57 -25.55 27.43
CA LEU A 293 26.49 -24.67 27.00
C LEU A 293 25.12 -25.38 27.01
N PRO A 294 24.13 -24.87 27.76
CA PRO A 294 22.78 -25.44 27.81
C PRO A 294 21.94 -24.96 26.61
N ILE A 295 22.07 -25.60 25.45
CA ILE A 295 21.43 -25.19 24.18
C ILE A 295 19.95 -24.78 24.37
N GLU A 296 19.16 -25.59 25.08
CA GLU A 296 17.72 -25.32 25.26
C GLU A 296 17.44 -24.06 26.09
N ALA A 297 18.24 -23.80 27.13
CA ALA A 297 18.11 -22.58 27.93
C ALA A 297 18.49 -21.36 27.09
N ILE A 298 19.51 -21.48 26.23
CA ILE A 298 19.94 -20.42 25.33
C ILE A 298 18.85 -20.12 24.29
N LYS A 299 18.25 -21.13 23.66
CA LYS A 299 17.12 -20.95 22.73
C LYS A 299 15.97 -20.17 23.38
N ASN A 300 15.57 -20.57 24.59
CA ASN A 300 14.54 -19.87 25.35
C ASN A 300 14.95 -18.43 25.67
N ARG A 301 16.21 -18.19 26.01
CA ARG A 301 16.73 -16.84 26.26
C ARG A 301 16.69 -15.97 25.00
N GLN A 302 17.11 -16.50 23.86
CA GLN A 302 17.08 -15.81 22.56
C GLN A 302 15.64 -15.43 22.18
N LYS A 303 14.66 -16.33 22.35
CA LYS A 303 13.24 -16.02 22.14
C LYS A 303 12.73 -14.90 23.06
N GLN A 304 13.19 -14.84 24.30
CA GLN A 304 12.81 -13.75 25.23
C GLN A 304 13.45 -12.41 24.85
N ILE A 305 14.71 -12.41 24.38
CA ILE A 305 15.36 -11.18 23.89
C ILE A 305 14.62 -10.68 22.65
N LEU A 306 14.33 -11.55 21.70
CA LEU A 306 13.52 -11.26 20.50
C LEU A 306 12.20 -10.58 20.88
N ILE A 307 11.39 -11.20 21.74
CA ILE A 307 10.09 -10.64 22.15
C ILE A 307 10.28 -9.26 22.78
N ASN A 308 11.27 -9.08 23.65
CA ASN A 308 11.53 -7.77 24.25
C ASN A 308 11.96 -6.72 23.21
N ASP A 309 12.74 -7.12 22.20
CA ASP A 309 13.23 -6.24 21.14
C ASP A 309 12.11 -5.85 20.16
N THR A 310 11.09 -6.68 19.98
CA THR A 310 9.99 -6.43 19.03
C THR A 310 8.68 -5.98 19.67
N THR A 311 8.54 -6.06 21.00
CA THR A 311 7.32 -5.68 21.75
C THR A 311 7.59 -4.58 22.79
N GLY A 312 6.53 -4.02 23.36
CA GLY A 312 6.55 -2.85 24.22
C GLY A 312 6.62 -1.54 23.43
N ASN A 313 6.81 -0.45 24.17
CA ASN A 313 6.96 0.86 23.56
C ASN A 313 8.38 1.04 23.02
N LYS A 314 8.51 1.31 21.72
CA LYS A 314 9.78 1.61 21.06
C LYS A 314 10.03 3.10 21.01
N THR A 315 11.09 3.54 21.67
CA THR A 315 11.46 4.95 21.66
C THR A 315 12.29 5.26 20.43
N THR A 316 11.96 6.36 19.75
CA THR A 316 12.68 6.80 18.57
C THR A 316 13.00 8.28 18.62
N ILE A 317 14.16 8.64 18.09
CA ILE A 317 14.55 10.03 17.88
C ILE A 317 14.62 10.34 16.39
N PHE A 318 14.01 11.43 15.95
CA PHE A 318 14.13 11.94 14.58
C PHE A 318 14.97 13.21 14.55
N ILE A 319 16.15 13.12 13.95
CA ILE A 319 17.02 14.27 13.71
C ILE A 319 16.51 14.99 12.45
N ARG A 320 16.08 16.24 12.61
CA ARG A 320 15.68 17.08 11.47
C ARG A 320 16.92 17.71 10.86
N ALA A 321 17.32 17.26 9.68
CA ALA A 321 18.49 17.74 8.96
C ALA A 321 18.12 18.71 7.84
N ILE A 322 19.00 19.67 7.57
CA ILE A 322 18.88 20.65 6.46
C ILE A 322 20.21 20.78 5.72
N PHE A 323 20.20 21.41 4.55
CA PHE A 323 21.39 21.56 3.69
C PHE A 323 21.74 23.04 3.47
N PRO A 324 22.99 23.39 3.15
CA PRO A 324 23.37 24.79 2.88
C PRO A 324 22.58 25.42 1.71
N ASP A 325 22.09 24.62 0.77
CA ASP A 325 21.24 25.00 -0.36
C ASP A 325 19.74 24.72 -0.16
N LYS A 326 19.33 24.08 0.94
CA LYS A 326 17.93 23.85 1.35
C LYS A 326 17.76 24.00 2.86
N LEU A 327 17.43 25.22 3.30
CA LEU A 327 17.40 25.60 4.72
C LEU A 327 16.07 25.34 5.42
N ASP A 328 14.97 25.19 4.67
CA ASP A 328 13.66 24.93 5.23
C ASP A 328 13.53 23.43 5.58
N PRO A 329 13.13 23.08 6.81
CA PRO A 329 12.89 21.68 7.17
C PRO A 329 11.68 21.14 6.40
N PRO A 330 11.64 19.84 6.08
CA PRO A 330 10.54 19.23 5.33
C PRO A 330 9.24 19.19 6.14
N ILE A 331 9.33 19.00 7.45
CA ILE A 331 8.19 18.86 8.36
C ILE A 331 8.51 19.54 9.70
N SER A 332 7.49 20.07 10.39
CA SER A 332 7.65 20.62 11.73
C SER A 332 7.92 19.50 12.75
N LYS A 333 8.37 19.87 13.96
CA LYS A 333 8.59 18.89 15.03
C LYS A 333 7.27 18.28 15.46
N GLU A 334 6.29 19.15 15.66
CA GLU A 334 4.97 18.84 16.20
C GLU A 334 4.20 17.93 15.22
N ASP A 335 4.24 18.23 13.92
CA ASP A 335 3.54 17.42 12.91
C ASP A 335 4.17 16.03 12.76
N LEU A 336 5.51 15.93 12.80
CA LEU A 336 6.20 14.64 12.70
C LEU A 336 5.93 13.78 13.95
N GLU A 337 6.01 14.37 15.14
CA GLU A 337 5.67 13.68 16.38
C GLU A 337 4.21 13.27 16.40
N ALA A 338 3.28 14.11 15.93
CA ALA A 338 1.87 13.77 15.83
C ALA A 338 1.64 12.59 14.88
N GLN A 339 2.16 12.64 13.65
CA GLN A 339 2.02 11.58 12.66
C GLN A 339 2.52 10.23 13.18
N ILE A 340 3.67 10.21 13.84
CA ILE A 340 4.27 8.95 14.32
C ILE A 340 3.59 8.46 15.60
N ASN A 341 3.39 9.33 16.58
CA ASN A 341 2.86 8.95 17.89
C ASN A 341 1.37 8.63 17.89
N THR A 342 0.66 8.98 16.81
CA THR A 342 -0.77 8.67 16.65
C THR A 342 -0.97 7.63 15.56
N ASP A 343 -0.81 8.00 14.29
CA ASP A 343 -1.16 7.14 13.16
C ASP A 343 -0.22 5.92 13.07
N VAL A 344 1.09 6.14 12.98
CA VAL A 344 2.08 5.04 12.84
C VAL A 344 2.02 4.11 14.06
N SER A 345 2.04 4.66 15.27
CA SER A 345 1.92 3.85 16.50
C SER A 345 0.61 3.06 16.53
N GLY A 346 -0.51 3.67 16.11
CA GLY A 346 -1.81 2.99 16.01
C GLY A 346 -1.81 1.80 15.04
N HIS A 347 -1.09 1.91 13.92
CA HIS A 347 -0.89 0.77 13.01
C HIS A 347 -0.08 -0.35 13.67
N PHE A 348 1.02 -0.04 14.35
CA PHE A 348 1.81 -1.05 15.07
C PHE A 348 1.00 -1.73 16.18
N GLU A 349 0.20 -1.00 16.94
CA GLU A 349 -0.70 -1.57 17.94
C GLU A 349 -1.75 -2.50 17.30
N ASN A 350 -2.30 -2.12 16.14
CA ASN A 350 -3.25 -2.94 15.39
C ASN A 350 -2.59 -4.21 14.83
N TYR A 351 -1.40 -4.10 14.25
CA TYR A 351 -0.72 -5.22 13.60
C TYR A 351 -0.19 -6.24 14.61
N SER A 352 0.27 -5.74 15.76
CA SER A 352 0.91 -6.52 16.82
C SER A 352 -0.04 -7.02 17.89
N TYR A 353 -1.36 -6.78 17.77
CA TYR A 353 -2.35 -7.15 18.79
C TYR A 353 -2.07 -6.50 20.16
N ASP A 354 -1.83 -5.19 20.16
CA ASP A 354 -1.44 -4.37 21.32
C ASP A 354 -0.07 -4.72 21.95
N LEU A 355 0.77 -5.51 21.26
CA LEU A 355 2.07 -5.87 21.79
C LEU A 355 3.12 -4.77 21.60
N THR A 356 2.99 -3.92 20.59
CA THR A 356 4.01 -2.94 20.19
C THR A 356 3.41 -1.57 19.92
N SER A 357 4.04 -0.53 20.46
CA SER A 357 3.74 0.88 20.19
C SER A 357 5.04 1.63 19.87
N ILE A 358 4.94 2.81 19.26
CA ILE A 358 6.09 3.65 18.92
C ILE A 358 5.92 5.03 19.58
N THR A 359 7.00 5.54 20.18
CA THR A 359 7.07 6.91 20.69
C THR A 359 8.27 7.63 20.08
N ALA A 360 7.98 8.57 19.19
CA ALA A 360 8.93 9.46 18.55
C ALA A 360 9.13 10.77 19.32
N THR A 361 10.38 11.20 19.36
CA THR A 361 10.83 12.54 19.74
C THR A 361 11.59 13.15 18.56
N ALA A 362 11.16 14.29 18.04
CA ALA A 362 11.87 15.01 16.99
C ALA A 362 12.70 16.16 17.58
N THR A 363 13.85 16.44 16.96
CA THR A 363 14.75 17.49 17.44
C THR A 363 14.09 18.86 17.34
N ALA A 364 14.18 19.65 18.41
CA ALA A 364 13.63 21.02 18.43
C ALA A 364 14.35 21.94 17.45
N ASP A 365 15.66 21.76 17.31
CA ASP A 365 16.50 22.46 16.34
C ASP A 365 16.62 21.66 15.03
N THR A 366 17.10 22.33 13.98
CA THR A 366 17.53 21.68 12.73
C THR A 366 19.05 21.63 12.67
N TYR A 367 19.58 20.54 12.09
CA TYR A 367 21.02 20.31 11.98
C TYR A 367 21.45 20.45 10.52
N GLN A 368 22.24 21.49 10.24
CA GLN A 368 22.72 21.75 8.89
C GLN A 368 23.93 20.89 8.55
N LEU A 369 23.78 20.04 7.54
CA LEU A 369 24.85 19.23 6.97
C LEU A 369 25.89 20.10 6.23
N ALA A 370 27.12 19.59 6.09
CA ALA A 370 28.27 20.35 5.63
C ALA A 370 28.22 20.69 4.14
N GLU A 371 27.74 19.76 3.32
CA GLU A 371 27.75 19.88 1.87
C GLU A 371 26.37 20.20 1.28
N ASN A 372 26.33 20.69 0.04
CA ASN A 372 25.07 20.89 -0.69
C ASN A 372 24.42 19.55 -1.07
N THR A 373 23.12 19.56 -1.36
CA THR A 373 22.38 18.34 -1.75
C THR A 373 23.02 17.58 -2.92
N SER A 374 23.70 18.27 -3.84
CA SER A 374 24.38 17.66 -4.99
C SER A 374 25.60 16.80 -4.63
N GLN A 375 26.09 16.84 -3.39
CA GLN A 375 27.24 16.04 -2.96
C GLN A 375 26.84 14.74 -2.24
N TYR A 376 25.59 14.65 -1.77
CA TYR A 376 25.01 13.45 -1.20
C TYR A 376 24.30 12.66 -2.31
N THR A 377 24.84 11.48 -2.61
CA THR A 377 24.31 10.62 -3.68
C THR A 377 23.76 9.34 -3.10
N PHE A 378 22.71 8.80 -3.71
CA PHE A 378 22.06 7.58 -3.23
C PHE A 378 23.05 6.40 -3.19
N ASN A 379 23.86 6.19 -4.24
CA ASN A 379 24.79 5.05 -4.37
C ASN A 379 26.29 5.41 -4.35
N GLY A 380 26.66 6.63 -3.95
CA GLY A 380 28.07 7.07 -3.94
C GLY A 380 28.66 7.34 -5.33
N GLU A 381 27.86 7.31 -6.41
CA GLU A 381 28.33 7.62 -7.76
C GLU A 381 28.36 9.15 -8.01
N GLY A 382 29.56 9.70 -8.15
CA GLY A 382 29.77 11.10 -8.56
C GLY A 382 29.62 12.15 -7.44
N GLY A 383 29.30 11.75 -6.22
CA GLY A 383 29.30 12.58 -5.01
C GLY A 383 30.53 12.36 -4.13
N THR A 384 30.69 13.20 -3.09
CA THR A 384 31.72 13.00 -2.06
C THR A 384 31.22 12.17 -0.90
N ASN A 385 29.90 12.15 -0.66
CA ASN A 385 29.29 11.41 0.44
C ASN A 385 28.13 10.51 -0.05
N ASP A 386 27.93 9.38 0.64
CA ASP A 386 26.79 8.49 0.45
C ASP A 386 25.69 8.70 1.52
N ARG A 387 24.54 8.03 1.34
CA ARG A 387 23.38 8.12 2.23
C ARG A 387 23.66 7.70 3.69
N THR A 388 24.59 6.76 3.91
CA THR A 388 24.95 6.30 5.26
C THR A 388 25.81 7.35 5.96
N GLU A 389 26.70 8.01 5.23
CA GLU A 389 27.49 9.12 5.76
C GLU A 389 26.61 10.30 6.15
N MET A 390 25.49 10.51 5.45
CA MET A 390 24.54 11.58 5.73
C MET A 390 23.89 11.45 7.13
N ILE A 391 23.38 10.27 7.48
CA ILE A 391 22.76 10.05 8.80
C ILE A 391 23.81 10.08 9.93
N LEU A 392 25.02 9.58 9.70
CA LEU A 392 26.11 9.64 10.66
C LEU A 392 26.56 11.09 10.93
N GLU A 393 26.59 11.92 9.89
CA GLU A 393 26.88 13.35 10.02
C GLU A 393 25.80 14.06 10.85
N ALA A 394 24.51 13.77 10.60
CA ALA A 394 23.41 14.32 11.38
C ALA A 394 23.50 13.93 12.87
N ILE A 395 23.81 12.67 13.16
CA ILE A 395 24.05 12.17 14.52
C ILE A 395 25.21 12.93 15.17
N ALA A 396 26.34 13.08 14.48
CA ALA A 396 27.51 13.77 15.02
C ALA A 396 27.23 15.25 15.33
N LEU A 397 26.43 15.93 14.50
CA LEU A 397 26.01 17.31 14.73
C LEU A 397 25.08 17.41 15.95
N TYR A 398 24.14 16.48 16.08
CA TYR A 398 23.24 16.37 17.23
C TYR A 398 24.01 16.18 18.54
N GLU A 399 24.95 15.24 18.57
CA GLU A 399 25.81 14.99 19.73
C GLU A 399 26.72 16.17 20.06
N ALA A 400 27.26 16.84 19.04
CA ALA A 400 28.09 18.04 19.23
C ALA A 400 27.30 19.22 19.83
N ALA A 401 25.99 19.28 19.59
CA ALA A 401 25.09 20.24 20.24
C ALA A 401 24.75 19.86 21.70
N GLY A 402 25.23 18.71 22.17
CA GLY A 402 25.03 18.24 23.54
C GLY A 402 23.80 17.36 23.74
N SER A 403 23.22 16.84 22.65
CA SER A 403 22.08 15.91 22.66
C SER A 403 20.88 16.40 23.50
N PRO A 404 20.25 17.54 23.13
CA PRO A 404 19.25 18.20 23.97
C PRO A 404 18.05 17.34 24.35
N GLU A 405 17.66 16.38 23.50
CA GLU A 405 16.54 15.47 23.69
C GLU A 405 16.91 14.14 24.37
N GLY A 406 18.20 13.88 24.61
CA GLY A 406 18.71 12.62 25.18
C GLY A 406 19.85 12.03 24.34
N ALA A 407 20.70 11.21 24.95
CA ALA A 407 21.80 10.60 24.19
C ALA A 407 21.21 9.64 23.14
N ILE A 408 21.83 9.52 21.97
CA ILE A 408 21.41 8.55 20.94
C ILE A 408 21.34 7.12 21.52
N GLY A 409 22.23 6.83 22.47
CA GLY A 409 22.24 5.68 23.37
C GLY A 409 20.89 5.26 23.97
N ASP A 410 20.02 6.24 24.24
CA ASP A 410 18.79 6.08 25.03
C ASP A 410 17.56 5.72 24.18
N PHE A 411 17.69 5.74 22.84
CA PHE A 411 16.61 5.46 21.91
C PHE A 411 16.79 4.10 21.23
N ASP A 412 15.69 3.37 21.01
CA ASP A 412 15.71 2.08 20.31
C ASP A 412 16.00 2.27 18.81
N ILE A 413 15.44 3.33 18.21
CA ILE A 413 15.50 3.60 16.77
C ILE A 413 15.90 5.05 16.49
N VAL A 414 16.82 5.26 15.54
CA VAL A 414 17.31 6.60 15.15
C VAL A 414 16.85 6.95 13.73
N GLY A 415 15.90 7.87 13.63
CA GLY A 415 15.42 8.44 12.38
C GLY A 415 16.16 9.72 11.98
N MET A 416 16.21 9.99 10.68
CA MET A 416 16.56 11.31 10.14
C MET A 416 15.51 11.74 9.13
N VAL A 417 15.07 13.00 9.19
CA VAL A 417 14.17 13.58 8.19
C VAL A 417 14.82 14.80 7.55
N PHE A 418 14.74 14.91 6.23
CA PHE A 418 15.44 15.96 5.47
C PHE A 418 14.65 16.40 4.22
N PRO A 419 14.90 17.62 3.68
CA PRO A 419 14.21 18.12 2.49
C PRO A 419 14.33 17.19 1.27
N ARG A 420 13.26 17.09 0.47
CA ARG A 420 13.20 16.18 -0.69
C ARG A 420 14.41 16.33 -1.62
N LEU A 421 15.10 15.23 -1.92
CA LEU A 421 16.22 15.15 -2.85
C LEU A 421 15.79 14.46 -4.15
N ASP A 422 15.44 15.24 -5.18
CA ASP A 422 14.95 14.72 -6.46
C ASP A 422 15.99 13.88 -7.21
N SER A 423 17.28 14.11 -6.94
CA SER A 423 18.38 13.31 -7.48
C SER A 423 18.37 11.84 -7.02
N TRP A 424 17.58 11.52 -5.99
CA TRP A 424 17.43 10.17 -5.46
C TRP A 424 16.19 9.45 -6.01
N GLY A 425 15.49 10.07 -6.99
CA GLY A 425 14.37 9.46 -7.70
C GLY A 425 13.15 9.22 -6.80
N SER A 426 12.65 7.99 -6.83
CA SER A 426 11.47 7.51 -6.10
C SER A 426 11.76 7.16 -4.64
N ALA A 427 13.02 7.12 -4.22
CA ALA A 427 13.39 6.74 -2.85
C ALA A 427 12.83 7.74 -1.84
N VAL A 428 11.82 7.32 -1.09
CA VAL A 428 11.11 8.13 -0.08
C VAL A 428 11.50 7.79 1.36
N GLY A 429 12.01 6.58 1.59
CA GLY A 429 12.53 6.10 2.85
C GLY A 429 13.65 5.08 2.65
N LEU A 430 14.37 4.78 3.73
CA LEU A 430 15.32 3.68 3.78
C LEU A 430 15.64 3.30 5.22
N GLY A 431 15.47 2.03 5.55
CA GLY A 431 15.74 1.47 6.87
C GLY A 431 16.85 0.44 6.91
N THR A 432 17.60 0.44 8.01
CA THR A 432 18.37 -0.73 8.42
C THR A 432 17.42 -1.85 8.82
N VAL A 433 17.76 -3.07 8.42
CA VAL A 433 17.00 -4.29 8.69
C VAL A 433 17.41 -4.78 10.08
N GLY A 434 16.61 -4.53 11.12
CA GLY A 434 16.91 -4.86 12.52
C GLY A 434 18.08 -4.09 13.14
N GLY A 435 18.64 -4.61 14.24
CA GLY A 435 19.81 -4.06 14.94
C GLY A 435 19.49 -3.32 16.24
N ALA A 436 20.49 -3.15 17.12
CA ALA A 436 20.36 -2.23 18.26
C ALA A 436 20.71 -0.83 17.74
N GLN A 437 19.86 0.17 18.04
CA GLN A 437 19.92 1.48 17.39
C GLN A 437 19.81 1.36 15.86
N SER A 438 18.86 0.55 15.39
CA SER A 438 18.46 0.54 13.99
C SER A 438 18.16 1.98 13.57
N SER A 439 18.55 2.34 12.36
CA SER A 439 18.30 3.65 11.81
C SER A 439 17.47 3.61 10.55
N HIS A 440 16.80 4.71 10.25
CA HIS A 440 16.23 4.96 8.94
C HIS A 440 16.27 6.44 8.60
N TRP A 441 16.02 6.76 7.35
CA TRP A 441 15.86 8.14 6.94
C TRP A 441 14.63 8.35 6.07
N LEU A 442 14.13 9.58 6.05
CA LEU A 442 12.90 10.00 5.40
C LEU A 442 13.19 11.19 4.47
N ASN A 443 12.88 11.03 3.18
CA ASN A 443 13.20 11.99 2.12
C ASN A 443 11.97 12.85 1.78
N GLY A 444 11.90 14.05 2.37
CA GLY A 444 10.75 14.95 2.28
C GLY A 444 9.71 14.69 3.38
N THR A 445 8.42 14.72 3.00
CA THR A 445 7.27 14.47 3.88
C THR A 445 6.61 13.13 3.48
N PRO A 446 7.13 11.99 3.95
CA PRO A 446 6.59 10.68 3.58
C PRO A 446 5.22 10.42 4.20
N SER A 447 4.44 9.56 3.56
CA SER A 447 3.15 9.11 4.05
C SER A 447 3.32 8.20 5.28
N THR A 448 2.23 8.03 6.05
CA THR A 448 2.17 7.06 7.16
C THR A 448 2.54 5.66 6.69
N GLU A 449 2.13 5.28 5.48
CA GLU A 449 2.47 4.00 4.84
C GLU A 449 3.97 3.78 4.75
N THR A 450 4.69 4.73 4.14
CA THR A 450 6.15 4.67 4.02
C THR A 450 6.80 4.59 5.39
N ILE A 451 6.35 5.38 6.37
CA ILE A 451 6.95 5.35 7.71
C ILE A 451 6.73 3.98 8.37
N VAL A 452 5.54 3.39 8.26
CA VAL A 452 5.25 2.04 8.78
C VAL A 452 6.14 0.98 8.11
N HIS A 453 6.33 1.09 6.78
CA HIS A 453 7.23 0.23 6.02
C HIS A 453 8.68 0.29 6.54
N GLU A 454 9.23 1.50 6.71
CA GLU A 454 10.61 1.67 7.19
C GLU A 454 10.79 1.19 8.63
N PHE A 455 9.78 1.35 9.50
CA PHE A 455 9.81 0.73 10.82
C PHE A 455 9.78 -0.80 10.72
N GLY A 456 9.02 -1.38 9.77
CA GLY A 456 9.05 -2.82 9.49
C GLY A 456 10.47 -3.35 9.26
N HIS A 457 11.28 -2.62 8.49
CA HIS A 457 12.71 -2.92 8.36
C HIS A 457 13.44 -2.86 9.69
N ASN A 458 13.24 -1.81 10.49
CA ASN A 458 13.90 -1.70 11.79
C ASN A 458 13.56 -2.84 12.77
N PHE A 459 12.41 -3.51 12.61
CA PHE A 459 12.08 -4.73 13.36
C PHE A 459 12.74 -6.01 12.80
N GLY A 460 13.31 -5.95 11.60
CA GLY A 460 14.03 -7.05 10.94
C GLY A 460 13.31 -7.66 9.73
N LEU A 461 12.20 -7.06 9.28
CA LEU A 461 11.49 -7.51 8.09
C LEU A 461 12.20 -7.04 6.81
N VAL A 462 12.05 -7.81 5.74
CA VAL A 462 12.41 -7.38 4.38
C VAL A 462 11.16 -7.30 3.52
N HIS A 463 11.28 -6.92 2.24
CA HIS A 463 10.11 -6.74 1.39
C HIS A 463 9.32 -8.04 1.19
N SER A 464 8.01 -7.90 1.02
CA SER A 464 7.09 -8.99 0.66
C SER A 464 6.89 -9.03 -0.84
N ASN A 465 7.01 -10.22 -1.43
CA ASN A 465 7.27 -10.38 -2.85
C ASN A 465 6.27 -11.31 -3.55
N TYR A 466 6.35 -11.36 -4.87
CA TYR A 466 5.64 -12.34 -5.70
C TYR A 466 6.63 -13.27 -6.39
N TRP A 467 6.28 -14.56 -6.48
CA TRP A 467 7.08 -15.52 -7.23
C TRP A 467 6.56 -15.69 -8.65
N ILE A 468 7.30 -15.16 -9.62
CA ILE A 468 7.00 -15.33 -11.05
C ILE A 468 7.53 -16.69 -11.49
N PHE A 469 6.68 -17.71 -11.40
CA PHE A 469 7.06 -19.08 -11.76
C PHE A 469 7.38 -19.26 -13.25
N ASN A 470 6.80 -18.43 -14.13
CA ASN A 470 6.90 -18.52 -15.59
C ASN A 470 7.65 -17.33 -16.24
N GLY A 471 8.59 -16.73 -15.50
CA GLY A 471 9.35 -15.55 -15.89
C GLY A 471 10.33 -15.72 -17.08
N THR A 472 11.22 -14.75 -17.26
CA THR A 472 12.08 -14.58 -18.44
C THR A 472 13.17 -15.64 -18.54
N GLY A 473 12.82 -16.83 -19.02
CA GLY A 473 13.71 -17.98 -19.09
C GLY A 473 13.05 -19.28 -18.64
N ASN A 474 11.85 -19.19 -18.07
CA ASN A 474 11.00 -20.30 -17.66
C ASN A 474 9.58 -20.22 -18.28
N GLU A 475 9.48 -19.57 -19.45
CA GLU A 475 8.21 -19.42 -20.18
C GLU A 475 7.53 -20.78 -20.42
N GLY A 476 6.35 -20.97 -19.82
CA GLY A 476 5.54 -22.18 -19.98
C GLY A 476 5.61 -23.19 -18.82
N SER A 477 6.33 -22.87 -17.73
CA SER A 477 6.08 -23.58 -16.47
C SER A 477 4.63 -23.38 -16.03
N THR A 478 4.07 -24.38 -15.36
CA THR A 478 2.73 -24.34 -14.72
C THR A 478 2.81 -24.72 -13.25
N ASP A 479 4.03 -24.78 -12.69
CA ASP A 479 4.29 -25.11 -11.30
C ASP A 479 4.49 -23.80 -10.53
N PRO A 480 3.53 -23.38 -9.67
CA PRO A 480 3.62 -22.12 -8.93
C PRO A 480 4.84 -21.97 -8.02
N VAL A 481 5.56 -23.06 -7.74
CA VAL A 481 6.78 -23.08 -6.93
C VAL A 481 7.98 -23.61 -7.70
N ASP A 482 7.98 -23.42 -9.03
CA ASP A 482 9.11 -23.80 -9.87
C ASP A 482 10.37 -23.06 -9.41
N PRO A 483 11.44 -23.78 -8.99
CA PRO A 483 12.67 -23.16 -8.53
C PRO A 483 13.42 -22.39 -9.63
N ALA A 484 13.08 -22.60 -10.91
CA ALA A 484 13.61 -21.83 -12.04
C ALA A 484 12.86 -20.52 -12.33
N GLY A 485 11.82 -20.19 -11.54
CA GLY A 485 11.14 -18.90 -11.58
C GLY A 485 12.00 -17.72 -11.11
N GLU A 486 11.38 -16.55 -11.06
CA GLU A 486 12.01 -15.26 -10.78
C GLU A 486 11.27 -14.54 -9.63
N ASN A 487 12.00 -13.75 -8.84
CA ASN A 487 11.42 -12.93 -7.78
C ASN A 487 10.90 -11.63 -8.38
N GLU A 488 9.73 -11.17 -7.94
CA GLU A 488 9.24 -9.81 -8.14
C GLU A 488 9.25 -9.07 -6.80
N GLU A 489 10.17 -8.11 -6.67
CA GLU A 489 10.30 -7.30 -5.47
C GLU A 489 9.03 -6.47 -5.24
N TYR A 490 8.55 -6.38 -4.00
CA TYR A 490 7.30 -5.69 -3.65
C TYR A 490 6.03 -6.29 -4.27
N GLY A 491 6.14 -7.50 -4.84
CA GLY A 491 5.03 -8.15 -5.55
C GLY A 491 3.84 -8.57 -4.68
N ASP A 492 3.92 -8.49 -3.35
CA ASP A 492 2.74 -8.70 -2.50
C ASP A 492 1.93 -7.42 -2.30
N PHE A 493 0.85 -7.29 -3.08
CA PHE A 493 -0.02 -6.10 -3.06
C PHE A 493 -0.86 -5.98 -1.80
N TRP A 494 -0.81 -6.99 -0.94
CA TRP A 494 -1.65 -7.13 0.22
C TRP A 494 -0.86 -7.05 1.52
N ASP A 495 0.43 -6.73 1.46
CA ASP A 495 1.32 -6.56 2.62
C ASP A 495 1.94 -5.17 2.60
N VAL A 496 2.08 -4.54 3.77
CA VAL A 496 2.71 -3.22 3.94
C VAL A 496 4.21 -3.25 3.63
N MET A 497 4.87 -4.41 3.76
CA MET A 497 6.24 -4.63 3.27
C MET A 497 6.29 -4.93 1.77
N GLY A 498 5.14 -5.03 1.11
CA GLY A 498 4.98 -4.98 -0.34
C GLY A 498 4.44 -3.60 -0.75
N VAL A 499 3.38 -3.55 -1.56
CA VAL A 499 2.73 -2.28 -1.95
C VAL A 499 1.36 -2.05 -1.29
N GLY A 500 1.00 -2.87 -0.29
CA GLY A 500 -0.30 -2.80 0.37
C GLY A 500 -0.41 -1.64 1.36
N ASP A 501 -1.55 -0.93 1.39
CA ASP A 501 -1.74 0.21 2.30
C ASP A 501 -1.78 -0.15 3.79
N ALA A 502 -1.45 0.78 4.69
CA ALA A 502 -1.30 0.52 6.12
C ALA A 502 -2.63 0.19 6.81
N THR A 503 -3.76 0.59 6.22
CA THR A 503 -5.05 0.30 6.85
C THR A 503 -5.48 -1.15 6.63
N ARG A 504 -5.11 -1.77 5.50
CA ARG A 504 -5.58 -3.11 5.10
C ARG A 504 -4.46 -4.14 4.91
N GLY A 505 -3.27 -3.68 4.51
CA GLY A 505 -2.09 -4.47 4.19
C GLY A 505 -1.63 -5.33 5.36
N HIS A 506 -1.40 -4.75 6.54
CA HIS A 506 -0.76 -5.45 7.68
C HIS A 506 0.58 -6.12 7.29
N PHE A 507 1.33 -6.60 8.28
CA PHE A 507 2.36 -7.62 8.04
C PHE A 507 1.71 -9.00 7.92
N HIS A 508 2.22 -9.84 7.02
CA HIS A 508 1.76 -11.20 6.81
C HIS A 508 2.03 -12.07 8.04
N MET A 509 1.28 -13.17 8.17
CA MET A 509 1.33 -14.03 9.35
C MET A 509 2.73 -14.59 9.66
N ALA A 510 3.53 -14.90 8.64
CA ALA A 510 4.89 -15.39 8.85
C ALA A 510 5.83 -14.30 9.39
N ALA A 511 5.70 -13.05 8.92
CA ALA A 511 6.40 -11.90 9.49
C ALA A 511 5.97 -11.66 10.94
N LYS A 512 4.67 -11.71 11.25
CA LYS A 512 4.18 -11.58 12.63
C LYS A 512 4.72 -12.70 13.55
N ASN A 513 4.79 -13.93 13.04
CA ASN A 513 5.41 -15.05 13.78
C ASN A 513 6.91 -14.84 13.98
N TYR A 514 7.62 -14.39 12.94
CA TYR A 514 9.05 -14.06 12.99
C TYR A 514 9.35 -12.99 14.04
N LEU A 515 8.52 -11.96 14.13
CA LEU A 515 8.60 -10.91 15.16
C LEU A 515 8.14 -11.35 16.55
N GLY A 516 7.63 -12.58 16.71
CA GLY A 516 7.12 -13.07 17.99
C GLY A 516 5.80 -12.44 18.43
N TRP A 517 5.05 -11.86 17.50
CA TRP A 517 3.72 -11.27 17.75
C TRP A 517 2.59 -12.32 17.70
N LEU A 518 2.88 -13.49 17.13
CA LEU A 518 2.04 -14.68 17.27
C LEU A 518 2.64 -15.60 18.34
N SER A 519 1.81 -16.10 19.24
CA SER A 519 2.25 -17.06 20.25
C SER A 519 2.31 -18.49 19.69
N ASP A 520 2.89 -19.41 20.46
CA ASP A 520 2.93 -20.83 20.08
C ASP A 520 1.51 -21.44 19.98
N ASP A 521 0.50 -20.84 20.61
CA ASP A 521 -0.90 -21.27 20.53
C ASP A 521 -1.62 -20.73 19.28
N ASP A 522 -1.08 -19.68 18.64
CA ASP A 522 -1.65 -19.05 17.45
C ASP A 522 -1.11 -19.67 16.14
N THR A 523 -0.20 -20.63 16.25
CA THR A 523 0.48 -21.27 15.11
C THR A 523 0.47 -22.80 15.22
N ILE A 524 0.40 -23.48 14.08
CA ILE A 524 0.58 -24.95 14.02
C ILE A 524 1.55 -25.28 12.89
N ARG A 525 2.53 -26.12 13.18
CA ARG A 525 3.44 -26.72 12.19
C ARG A 525 2.96 -28.10 11.77
N ILE A 526 2.92 -28.36 10.46
CA ILE A 526 2.56 -29.62 9.81
C ILE A 526 3.74 -30.08 8.97
N ASP A 527 4.51 -31.05 9.46
CA ASP A 527 5.77 -31.51 8.85
C ASP A 527 5.75 -33.00 8.45
N ALA A 528 4.64 -33.69 8.69
CA ALA A 528 4.48 -35.10 8.38
C ALA A 528 3.00 -35.49 8.19
N ALA A 529 2.77 -36.70 7.68
CA ALA A 529 1.45 -37.24 7.40
C ALA A 529 0.52 -37.28 8.63
N GLU A 530 1.07 -37.47 9.84
CA GLU A 530 0.32 -37.45 11.10
C GLU A 530 -0.29 -36.07 11.42
N GLY A 531 0.23 -35.01 10.81
CA GLY A 531 -0.31 -33.65 10.88
C GLY A 531 -1.41 -33.36 9.85
N SER A 532 -1.83 -34.34 9.04
CA SER A 532 -2.97 -34.14 8.13
C SER A 532 -4.27 -33.95 8.94
N GLY A 533 -5.12 -33.00 8.54
CA GLY A 533 -6.37 -32.73 9.24
C GLY A 533 -7.09 -31.47 8.76
N THR A 534 -8.20 -31.16 9.44
CA THR A 534 -8.96 -29.92 9.23
C THR A 534 -8.62 -28.92 10.34
N TYR A 535 -8.22 -27.73 9.94
CA TYR A 535 -7.78 -26.65 10.80
C TYR A 535 -8.68 -25.43 10.64
N ARG A 536 -9.07 -24.84 11.77
CA ARG A 536 -9.79 -23.56 11.77
C ARG A 536 -8.81 -22.42 11.95
N VAL A 537 -8.58 -21.66 10.88
CA VAL A 537 -7.64 -20.55 10.84
C VAL A 537 -8.41 -19.24 10.94
N PHE A 538 -8.23 -18.51 12.04
CA PHE A 538 -8.79 -17.18 12.26
C PHE A 538 -8.01 -16.13 11.49
N ARG A 539 -8.68 -15.02 11.16
CA ARG A 539 -8.04 -13.94 10.42
C ARG A 539 -6.85 -13.33 11.20
N PHE A 540 -5.77 -12.98 10.50
CA PHE A 540 -4.59 -12.34 11.12
C PHE A 540 -4.61 -10.81 11.04
N ASP A 541 -5.50 -10.24 10.23
CA ASP A 541 -5.57 -8.81 9.88
C ASP A 541 -6.64 -8.07 10.71
N HIS A 542 -6.73 -8.37 12.01
CA HIS A 542 -7.61 -7.66 12.94
C HIS A 542 -7.04 -7.66 14.36
N LYS A 543 -6.89 -6.48 14.98
CA LYS A 543 -6.34 -6.28 16.34
C LYS A 543 -6.89 -7.22 17.41
N GLY A 544 -8.21 -7.42 17.43
CA GLY A 544 -8.90 -8.26 18.41
C GLY A 544 -9.04 -9.74 18.05
N ALA A 545 -8.44 -10.20 16.94
CA ALA A 545 -8.51 -11.60 16.54
C ALA A 545 -7.65 -12.48 17.47
N SER A 546 -8.08 -13.71 17.70
CA SER A 546 -7.40 -14.66 18.59
C SER A 546 -7.60 -16.10 18.15
N GLY A 547 -6.67 -16.98 18.53
CA GLY A 547 -6.67 -18.39 18.14
C GLY A 547 -5.70 -18.66 17.00
N LEU A 548 -5.79 -19.86 16.41
CA LEU A 548 -4.90 -20.27 15.32
C LEU A 548 -5.00 -19.31 14.13
N GLN A 549 -3.94 -18.55 13.84
CA GLN A 549 -3.88 -17.54 12.77
C GLN A 549 -2.90 -17.90 11.65
N MET A 550 -2.04 -18.89 11.87
CA MET A 550 -1.08 -19.37 10.87
C MET A 550 -0.93 -20.90 10.90
N LEU A 551 -0.95 -21.51 9.71
CA LEU A 551 -0.40 -22.85 9.51
C LEU A 551 0.97 -22.74 8.82
N GLU A 552 1.97 -23.44 9.34
CA GLU A 552 3.26 -23.67 8.69
C GLU A 552 3.30 -25.11 8.18
N VAL A 553 3.24 -25.32 6.87
CA VAL A 553 3.26 -26.65 6.25
C VAL A 553 4.62 -26.86 5.59
N THR A 554 5.37 -27.88 6.00
CA THR A 554 6.67 -28.16 5.37
C THR A 554 6.47 -28.60 3.93
N LYS A 555 7.17 -27.94 3.00
CA LYS A 555 7.20 -28.31 1.58
C LYS A 555 8.28 -29.36 1.36
N SER A 556 9.55 -28.96 1.49
CA SER A 556 10.68 -29.87 1.35
C SER A 556 11.94 -29.28 1.97
N GLY A 557 12.74 -30.11 2.65
CA GLY A 557 13.96 -29.63 3.31
C GLY A 557 13.64 -28.53 4.33
N ASN A 558 14.11 -27.31 4.07
CA ASN A 558 13.86 -26.14 4.90
C ASN A 558 12.76 -25.21 4.37
N GLU A 559 12.11 -25.54 3.24
CA GLU A 559 11.05 -24.73 2.64
C GLU A 559 9.70 -25.05 3.27
N ASN A 560 8.87 -24.02 3.45
CA ASN A 560 7.55 -24.13 4.06
C ASN A 560 6.51 -23.31 3.28
N TYR A 561 5.24 -23.72 3.38
CA TYR A 561 4.09 -22.89 3.03
C TYR A 561 3.52 -22.29 4.30
N PHE A 562 3.26 -20.99 4.29
CA PHE A 562 2.51 -20.32 5.33
C PHE A 562 1.10 -20.03 4.85
N ILE A 563 0.10 -20.47 5.61
CA ILE A 563 -1.31 -20.34 5.25
C ILE A 563 -2.00 -19.50 6.32
N GLY A 564 -2.68 -18.45 5.88
CA GLY A 564 -3.49 -17.59 6.74
C GLY A 564 -4.81 -17.19 6.09
N PHE A 565 -5.59 -16.43 6.84
CA PHE A 565 -6.89 -15.92 6.42
C PHE A 565 -6.95 -14.41 6.64
N ARG A 566 -7.55 -13.67 5.71
CA ARG A 566 -7.65 -12.21 5.78
C ARG A 566 -9.00 -11.71 5.28
N ARG A 567 -9.45 -10.57 5.80
CA ARG A 567 -10.81 -10.04 5.61
C ARG A 567 -10.86 -8.51 5.43
N ALA A 568 -9.72 -7.83 5.51
CA ALA A 568 -9.60 -6.40 5.26
C ALA A 568 -9.84 -6.04 3.78
N PHE A 569 -9.44 -6.91 2.85
CA PHE A 569 -9.62 -6.72 1.40
C PHE A 569 -10.94 -7.30 0.89
N LYS A 570 -12.05 -6.58 1.12
CA LYS A 570 -13.41 -7.03 0.77
C LYS A 570 -13.67 -7.18 -0.74
N SER A 571 -12.97 -6.39 -1.56
CA SER A 571 -13.12 -6.37 -3.01
C SER A 571 -12.47 -7.56 -3.71
N ASN A 572 -11.52 -8.25 -3.05
CA ASN A 572 -10.90 -9.45 -3.59
C ASN A 572 -11.57 -10.71 -3.03
N ALA A 573 -12.44 -11.33 -3.83
CA ALA A 573 -13.21 -12.49 -3.39
C ALA A 573 -12.32 -13.70 -3.03
N ASN A 574 -11.18 -13.88 -3.71
CA ASN A 574 -10.25 -14.99 -3.46
C ASN A 574 -9.57 -14.87 -2.08
N TYR A 575 -9.19 -13.68 -1.64
CA TYR A 575 -8.66 -13.52 -0.28
C TYR A 575 -9.75 -13.38 0.78
N TYR A 576 -10.86 -12.72 0.44
CA TYR A 576 -11.96 -12.51 1.39
C TYR A 576 -12.63 -13.84 1.78
N ARG A 577 -12.61 -14.85 0.90
CA ARG A 577 -13.26 -16.15 1.12
C ARG A 577 -12.33 -17.36 1.03
N GLY A 578 -11.11 -17.18 0.56
CA GLY A 578 -10.12 -18.25 0.38
C GLY A 578 -8.93 -18.14 1.30
N ALA A 579 -7.97 -19.05 1.12
CA ALA A 579 -6.73 -19.06 1.87
C ALA A 579 -5.68 -18.17 1.19
N TYR A 580 -5.03 -17.32 1.98
CA TYR A 580 -3.85 -16.59 1.56
C TYR A 580 -2.61 -17.44 1.88
N ILE A 581 -1.77 -17.69 0.88
CA ILE A 581 -0.64 -18.62 0.96
C ILE A 581 0.65 -17.94 0.53
N LEU A 582 1.68 -18.11 1.35
CA LEU A 582 3.04 -17.67 1.08
C LEU A 582 3.96 -18.88 1.00
N TRP A 583 4.96 -18.80 0.14
CA TRP A 583 6.06 -19.75 0.07
C TRP A 583 7.30 -19.17 0.76
N GLU A 584 7.90 -19.93 1.67
CA GLU A 584 9.21 -19.68 2.26
C GLU A 584 10.27 -20.49 1.50
N ARG A 585 11.16 -19.78 0.82
CA ARG A 585 12.20 -20.39 -0.01
C ARG A 585 13.48 -20.68 0.78
N SER A 586 14.21 -21.68 0.32
CA SER A 586 15.56 -21.96 0.80
C SER A 586 16.56 -20.99 0.17
N SER A 587 17.50 -20.47 0.95
CA SER A 587 18.41 -19.45 0.42
C SER A 587 19.35 -20.03 -0.66
N SER A 588 19.61 -19.24 -1.71
CA SER A 588 20.50 -19.61 -2.83
C SER A 588 21.95 -19.90 -2.41
N SER A 589 22.35 -19.44 -1.22
CA SER A 589 23.64 -19.65 -0.56
C SER A 589 23.72 -20.92 0.32
N GLY A 590 22.70 -21.78 0.33
CA GLY A 590 22.69 -23.03 1.10
C GLY A 590 22.52 -22.84 2.62
N GLY A 591 21.88 -21.75 3.04
CA GLY A 591 21.63 -21.36 4.44
C GLY A 591 20.22 -21.69 4.95
N GLN A 592 19.93 -21.20 6.17
CA GLN A 592 18.60 -21.24 6.80
C GLN A 592 17.52 -20.55 5.92
N PRO A 593 16.24 -20.93 6.05
CA PRO A 593 15.16 -20.33 5.26
C PRO A 593 14.99 -18.83 5.56
N GLU A 594 14.55 -18.07 4.55
CA GLU A 594 14.43 -16.61 4.59
C GLU A 594 13.14 -16.19 5.32
N ARG A 595 13.06 -16.51 6.62
CA ARG A 595 11.86 -16.34 7.50
C ARG A 595 11.27 -14.94 7.55
N ASN A 596 12.07 -13.93 7.22
CA ASN A 596 11.69 -12.52 7.18
C ASN A 596 11.25 -12.04 5.79
N GLN A 597 11.18 -12.95 4.81
CA GLN A 597 10.76 -12.73 3.44
C GLN A 597 9.66 -13.74 3.06
N GLY A 598 8.62 -13.27 2.37
CA GLY A 598 7.53 -14.10 1.87
C GLY A 598 7.33 -13.91 0.38
N TRP A 599 6.95 -14.99 -0.31
CA TRP A 599 6.48 -14.94 -1.69
C TRP A 599 5.04 -15.39 -1.78
N ILE A 600 4.15 -14.51 -2.22
CA ILE A 600 2.85 -14.97 -2.68
C ILE A 600 3.05 -15.79 -3.96
N ILE A 601 2.33 -16.90 -4.07
CA ILE A 601 2.40 -17.81 -5.22
C ILE A 601 1.06 -17.82 -5.95
N ASP A 602 1.10 -17.81 -7.27
CA ASP A 602 -0.09 -17.93 -8.10
C ASP A 602 -0.60 -19.38 -8.06
N THR A 603 -1.60 -19.66 -7.21
CA THR A 603 -2.20 -21.00 -7.13
C THR A 603 -3.14 -21.33 -8.29
N THR A 604 -3.27 -20.41 -9.24
CA THR A 604 -4.14 -20.36 -10.43
C THR A 604 -3.34 -20.13 -11.72
N PRO A 605 -2.21 -20.84 -11.96
CA PRO A 605 -1.30 -20.54 -13.08
C PRO A 605 -1.95 -20.65 -14.48
N GLU A 606 -3.13 -21.26 -14.58
CA GLU A 606 -3.97 -21.34 -15.77
C GLU A 606 -4.81 -20.09 -16.06
N SER A 607 -4.99 -19.20 -15.09
CA SER A 607 -5.77 -17.97 -15.21
C SER A 607 -4.89 -16.82 -15.74
N LEU A 608 -5.52 -15.72 -16.14
CA LEU A 608 -4.81 -14.45 -16.42
C LEU A 608 -4.65 -13.58 -15.16
N GLY A 609 -5.03 -14.17 -14.02
CA GLY A 609 -5.12 -13.66 -12.67
C GLY A 609 -3.83 -13.25 -12.00
N GLU A 610 -2.74 -13.96 -12.29
CA GLU A 610 -1.45 -13.83 -11.63
C GLU A 610 -1.60 -13.72 -10.09
N ARG A 611 -1.08 -12.65 -9.48
CA ARG A 611 -1.13 -12.42 -8.03
C ARG A 611 -2.50 -11.96 -7.52
N GLN A 612 -3.38 -11.51 -8.41
CA GLN A 612 -4.70 -10.96 -8.04
C GLN A 612 -5.70 -12.06 -7.65
N ASP A 613 -5.56 -13.28 -8.16
CA ASP A 613 -6.37 -14.45 -7.79
C ASP A 613 -5.58 -15.58 -7.12
N ALA A 614 -4.31 -15.33 -6.77
CA ALA A 614 -3.41 -16.28 -6.12
C ALA A 614 -3.96 -16.97 -4.85
N GLY A 615 -4.96 -16.39 -4.18
CA GLY A 615 -5.65 -17.01 -3.04
C GLY A 615 -6.38 -18.31 -3.41
N ILE A 616 -6.26 -19.34 -2.56
CA ILE A 616 -6.94 -20.62 -2.83
C ILE A 616 -8.43 -20.47 -2.52
N SER A 617 -9.25 -20.46 -3.56
CA SER A 617 -10.72 -20.36 -3.47
C SER A 617 -11.38 -21.53 -2.71
N LEU A 618 -12.60 -21.31 -2.21
CA LEU A 618 -13.37 -22.34 -1.49
C LEU A 618 -13.62 -23.58 -2.35
N GLY A 619 -13.34 -24.74 -1.79
CA GLY A 619 -13.49 -26.05 -2.42
C GLY A 619 -12.38 -26.40 -3.41
N ARG A 620 -11.50 -25.46 -3.78
CA ARG A 620 -10.34 -25.71 -4.63
C ARG A 620 -9.21 -26.32 -3.80
N THR A 621 -8.52 -27.31 -4.37
CA THR A 621 -7.32 -27.90 -3.76
C THR A 621 -6.08 -27.43 -4.51
N TYR A 622 -5.20 -26.69 -3.83
CA TYR A 622 -3.83 -26.53 -4.29
C TYR A 622 -3.05 -27.80 -3.95
N SER A 623 -2.32 -28.35 -4.93
CA SER A 623 -1.55 -29.58 -4.77
C SER A 623 -0.12 -29.40 -5.25
N ASP A 624 0.83 -29.35 -4.32
CA ASP A 624 2.24 -29.59 -4.64
C ASP A 624 2.46 -31.10 -4.73
N VAL A 625 2.33 -31.62 -5.94
CA VAL A 625 2.49 -33.06 -6.23
C VAL A 625 3.94 -33.52 -6.15
N ALA A 626 4.93 -32.62 -6.13
CA ALA A 626 6.32 -33.01 -5.96
C ALA A 626 6.62 -33.35 -4.50
N THR A 627 5.97 -32.65 -3.57
CA THR A 627 6.14 -32.84 -2.12
C THR A 627 4.97 -33.53 -1.43
N MET A 628 3.89 -33.80 -2.17
CA MET A 628 2.68 -34.49 -1.72
C MET A 628 1.92 -33.70 -0.63
N VAL A 629 1.86 -32.38 -0.80
CA VAL A 629 1.11 -31.46 0.07
C VAL A 629 -0.13 -30.98 -0.66
N HIS A 630 -1.29 -31.17 -0.03
CA HIS A 630 -2.59 -30.78 -0.57
C HIS A 630 -3.34 -29.88 0.41
N ILE A 631 -3.72 -28.69 -0.04
CA ILE A 631 -4.34 -27.64 0.78
C ILE A 631 -5.70 -27.29 0.19
N THR A 632 -6.77 -27.46 0.96
CA THR A 632 -8.15 -27.21 0.51
C THR A 632 -8.94 -26.37 1.53
N PRO A 633 -9.23 -25.10 1.22
CA PRO A 633 -10.17 -24.30 2.00
C PRO A 633 -11.61 -24.80 1.79
N ILE A 634 -12.34 -25.12 2.85
CA ILE A 634 -13.65 -25.79 2.75
C ILE A 634 -14.81 -24.96 3.27
N GLY A 635 -14.57 -23.88 4.02
CA GLY A 635 -15.65 -23.01 4.47
C GLY A 635 -15.18 -21.80 5.25
N VAL A 636 -15.96 -20.72 5.20
CA VAL A 636 -15.78 -19.51 5.99
C VAL A 636 -16.87 -19.39 7.06
N GLY A 637 -16.55 -18.76 8.18
CA GLY A 637 -17.53 -18.49 9.24
C GLY A 637 -17.04 -17.51 10.29
N GLY A 638 -17.81 -17.39 11.37
CA GLY A 638 -17.53 -16.46 12.46
C GLY A 638 -18.07 -15.05 12.21
N SER A 639 -17.70 -14.14 13.10
CA SER A 639 -18.01 -12.71 13.05
C SER A 639 -16.82 -11.95 13.63
N ALA A 640 -16.65 -10.68 13.23
CA ALA A 640 -15.61 -9.83 13.80
C ALA A 640 -15.62 -9.88 15.34
N PRO A 641 -14.45 -9.96 15.99
CA PRO A 641 -13.11 -9.94 15.39
C PRO A 641 -12.59 -11.32 14.92
N ASN A 642 -13.35 -12.40 15.16
CA ASN A 642 -12.89 -13.78 15.00
C ASN A 642 -13.59 -14.49 13.83
N GLU A 643 -13.56 -13.89 12.64
CA GLU A 643 -13.86 -14.64 11.42
C GLU A 643 -12.78 -15.69 11.14
N TYR A 644 -13.19 -16.81 10.56
CA TYR A 644 -12.30 -17.94 10.30
C TYR A 644 -12.54 -18.59 8.94
N LEU A 645 -11.52 -19.33 8.50
CA LEU A 645 -11.51 -20.24 7.37
C LEU A 645 -11.18 -21.65 7.87
N ASP A 646 -12.02 -22.63 7.55
CA ASP A 646 -11.72 -24.04 7.76
C ASP A 646 -10.89 -24.55 6.56
N VAL A 647 -9.68 -25.05 6.81
CA VAL A 647 -8.70 -25.52 5.82
C VAL A 647 -8.35 -26.98 6.08
N VAL A 648 -8.48 -27.82 5.06
CA VAL A 648 -7.99 -29.21 5.08
C VAL A 648 -6.58 -29.22 4.54
N VAL A 649 -5.64 -29.76 5.32
CA VAL A 649 -4.26 -30.03 4.90
C VAL A 649 -4.04 -31.53 4.91
N ASN A 650 -3.66 -32.08 3.76
CA ASN A 650 -3.36 -33.50 3.59
C ASN A 650 -1.91 -33.64 3.12
N TYR A 651 -1.15 -34.47 3.84
CA TYR A 651 0.28 -34.68 3.60
C TYR A 651 0.56 -36.16 3.36
N GLY A 652 1.13 -36.50 2.20
CA GLY A 652 1.65 -37.84 1.89
C GLY A 652 1.17 -38.43 0.56
N GLU A 653 1.70 -39.59 0.18
CA GLU A 653 1.53 -40.17 -1.17
C GLU A 653 0.15 -40.79 -1.48
N PHE A 654 -0.75 -40.93 -0.49
CA PHE A 654 -2.09 -41.54 -0.60
C PHE A 654 -2.17 -42.74 -1.56
N SER A 655 -1.44 -43.83 -1.28
CA SER A 655 -1.38 -45.00 -2.17
C SER A 655 -2.76 -45.64 -2.39
N GLY A 656 -3.23 -45.63 -3.64
CA GLY A 656 -4.56 -46.13 -4.02
C GLY A 656 -5.60 -45.03 -4.25
N ASN A 657 -5.23 -43.76 -4.05
CA ASN A 657 -6.08 -42.60 -4.31
C ASN A 657 -6.61 -42.61 -5.75
N THR A 658 -7.91 -42.41 -5.93
CA THR A 658 -8.53 -42.34 -7.25
C THR A 658 -9.32 -41.05 -7.39
N ALA A 659 -8.97 -40.21 -8.38
CA ALA A 659 -9.69 -38.97 -8.63
C ALA A 659 -11.22 -39.21 -8.76
N PRO A 660 -12.04 -38.28 -8.25
CA PRO A 660 -13.49 -38.43 -8.26
C PRO A 660 -14.05 -38.39 -9.69
N THR A 661 -15.27 -38.90 -9.86
CA THR A 661 -16.02 -38.75 -11.12
C THR A 661 -17.09 -37.67 -10.96
N VAL A 662 -17.25 -36.83 -11.98
CA VAL A 662 -18.16 -35.68 -11.94
C VAL A 662 -19.30 -35.82 -12.94
N SER A 663 -20.50 -35.45 -12.51
CA SER A 663 -21.62 -35.19 -13.41
C SER A 663 -22.26 -33.86 -13.07
N ILE A 664 -22.60 -33.07 -14.09
CA ILE A 664 -23.13 -31.71 -13.94
C ILE A 664 -24.56 -31.60 -14.45
N ASN A 665 -25.29 -30.67 -13.86
CA ASN A 665 -26.58 -30.21 -14.34
C ASN A 665 -26.56 -28.67 -14.31
N ILE A 666 -26.13 -28.11 -15.43
CA ILE A 666 -25.94 -26.67 -15.68
C ILE A 666 -26.99 -26.23 -16.73
N PRO A 667 -27.70 -25.11 -16.52
CA PRO A 667 -28.59 -24.56 -17.52
C PRO A 667 -27.83 -24.19 -18.80
N ALA A 668 -28.38 -24.53 -19.97
CA ALA A 668 -27.79 -24.14 -21.26
C ALA A 668 -28.03 -22.65 -21.59
N THR A 669 -29.12 -22.09 -21.06
CA THR A 669 -29.51 -20.69 -21.23
C THR A 669 -30.07 -20.14 -19.92
N GLY A 670 -29.96 -18.84 -19.72
CA GLY A 670 -30.59 -18.10 -18.62
C GLY A 670 -30.81 -16.64 -18.99
N ASP A 671 -31.54 -15.91 -18.16
CA ASP A 671 -31.74 -14.47 -18.34
C ASP A 671 -30.82 -13.71 -17.37
N ALA A 672 -30.19 -12.63 -17.81
CA ALA A 672 -29.41 -11.76 -16.93
C ALA A 672 -30.29 -11.24 -15.78
N ARG A 673 -29.67 -11.07 -14.60
CA ARG A 673 -30.30 -10.59 -13.35
C ARG A 673 -31.41 -11.51 -12.84
N THR A 674 -31.36 -12.80 -13.19
CA THR A 674 -32.23 -13.83 -12.63
C THR A 674 -31.40 -14.91 -11.93
N ALA A 675 -31.93 -15.46 -10.83
CA ALA A 675 -31.26 -16.52 -10.09
C ALA A 675 -31.30 -17.83 -10.88
N LEU A 676 -30.12 -18.38 -11.17
CA LEU A 676 -29.91 -19.65 -11.83
C LEU A 676 -29.36 -20.65 -10.82
N ASN A 677 -29.76 -21.91 -10.95
CA ASN A 677 -29.31 -22.99 -10.07
C ASN A 677 -28.36 -23.92 -10.81
N PHE A 678 -27.24 -24.23 -10.17
CA PHE A 678 -26.21 -25.11 -10.67
C PHE A 678 -26.07 -26.28 -9.70
N SER A 679 -25.87 -27.48 -10.24
CA SER A 679 -25.71 -28.67 -9.42
C SER A 679 -24.71 -29.62 -10.04
N ALA A 680 -23.93 -30.26 -9.19
CA ALA A 680 -22.98 -31.29 -9.55
C ALA A 680 -23.15 -32.52 -8.65
N THR A 681 -22.72 -33.68 -9.12
CA THR A 681 -22.64 -34.89 -8.32
C THR A 681 -21.27 -35.50 -8.51
N GLY A 682 -20.50 -35.53 -7.43
CA GLY A 682 -19.24 -36.23 -7.33
C GLY A 682 -19.43 -37.66 -6.82
N ASN A 683 -18.70 -38.62 -7.39
CA ASN A 683 -18.55 -39.96 -6.82
C ASN A 683 -17.09 -40.34 -6.74
N ASP A 684 -16.63 -40.64 -5.54
CA ASP A 684 -15.30 -41.13 -5.23
C ASP A 684 -15.27 -42.67 -5.13
N ALA A 685 -14.22 -43.31 -5.64
CA ALA A 685 -14.15 -44.78 -5.70
C ALA A 685 -13.68 -45.41 -4.38
N ASP A 686 -12.88 -44.67 -3.62
CA ASP A 686 -12.23 -45.04 -2.38
C ASP A 686 -12.93 -44.49 -1.13
N GLY A 687 -13.91 -43.61 -1.34
CA GLY A 687 -14.84 -43.13 -0.33
C GLY A 687 -14.34 -41.89 0.42
N ASP A 688 -13.50 -41.09 -0.23
CA ASP A 688 -13.01 -39.83 0.30
C ASP A 688 -14.08 -38.75 0.36
N ASP A 689 -13.92 -37.81 1.29
CA ASP A 689 -14.74 -36.62 1.36
C ASP A 689 -14.41 -35.71 0.17
N LEU A 690 -15.44 -35.09 -0.42
CA LEU A 690 -15.30 -34.30 -1.64
C LEU A 690 -15.51 -32.81 -1.40
N ALA A 691 -14.68 -32.00 -2.05
CA ALA A 691 -14.80 -30.55 -2.10
C ALA A 691 -15.19 -30.10 -3.52
N TYR A 692 -16.01 -29.05 -3.62
CA TYR A 692 -16.61 -28.53 -4.84
C TYR A 692 -16.18 -27.08 -5.04
N SER A 693 -15.36 -26.82 -6.06
CA SER A 693 -14.99 -25.48 -6.50
C SER A 693 -15.78 -25.11 -7.74
N TRP A 694 -16.56 -24.05 -7.69
CA TRP A 694 -17.32 -23.54 -8.83
C TRP A 694 -16.66 -22.31 -9.41
N ASP A 695 -16.46 -22.31 -10.73
CA ASP A 695 -16.12 -21.14 -11.51
C ASP A 695 -17.23 -20.92 -12.54
N LEU A 696 -17.97 -19.84 -12.36
CA LEU A 696 -19.09 -19.49 -13.25
C LEU A 696 -18.69 -18.49 -14.35
N GLY A 697 -17.40 -18.13 -14.45
CA GLY A 697 -16.90 -17.14 -15.38
C GLY A 697 -17.31 -15.70 -15.06
N ASN A 698 -17.76 -15.44 -13.82
CA ASN A 698 -18.23 -14.12 -13.38
C ASN A 698 -17.38 -13.48 -12.26
N GLY A 699 -16.22 -14.06 -11.93
CA GLY A 699 -15.28 -13.50 -10.94
C GLY A 699 -15.68 -13.71 -9.46
N GLU A 700 -16.79 -14.38 -9.18
CA GLU A 700 -17.28 -14.62 -7.81
C GLU A 700 -16.78 -15.94 -7.22
N VAL A 701 -16.60 -15.98 -5.90
CA VAL A 701 -16.23 -17.20 -5.15
C VAL A 701 -17.45 -17.80 -4.44
N TYR A 702 -17.82 -19.01 -4.83
CA TYR A 702 -19.00 -19.70 -4.34
C TYR A 702 -18.72 -20.59 -3.13
N PRO A 703 -19.73 -20.93 -2.32
CA PRO A 703 -19.58 -21.92 -1.26
C PRO A 703 -19.15 -23.29 -1.79
N ASN A 704 -18.33 -24.00 -1.02
CA ASN A 704 -18.03 -25.41 -1.22
C ASN A 704 -19.30 -26.26 -1.04
N SER A 705 -20.05 -26.48 -2.12
CA SER A 705 -21.32 -27.20 -2.12
C SER A 705 -21.60 -27.88 -3.46
N ASP A 706 -22.33 -28.98 -3.41
CA ASP A 706 -22.82 -29.71 -4.58
C ASP A 706 -23.94 -28.95 -5.33
N THR A 707 -24.53 -27.93 -4.70
CA THR A 707 -25.56 -27.06 -5.28
C THR A 707 -25.31 -25.61 -4.93
N ILE A 708 -25.36 -24.74 -5.94
CA ILE A 708 -25.21 -23.30 -5.78
C ILE A 708 -26.28 -22.55 -6.57
N SER A 709 -26.56 -21.32 -6.14
CA SER A 709 -27.35 -20.37 -6.91
C SER A 709 -26.50 -19.15 -7.23
N ALA A 710 -26.61 -18.67 -8.46
CA ALA A 710 -25.86 -17.51 -8.95
C ALA A 710 -26.71 -16.64 -9.85
N ILE A 711 -26.32 -15.37 -9.94
CA ILE A 711 -26.93 -14.36 -10.79
C ILE A 711 -25.84 -13.79 -11.69
N TYR A 712 -26.06 -13.82 -13.00
CA TYR A 712 -25.25 -13.06 -13.95
C TYR A 712 -25.86 -11.67 -14.11
N LEU A 713 -25.16 -10.62 -13.71
CA LEU A 713 -25.68 -9.25 -13.83
C LEU A 713 -25.70 -8.76 -15.29
N VAL A 714 -24.89 -9.39 -16.16
CA VAL A 714 -24.68 -9.02 -17.54
C VAL A 714 -24.90 -10.24 -18.45
N GLY A 715 -25.44 -10.00 -19.65
CA GLY A 715 -25.57 -11.01 -20.70
C GLY A 715 -24.28 -11.37 -21.40
N GLY A 716 -24.18 -12.61 -21.89
CA GLY A 716 -22.98 -13.10 -22.55
C GLY A 716 -22.95 -14.61 -22.66
N THR A 717 -21.86 -15.15 -23.20
CA THR A 717 -21.57 -16.58 -23.13
C THR A 717 -20.50 -16.78 -22.07
N TYR A 718 -20.81 -17.62 -21.07
CA TYR A 718 -19.90 -17.92 -19.97
C TYR A 718 -19.51 -19.38 -20.01
N ASP A 719 -18.21 -19.65 -19.83
CA ASP A 719 -17.72 -20.98 -19.54
C ASP A 719 -17.91 -21.24 -18.05
N VAL A 720 -18.76 -22.21 -17.73
CA VAL A 720 -19.02 -22.65 -16.36
C VAL A 720 -18.29 -23.95 -16.12
N SER A 721 -17.54 -24.03 -15.02
CA SER A 721 -16.89 -25.25 -14.59
C SER A 721 -17.14 -25.54 -13.11
N VAL A 722 -17.12 -26.82 -12.79
CA VAL A 722 -16.99 -27.30 -11.41
C VAL A 722 -15.83 -28.27 -11.35
N THR A 723 -14.92 -28.03 -10.42
CA THR A 723 -13.83 -28.94 -10.09
C THR A 723 -14.18 -29.62 -8.78
N ILE A 724 -14.29 -30.94 -8.80
CA ILE A 724 -14.49 -31.75 -7.59
C ILE A 724 -13.15 -32.36 -7.22
N SER A 725 -12.78 -32.20 -5.95
CA SER A 725 -11.51 -32.68 -5.38
C SER A 725 -11.74 -33.69 -4.27
N ASP A 726 -10.88 -34.72 -4.21
CA ASP A 726 -10.75 -35.64 -3.06
C ASP A 726 -9.88 -35.06 -1.92
N MET A 727 -9.36 -33.84 -2.11
CA MET A 727 -8.46 -33.13 -1.18
C MET A 727 -7.10 -33.81 -0.96
N LYS A 728 -6.74 -34.82 -1.76
CA LYS A 728 -5.49 -35.60 -1.75
C LYS A 728 -4.80 -35.59 -3.12
N GLY A 729 -5.11 -34.58 -3.93
CA GLY A 729 -4.51 -34.33 -5.24
C GLY A 729 -5.26 -34.94 -6.42
N GLY A 730 -6.31 -35.75 -6.19
CA GLY A 730 -7.20 -36.19 -7.26
C GLY A 730 -8.34 -35.20 -7.46
N THR A 731 -8.36 -34.60 -8.64
CA THR A 731 -9.41 -33.66 -9.05
C THR A 731 -9.97 -34.05 -10.39
N GLU A 732 -11.25 -33.78 -10.61
CA GLU A 732 -11.86 -33.88 -11.93
C GLU A 732 -12.72 -32.63 -12.18
N THR A 733 -12.56 -32.04 -13.36
CA THR A 733 -13.25 -30.82 -13.77
C THR A 733 -14.24 -31.13 -14.89
N GLN A 734 -15.45 -30.62 -14.76
CA GLN A 734 -16.44 -30.70 -15.82
C GLN A 734 -16.95 -29.31 -16.15
N SER A 735 -16.90 -28.95 -17.43
CA SER A 735 -17.34 -27.65 -17.92
C SER A 735 -18.54 -27.75 -18.87
N ALA A 736 -19.31 -26.67 -18.93
CA ALA A 736 -20.36 -26.43 -19.91
C ALA A 736 -20.44 -24.93 -20.22
N GLN A 737 -21.07 -24.58 -21.33
CA GLN A 737 -21.37 -23.19 -21.66
C GLN A 737 -22.81 -22.84 -21.28
N ILE A 738 -23.00 -21.64 -20.75
CA ILE A 738 -24.30 -21.02 -20.57
C ILE A 738 -24.37 -19.72 -21.37
N ILE A 739 -25.49 -19.52 -22.05
CA ILE A 739 -25.81 -18.27 -22.75
C ILE A 739 -26.78 -17.48 -21.88
N ILE A 740 -26.38 -16.27 -21.49
CA ILE A 740 -27.18 -15.35 -20.70
C ILE A 740 -27.76 -14.29 -21.64
N ASP A 741 -29.07 -14.34 -21.84
CA ASP A 741 -29.81 -13.35 -22.62
C ASP A 741 -29.99 -12.07 -21.80
N ASP A 742 -29.75 -10.91 -22.42
CA ASP A 742 -29.83 -9.61 -21.74
C ASP A 742 -30.55 -8.55 -22.57
N PRO A 743 -31.65 -7.97 -22.06
CA PRO A 743 -32.32 -6.82 -22.65
C PRO A 743 -31.43 -5.61 -22.96
N VAL A 744 -30.30 -5.44 -22.25
CA VAL A 744 -29.35 -4.34 -22.48
C VAL A 744 -28.69 -4.43 -23.88
N ASN A 745 -28.73 -5.60 -24.51
CA ASN A 745 -28.16 -5.84 -25.83
C ASN A 745 -29.14 -5.50 -26.97
N ILE A 746 -30.39 -5.13 -26.66
CA ILE A 746 -31.44 -4.90 -27.64
C ILE A 746 -31.69 -3.40 -27.78
N TRP A 747 -31.37 -2.78 -28.91
CA TRP A 747 -31.54 -1.33 -29.09
C TRP A 747 -32.63 -0.95 -30.09
N THR A 748 -33.43 0.07 -29.73
CA THR A 748 -34.48 0.67 -30.57
C THR A 748 -34.23 2.17 -30.76
N THR A 749 -34.13 2.64 -32.01
CA THR A 749 -34.04 4.06 -32.33
C THR A 749 -35.35 4.79 -32.02
N ARG A 750 -35.26 5.94 -31.36
CA ARG A 750 -36.36 6.87 -31.06
C ARG A 750 -36.26 8.10 -31.96
N THR A 751 -37.40 8.78 -32.16
CA THR A 751 -37.46 9.99 -32.98
C THR A 751 -37.31 11.21 -32.09
N SER A 752 -36.19 11.94 -32.24
CA SER A 752 -35.91 13.20 -31.54
C SER A 752 -36.67 14.40 -32.13
N GLY A 753 -36.94 14.37 -33.44
CA GLY A 753 -37.54 15.48 -34.18
C GLY A 753 -36.54 16.58 -34.59
N THR A 754 -35.25 16.37 -34.36
CA THR A 754 -34.14 17.22 -34.81
C THR A 754 -33.13 16.41 -35.63
N THR A 755 -32.26 17.10 -36.37
CA THR A 755 -31.09 16.51 -37.04
C THR A 755 -29.78 17.11 -36.53
N ASN A 756 -29.85 17.95 -35.49
CA ASN A 756 -28.69 18.48 -34.81
C ASN A 756 -28.24 17.49 -33.73
N ASP A 757 -26.96 17.54 -33.41
CA ASP A 757 -26.33 16.72 -32.38
C ASP A 757 -26.97 16.98 -31.01
N LEU A 758 -27.08 15.91 -30.24
CA LEU A 758 -27.57 15.89 -28.86
C LEU A 758 -26.39 15.53 -27.96
N GLU A 759 -26.12 16.36 -26.96
CA GLU A 759 -24.88 16.36 -26.20
C GLU A 759 -25.03 15.72 -24.82
N GLY A 760 -26.13 16.02 -24.09
CA GLY A 760 -26.30 15.58 -22.70
C GLY A 760 -27.72 15.10 -22.37
N LEU A 761 -27.83 14.35 -21.27
CA LEU A 761 -29.05 13.78 -20.72
C LEU A 761 -29.17 14.09 -19.22
N GLY A 762 -30.40 14.33 -18.77
CA GLY A 762 -30.68 14.48 -17.33
C GLY A 762 -32.07 14.05 -16.94
N THR A 763 -32.22 13.52 -15.73
CA THR A 763 -33.50 13.02 -15.21
C THR A 763 -33.80 13.46 -13.77
N ASP A 764 -35.08 13.68 -13.47
CA ASP A 764 -35.60 13.80 -12.09
C ASP A 764 -36.21 12.48 -11.58
N GLY A 765 -35.99 11.38 -12.32
CA GLY A 765 -36.61 10.07 -12.12
C GLY A 765 -37.98 9.88 -12.80
N THR A 766 -38.67 10.95 -13.16
CA THR A 766 -40.00 10.92 -13.81
C THR A 766 -40.04 11.57 -15.20
N THR A 767 -39.14 12.51 -15.42
CA THR A 767 -38.95 13.28 -16.63
C THR A 767 -37.50 13.14 -17.06
N LEU A 768 -37.30 13.00 -18.37
CA LEU A 768 -36.00 12.94 -19.01
C LEU A 768 -35.86 14.12 -19.98
N PHE A 769 -34.71 14.78 -19.96
CA PHE A 769 -34.29 15.72 -20.99
C PHE A 769 -33.14 15.14 -21.79
N ALA A 770 -33.21 15.30 -23.11
CA ALA A 770 -32.06 15.21 -24.01
C ALA A 770 -31.80 16.61 -24.58
N VAL A 771 -30.56 17.09 -24.44
CA VAL A 771 -30.19 18.46 -24.78
C VAL A 771 -29.18 18.49 -25.92
N GLY A 772 -29.13 19.61 -26.64
CA GLY A 772 -28.23 19.78 -27.77
C GLY A 772 -28.51 21.08 -28.50
N ARG A 773 -28.04 21.22 -29.74
CA ARG A 773 -28.17 22.49 -30.46
C ARG A 773 -29.64 22.87 -30.74
N GLY A 774 -30.11 23.90 -30.04
CA GLY A 774 -31.49 24.40 -30.07
C GLY A 774 -32.52 23.40 -29.54
N ALA A 775 -32.08 22.42 -28.74
CA ALA A 775 -32.89 21.29 -28.32
C ALA A 775 -32.90 21.15 -26.79
N LEU A 776 -34.10 21.20 -26.20
CA LEU A 776 -34.41 20.79 -24.83
C LEU A 776 -35.54 19.77 -24.92
N LEU A 777 -35.21 18.53 -25.28
CA LEU A 777 -36.17 17.50 -25.63
C LEU A 777 -36.70 16.79 -24.38
N ARG A 778 -37.90 17.17 -23.95
CA ARG A 778 -38.59 16.57 -22.81
C ARG A 778 -39.27 15.25 -23.16
N SER A 779 -39.09 14.24 -22.32
CA SER A 779 -39.77 12.94 -22.36
C SER A 779 -40.24 12.52 -20.97
N THR A 780 -41.33 11.76 -20.89
CA THR A 780 -41.86 11.18 -19.63
C THR A 780 -41.87 9.65 -19.65
N ASN A 781 -41.38 9.05 -20.74
CA ASN A 781 -41.41 7.60 -20.95
C ASN A 781 -40.16 7.05 -21.66
N GLY A 782 -39.21 7.92 -22.05
CA GLY A 782 -38.01 7.58 -22.81
C GLY A 782 -38.26 7.26 -24.30
N GLN A 783 -39.53 7.33 -24.75
CA GLN A 783 -39.92 6.90 -26.10
C GLN A 783 -40.33 8.08 -26.99
N SER A 784 -41.00 9.07 -26.42
CA SER A 784 -41.57 10.21 -27.14
C SER A 784 -41.04 11.53 -26.59
N TYR A 785 -40.45 12.34 -27.47
CA TYR A 785 -39.76 13.57 -27.11
C TYR A 785 -40.47 14.80 -27.66
N THR A 786 -40.45 15.88 -26.89
CA THR A 786 -41.04 17.17 -27.25
C THR A 786 -40.06 18.30 -26.93
N ASN A 787 -39.71 19.12 -27.92
CA ASN A 787 -38.77 20.22 -27.71
C ASN A 787 -39.43 21.36 -26.91
N GLN A 788 -38.83 21.71 -25.77
CA GLN A 788 -39.24 22.80 -24.86
C GLN A 788 -38.33 24.03 -24.97
N ALA A 789 -37.36 24.02 -25.90
CA ALA A 789 -36.42 25.12 -26.05
C ALA A 789 -37.13 26.47 -26.34
N PRO A 790 -36.79 27.56 -25.62
CA PRO A 790 -37.40 28.87 -25.84
C PRO A 790 -37.21 29.39 -27.27
N SER A 791 -38.14 30.21 -27.76
CA SER A 791 -37.99 30.81 -29.08
C SER A 791 -36.74 31.71 -29.13
N GLY A 792 -35.81 31.43 -30.05
CA GLY A 792 -34.58 32.21 -30.22
C GLY A 792 -33.28 31.44 -29.96
N THR A 793 -33.36 30.24 -29.40
CA THR A 793 -32.21 29.40 -29.03
C THR A 793 -31.66 28.52 -30.17
N LEU A 794 -31.99 28.81 -31.44
CA LEU A 794 -31.53 28.02 -32.59
C LEU A 794 -29.99 28.02 -32.75
N ASN A 795 -29.32 28.99 -32.14
CA ASN A 795 -27.85 29.07 -32.13
C ASN A 795 -27.24 28.71 -30.77
N THR A 796 -28.05 28.28 -29.80
CA THR A 796 -27.59 27.83 -28.50
C THR A 796 -27.29 26.34 -28.57
N ILE A 797 -26.15 25.92 -28.05
CA ILE A 797 -25.77 24.52 -27.85
C ILE A 797 -25.90 24.27 -26.36
N PHE A 798 -26.85 23.43 -25.97
CA PHE A 798 -26.97 22.94 -24.60
C PHE A 798 -26.12 21.68 -24.49
N ASN A 799 -25.10 21.71 -23.63
CA ASN A 799 -24.15 20.62 -23.45
C ASN A 799 -24.64 19.64 -22.39
N ASP A 800 -25.22 20.12 -21.29
CA ASP A 800 -25.65 19.28 -20.19
C ASP A 800 -26.88 19.86 -19.45
N VAL A 801 -27.58 19.00 -18.69
CA VAL A 801 -28.80 19.33 -17.94
C VAL A 801 -28.92 18.54 -16.63
N VAL A 802 -29.16 19.23 -15.52
CA VAL A 802 -29.34 18.60 -14.20
C VAL A 802 -30.66 19.00 -13.55
N TRP A 803 -31.19 18.11 -12.71
CA TRP A 803 -32.26 18.42 -11.76
C TRP A 803 -31.67 18.66 -10.37
N THR A 804 -31.94 19.83 -9.79
CA THR A 804 -31.39 20.25 -8.50
C THR A 804 -32.22 19.80 -7.29
N GLY A 805 -33.23 18.94 -7.49
CA GLY A 805 -34.25 18.67 -6.47
C GLY A 805 -35.43 19.65 -6.49
N SER A 806 -35.25 20.85 -7.07
CA SER A 806 -36.30 21.89 -7.11
C SER A 806 -36.48 22.60 -8.45
N GLU A 807 -35.44 22.63 -9.29
CA GLU A 807 -35.49 23.18 -10.64
C GLU A 807 -34.55 22.43 -11.60
N TRP A 808 -34.88 22.50 -12.90
CA TRP A 808 -34.01 22.07 -13.98
C TRP A 808 -33.04 23.18 -14.36
N LEU A 809 -31.78 22.82 -14.55
CA LEU A 809 -30.74 23.72 -15.07
C LEU A 809 -30.12 23.10 -16.31
N ALA A 810 -30.02 23.87 -17.40
CA ALA A 810 -29.34 23.46 -18.63
C ALA A 810 -28.21 24.44 -18.94
N VAL A 811 -27.02 23.92 -19.18
CA VAL A 811 -25.79 24.70 -19.41
C VAL A 811 -25.29 24.52 -20.84
N GLY A 812 -24.49 25.46 -21.30
CA GLY A 812 -23.90 25.39 -22.63
C GLY A 812 -23.37 26.73 -23.11
N LEU A 813 -23.49 26.96 -24.42
CA LEU A 813 -22.99 28.14 -25.10
C LEU A 813 -23.97 28.70 -26.13
N ASP A 814 -24.03 30.03 -26.23
CA ASP A 814 -24.84 30.75 -27.20
C ASP A 814 -23.98 31.60 -28.14
N ALA A 815 -24.35 31.66 -29.41
CA ALA A 815 -23.61 32.42 -30.41
C ALA A 815 -23.92 33.92 -30.29
N GLU A 816 -22.90 34.74 -30.01
CA GLU A 816 -23.04 36.18 -29.97
C GLU A 816 -22.87 36.82 -31.36
N PHE A 817 -23.78 37.73 -31.72
CA PHE A 817 -23.70 38.52 -32.94
C PHE A 817 -23.63 40.01 -32.64
N GLN A 818 -22.53 40.66 -33.04
CA GLN A 818 -22.39 42.11 -32.94
C GLN A 818 -22.52 42.77 -34.32
N SER A 819 -23.45 43.72 -34.44
CA SER A 819 -23.76 44.39 -35.72
C SER A 819 -24.07 43.45 -36.89
N GLY A 820 -24.60 42.26 -36.61
CA GLY A 820 -24.94 41.24 -37.62
C GLY A 820 -23.78 40.34 -38.06
N ASN A 821 -22.58 40.48 -37.47
CA ASN A 821 -21.46 39.56 -37.65
C ASN A 821 -21.32 38.68 -36.40
N PHE A 822 -20.91 37.44 -36.60
CA PHE A 822 -20.53 36.55 -35.52
C PHE A 822 -19.35 37.16 -34.74
N PHE A 823 -19.50 37.27 -33.42
CA PHE A 823 -18.55 37.91 -32.52
C PHE A 823 -17.77 36.88 -31.69
N GLY A 824 -18.46 35.83 -31.21
CA GLY A 824 -17.89 34.77 -30.40
C GLY A 824 -18.97 33.91 -29.76
N TRP A 825 -18.56 33.05 -28.84
CA TRP A 825 -19.45 32.22 -28.02
C TRP A 825 -19.48 32.74 -26.59
N LYS A 826 -20.65 32.64 -25.95
CA LYS A 826 -20.82 32.99 -24.53
C LYS A 826 -21.36 31.79 -23.74
N PRO A 827 -20.79 31.47 -22.56
CA PRO A 827 -21.37 30.49 -21.65
C PRO A 827 -22.73 30.97 -21.13
N VAL A 828 -23.74 30.09 -21.12
CA VAL A 828 -25.12 30.41 -20.72
C VAL A 828 -25.71 29.33 -19.83
N ILE A 829 -26.63 29.74 -18.95
CA ILE A 829 -27.41 28.82 -18.10
C ILE A 829 -28.88 29.17 -18.22
N PHE A 830 -29.71 28.15 -18.42
CA PHE A 830 -31.16 28.23 -18.49
C PHE A 830 -31.77 27.45 -17.32
N SER A 831 -32.90 27.92 -16.81
CA SER A 831 -33.65 27.28 -15.74
C SER A 831 -35.10 27.02 -16.13
N SER A 832 -35.69 25.97 -15.57
CA SER A 832 -37.13 25.73 -15.53
C SER A 832 -37.56 25.03 -14.26
N SER A 833 -38.57 25.56 -13.56
CA SER A 833 -39.13 24.91 -12.36
C SER A 833 -40.05 23.73 -12.67
N ASP A 834 -40.55 23.61 -13.90
CA ASP A 834 -41.52 22.58 -14.30
C ASP A 834 -41.12 21.79 -15.56
N GLY A 835 -39.96 22.12 -16.13
CA GLY A 835 -39.44 21.52 -17.36
C GLY A 835 -40.19 21.96 -18.63
N THR A 836 -41.16 22.85 -18.57
CA THR A 836 -41.92 23.33 -19.74
C THR A 836 -41.65 24.79 -20.04
N ASP A 837 -41.57 25.64 -19.02
CA ASP A 837 -41.26 27.05 -19.17
C ASP A 837 -39.78 27.30 -18.85
N TRP A 838 -38.97 27.46 -19.89
CA TRP A 838 -37.52 27.68 -19.78
C TRP A 838 -37.13 29.15 -19.99
N GLY A 839 -36.18 29.64 -19.19
CA GLY A 839 -35.63 30.99 -19.32
C GLY A 839 -34.12 31.02 -19.07
N GLN A 840 -33.40 31.87 -19.81
CA GLN A 840 -31.99 32.13 -19.54
C GLN A 840 -31.86 32.91 -18.24
N ILE A 841 -31.08 32.40 -17.29
CA ILE A 841 -30.87 33.00 -15.96
C ILE A 841 -29.45 33.56 -15.77
N PHE A 842 -28.49 33.12 -16.58
CA PHE A 842 -27.12 33.58 -16.50
C PHE A 842 -26.43 33.62 -17.87
N GLU A 843 -25.50 34.56 -18.01
CA GLU A 843 -24.51 34.60 -19.09
C GLU A 843 -23.17 35.10 -18.54
N ALA A 844 -22.09 34.39 -18.88
CA ALA A 844 -20.73 34.85 -18.63
C ALA A 844 -20.27 35.79 -19.78
N PRO A 845 -19.27 36.67 -19.54
CA PRO A 845 -18.70 37.51 -20.59
C PRO A 845 -18.20 36.70 -21.79
N ALA A 846 -18.47 37.17 -23.00
CA ALA A 846 -17.96 36.54 -24.21
C ALA A 846 -16.44 36.76 -24.37
N ASN A 847 -15.74 35.73 -24.84
CA ASN A 847 -14.33 35.84 -25.22
C ASN A 847 -14.21 36.30 -26.68
N GLU A 848 -13.29 37.23 -26.97
CA GLU A 848 -13.07 37.73 -28.32
C GLU A 848 -12.46 36.63 -29.22
N GLY A 849 -13.20 36.11 -30.21
CA GLY A 849 -12.65 35.19 -31.21
C GLY A 849 -13.54 34.02 -31.62
N ASN A 850 -12.92 33.03 -32.26
CA ASN A 850 -13.58 31.83 -32.81
C ASN A 850 -13.47 30.61 -31.87
N SER A 851 -12.89 30.74 -30.67
CA SER A 851 -12.80 29.63 -29.72
C SER A 851 -14.19 29.29 -29.19
N LEU A 852 -14.57 28.01 -29.25
CA LEU A 852 -15.76 27.46 -28.60
C LEU A 852 -15.42 27.40 -27.11
N ILE A 853 -15.95 28.34 -26.35
CA ILE A 853 -15.73 28.42 -24.90
C ILE A 853 -17.13 28.47 -24.28
N GLY A 854 -17.51 27.37 -23.64
CA GLY A 854 -18.83 27.15 -23.06
C GLY A 854 -18.76 26.43 -21.72
N PHE A 855 -19.93 26.30 -21.10
CA PHE A 855 -20.09 25.35 -20.00
C PHE A 855 -20.34 23.96 -20.59
N ASN A 856 -19.62 22.96 -20.07
CA ASN A 856 -19.65 21.60 -20.60
C ASN A 856 -20.51 20.70 -19.72
N GLU A 857 -20.35 20.76 -18.40
CA GLU A 857 -21.02 19.85 -17.46
C GLU A 857 -21.45 20.59 -16.19
N ILE A 858 -22.52 20.11 -15.55
CA ILE A 858 -23.12 20.71 -14.36
C ILE A 858 -23.48 19.65 -13.32
N ALA A 859 -23.03 19.85 -12.09
CA ALA A 859 -23.38 19.00 -10.95
C ALA A 859 -24.08 19.80 -9.86
N SER A 860 -24.97 19.13 -9.12
CA SER A 860 -25.71 19.69 -7.98
C SER A 860 -25.56 18.76 -6.79
N ASN A 861 -25.47 19.30 -5.58
CA ASN A 861 -25.63 18.51 -4.37
C ASN A 861 -27.09 18.07 -4.18
N GLU A 862 -27.32 17.13 -3.25
CA GLU A 862 -28.61 16.45 -3.04
C GLU A 862 -29.79 17.40 -2.82
N ASP A 863 -29.57 18.52 -2.11
CA ASP A 863 -30.62 19.50 -1.78
C ASP A 863 -30.66 20.72 -2.72
N GLY A 864 -29.73 20.79 -3.69
CA GLY A 864 -29.61 21.89 -4.63
C GLY A 864 -29.10 23.20 -4.04
N SER A 865 -28.62 23.20 -2.79
CA SER A 865 -28.03 24.38 -2.15
C SER A 865 -26.68 24.76 -2.77
N LEU A 866 -25.95 23.84 -3.38
CA LEU A 866 -24.72 24.11 -4.11
C LEU A 866 -24.77 23.45 -5.49
N VAL A 867 -24.55 24.27 -6.51
CA VAL A 867 -24.45 23.84 -7.91
C VAL A 867 -23.14 24.35 -8.48
N ILE A 868 -22.37 23.48 -9.12
CA ILE A 868 -21.10 23.81 -9.77
C ILE A 868 -21.19 23.48 -11.25
N VAL A 869 -20.65 24.38 -12.08
CA VAL A 869 -20.60 24.23 -13.54
C VAL A 869 -19.16 24.36 -13.99
N VAL A 870 -18.71 23.38 -14.76
CA VAL A 870 -17.38 23.35 -15.40
C VAL A 870 -17.51 23.63 -16.89
N GLY A 871 -16.41 24.04 -17.52
CA GLY A 871 -16.38 24.36 -18.93
C GLY A 871 -14.97 24.49 -19.49
N ASP A 872 -14.90 24.80 -20.78
CA ASP A 872 -13.63 24.89 -21.50
C ASP A 872 -12.70 25.94 -20.88
N GLN A 873 -11.39 25.70 -20.97
CA GLN A 873 -10.35 26.63 -20.52
C GLN A 873 -10.38 26.94 -19.02
N GLY A 874 -10.76 25.95 -18.20
CA GLY A 874 -10.80 26.09 -16.74
C GLY A 874 -11.95 26.97 -16.26
N LEU A 875 -13.01 27.11 -17.05
CA LEU A 875 -14.20 27.85 -16.64
C LEU A 875 -14.92 27.12 -15.51
N LEU A 876 -14.96 27.75 -14.34
CA LEU A 876 -15.59 27.18 -13.15
C LEU A 876 -16.47 28.22 -12.47
N TYR A 877 -17.77 27.94 -12.36
CA TYR A 877 -18.76 28.78 -11.69
C TYR A 877 -19.56 27.97 -10.70
N LYS A 878 -20.07 28.65 -9.67
CA LYS A 878 -20.96 28.06 -8.67
C LYS A 878 -22.14 28.94 -8.36
N ARG A 879 -23.17 28.33 -7.78
CA ARG A 879 -24.32 28.99 -7.20
C ARG A 879 -24.63 28.38 -5.84
N VAL A 880 -24.76 29.24 -4.83
CA VAL A 880 -25.08 28.86 -3.44
C VAL A 880 -26.50 29.35 -3.10
N ASP A 881 -27.32 28.48 -2.52
CA ASP A 881 -28.68 28.72 -2.02
C ASP A 881 -29.61 29.45 -3.02
N GLY A 882 -29.48 29.13 -4.30
CA GLY A 882 -30.25 29.77 -5.37
C GLY A 882 -29.92 31.25 -5.59
N GLY A 883 -28.77 31.72 -5.08
CA GLY A 883 -28.25 33.07 -5.25
C GLY A 883 -27.68 33.36 -6.66
N ASP A 884 -26.79 34.35 -6.73
CA ASP A 884 -26.12 34.73 -7.97
C ASP A 884 -25.03 33.70 -8.35
N TRP A 885 -24.76 33.57 -9.64
CA TRP A 885 -23.65 32.77 -10.16
C TRP A 885 -22.34 33.52 -9.98
N THR A 886 -21.38 32.88 -9.31
CA THR A 886 -20.06 33.44 -9.04
C THR A 886 -18.97 32.55 -9.61
N LYS A 887 -17.91 33.16 -10.15
CA LYS A 887 -16.73 32.42 -10.60
C LYS A 887 -16.01 31.82 -9.38
N VAL A 888 -15.51 30.60 -9.51
CA VAL A 888 -14.63 30.00 -8.52
C VAL A 888 -13.22 30.58 -8.69
N GLU A 889 -12.66 31.10 -7.62
CA GLU A 889 -11.33 31.73 -7.58
C GLU A 889 -10.35 30.80 -6.84
N GLY A 890 -9.05 30.89 -7.15
CA GLY A 890 -8.00 30.13 -6.44
C GLY A 890 -7.56 28.80 -7.07
N LEU A 891 -8.23 28.34 -8.14
CA LEU A 891 -7.78 27.24 -8.98
C LEU A 891 -7.10 27.78 -10.25
N GLU A 892 -5.78 27.66 -10.35
CA GLU A 892 -5.02 28.08 -11.54
C GLU A 892 -4.98 26.96 -12.59
N LEU A 893 -6.04 26.85 -13.39
CA LEU A 893 -6.13 25.87 -14.48
C LEU A 893 -5.58 26.45 -15.81
N SER A 894 -4.94 25.60 -16.62
CA SER A 894 -4.48 25.96 -17.97
C SER A 894 -5.65 26.39 -18.88
N GLU A 895 -5.40 27.36 -19.78
CA GLU A 895 -6.37 27.84 -20.78
C GLU A 895 -6.75 26.78 -21.85
N GLN A 896 -6.23 25.55 -21.76
CA GLN A 896 -6.50 24.43 -22.68
C GLN A 896 -6.93 23.16 -21.91
N THR A 897 -7.78 23.33 -20.91
CA THR A 897 -8.35 22.26 -20.10
C THR A 897 -9.79 21.95 -20.49
N ASP A 898 -10.07 20.66 -20.64
CA ASP A 898 -11.44 20.12 -20.62
C ASP A 898 -11.66 19.47 -19.26
N LEU A 899 -12.80 19.78 -18.63
CA LEU A 899 -13.13 19.37 -17.27
C LEU A 899 -14.43 18.57 -17.27
N GLY A 900 -14.47 17.52 -16.44
CA GLY A 900 -15.69 16.85 -16.02
C GLY A 900 -15.97 17.04 -14.53
N ILE A 901 -17.22 16.89 -14.11
CA ILE A 901 -17.65 17.04 -12.71
C ILE A 901 -18.84 16.14 -12.36
N ASP A 902 -18.80 15.56 -11.16
CA ASP A 902 -20.00 14.96 -10.55
C ASP A 902 -19.99 15.12 -9.02
N TYR A 903 -21.16 14.93 -8.40
CA TYR A 903 -21.38 15.02 -6.96
C TYR A 903 -21.75 13.67 -6.36
N GLY A 904 -21.10 13.32 -5.26
CA GLY A 904 -21.37 12.09 -4.54
C GLY A 904 -20.70 12.04 -3.19
N ASN A 905 -21.28 11.29 -2.24
CA ASN A 905 -20.72 11.14 -0.89
C ASN A 905 -20.35 12.48 -0.21
N GLY A 906 -21.15 13.52 -0.43
CA GLY A 906 -20.93 14.83 0.20
C GLY A 906 -19.88 15.72 -0.49
N VAL A 907 -19.27 15.28 -1.59
CA VAL A 907 -18.22 16.03 -2.29
C VAL A 907 -18.49 16.12 -3.80
N PHE A 908 -18.07 17.24 -4.39
CA PHE A 908 -17.86 17.38 -5.82
C PHE A 908 -16.45 16.91 -6.17
N VAL A 909 -16.33 16.15 -7.24
CA VAL A 909 -15.03 15.80 -7.83
C VAL A 909 -14.95 16.39 -9.22
N VAL A 910 -13.86 17.08 -9.52
CA VAL A 910 -13.55 17.66 -10.82
C VAL A 910 -12.30 17.00 -11.38
N GLY A 911 -12.39 16.44 -12.58
CA GLY A 911 -11.27 15.82 -13.29
C GLY A 911 -11.03 16.51 -14.63
N GLY A 912 -9.81 16.45 -15.16
CA GLY A 912 -9.50 17.02 -16.46
C GLY A 912 -8.08 16.80 -16.94
N PHE A 913 -7.73 17.44 -18.06
CA PHE A 913 -6.41 17.30 -18.68
C PHE A 913 -5.88 18.57 -19.37
N ASP A 914 -4.59 18.87 -19.21
CA ASP A 914 -3.88 19.89 -20.00
C ASP A 914 -3.33 19.31 -21.32
N PHE A 915 -4.00 19.63 -22.43
CA PHE A 915 -3.60 19.12 -23.76
C PHE A 915 -2.26 19.66 -24.29
N ILE A 916 -1.70 20.70 -23.66
CA ILE A 916 -0.36 21.22 -24.02
C ILE A 916 0.74 20.41 -23.30
N ASN A 917 0.56 20.11 -22.02
CA ASN A 917 1.56 19.46 -21.16
C ASN A 917 1.29 17.95 -21.06
N GLN A 918 1.37 17.25 -22.19
CA GLN A 918 1.00 15.82 -22.35
C GLN A 918 1.82 14.82 -21.52
N THR A 919 2.77 15.27 -20.70
CA THR A 919 3.60 14.46 -19.80
C THR A 919 3.21 14.61 -18.32
N THR A 920 2.53 15.68 -17.92
CA THR A 920 2.16 16.02 -16.53
C THR A 920 0.88 16.85 -16.53
N GLY A 921 -0.15 16.34 -17.21
CA GLY A 921 -1.35 17.11 -17.57
C GLY A 921 -2.59 16.74 -16.78
N LEU A 922 -2.52 15.77 -15.85
CA LEU A 922 -3.67 15.37 -15.02
C LEU A 922 -4.10 16.53 -14.11
N TYR A 923 -5.40 16.86 -14.12
CA TYR A 923 -6.04 17.71 -13.11
C TYR A 923 -7.07 16.90 -12.36
N LEU A 924 -6.99 16.88 -11.02
CA LEU A 924 -7.94 16.16 -10.18
C LEU A 924 -8.14 16.88 -8.86
N PHE A 925 -9.33 17.39 -8.64
CA PHE A 925 -9.68 18.18 -7.46
C PHE A 925 -10.98 17.69 -6.82
N ARG A 926 -11.14 17.99 -5.54
CA ARG A 926 -12.43 17.80 -4.87
C ARG A 926 -12.76 18.93 -3.90
N THR A 927 -14.06 19.07 -3.60
CA THR A 927 -14.56 20.08 -2.66
C THR A 927 -15.90 19.64 -2.06
N SER A 928 -16.21 20.10 -0.84
CA SER A 928 -17.54 19.94 -0.23
C SER A 928 -18.38 21.23 -0.23
N ASP A 929 -17.73 22.37 -0.44
CA ASP A 929 -18.33 23.71 -0.29
C ASP A 929 -18.16 24.60 -1.55
N GLY A 930 -17.39 24.15 -2.53
CA GLY A 930 -17.08 24.92 -3.75
C GLY A 930 -16.11 26.08 -3.53
N GLU A 931 -15.62 26.29 -2.30
CA GLU A 931 -14.66 27.33 -1.92
C GLU A 931 -13.27 26.72 -1.66
N ASN A 932 -13.21 25.65 -0.88
CA ASN A 932 -11.99 24.96 -0.48
C ASN A 932 -11.79 23.74 -1.36
N TRP A 933 -10.71 23.76 -2.15
CA TRP A 933 -10.39 22.71 -3.11
C TRP A 933 -9.14 21.96 -2.65
N GLU A 934 -9.26 20.64 -2.63
CA GLU A 934 -8.16 19.73 -2.37
C GLU A 934 -7.62 19.19 -3.69
N ASP A 935 -6.30 19.27 -3.87
CA ASP A 935 -5.57 18.78 -5.03
C ASP A 935 -5.13 17.32 -4.80
N LEU A 936 -5.49 16.45 -5.74
CA LEU A 936 -5.30 15.01 -5.69
C LEU A 936 -4.31 14.51 -6.76
N GLU A 937 -3.60 15.40 -7.44
CA GLU A 937 -2.65 15.04 -8.52
C GLU A 937 -1.47 14.18 -8.03
N SER A 938 -1.15 14.24 -6.73
CA SER A 938 -0.06 13.48 -6.11
C SER A 938 -0.39 12.02 -5.79
N ASN A 939 -1.56 11.52 -6.20
CA ASN A 939 -1.97 10.13 -5.98
C ASN A 939 -1.06 9.15 -6.73
N SER A 940 -0.44 8.20 -6.01
CA SER A 940 0.67 7.36 -6.51
C SER A 940 0.30 6.41 -7.65
N ASP A 941 -0.98 6.10 -7.82
CA ASP A 941 -1.43 5.01 -8.70
C ASP A 941 -1.97 5.52 -10.04
N LEU A 942 -2.05 6.84 -10.23
CA LEU A 942 -2.50 7.46 -11.47
C LEU A 942 -1.32 7.89 -12.35
N ASN A 943 -1.43 7.63 -13.65
CA ASN A 943 -0.46 8.12 -14.61
C ASN A 943 -0.56 9.65 -14.71
N SER A 944 0.57 10.36 -14.63
CA SER A 944 0.63 11.82 -14.68
C SER A 944 0.11 12.42 -15.99
N ASN A 945 -0.16 11.60 -17.00
CA ASN A 945 -0.75 12.01 -18.27
C ASN A 945 -2.18 11.47 -18.52
N ALA A 946 -2.85 10.94 -17.51
CA ALA A 946 -4.23 10.51 -17.60
C ALA A 946 -5.19 11.71 -17.73
N ALA A 947 -6.09 11.69 -18.70
CA ALA A 947 -7.24 12.59 -18.75
C ALA A 947 -8.44 11.93 -18.07
N LEU A 948 -9.09 12.67 -17.17
CA LEU A 948 -10.24 12.21 -16.38
C LEU A 948 -11.44 13.13 -16.62
N ASP A 949 -11.80 13.31 -17.89
CA ASP A 949 -12.87 14.20 -18.34
C ASP A 949 -14.27 13.56 -18.30
N ALA A 950 -14.38 12.23 -18.36
CA ALA A 950 -15.62 11.52 -18.05
C ALA A 950 -15.59 11.11 -16.58
N ILE A 951 -16.40 11.75 -15.73
CA ILE A 951 -16.50 11.46 -14.31
C ILE A 951 -17.94 11.16 -13.94
N ALA A 952 -18.17 10.19 -13.07
CA ALA A 952 -19.50 9.89 -12.56
C ALA A 952 -19.44 9.30 -11.15
N PHE A 953 -20.44 9.62 -10.34
CA PHE A 953 -20.71 9.00 -9.07
C PHE A 953 -21.93 8.07 -9.18
N LEU A 954 -21.67 6.77 -9.23
CA LEU A 954 -22.68 5.77 -9.49
C LEU A 954 -22.56 4.63 -8.48
N ASN A 955 -23.68 4.27 -7.83
CA ASN A 955 -23.73 3.17 -6.87
C ASN A 955 -22.64 3.26 -5.77
N ASN A 956 -22.48 4.46 -5.19
CA ASN A 956 -21.48 4.77 -4.17
C ASN A 956 -20.02 4.65 -4.62
N LEU A 957 -19.76 4.69 -5.92
CA LEU A 957 -18.44 4.60 -6.52
C LEU A 957 -18.21 5.83 -7.42
N PHE A 958 -17.11 6.54 -7.20
CA PHE A 958 -16.61 7.47 -8.22
C PHE A 958 -15.89 6.67 -9.29
N ILE A 959 -16.21 6.90 -10.55
CA ILE A 959 -15.61 6.25 -11.72
C ILE A 959 -15.19 7.36 -12.68
N ALA A 960 -14.00 7.22 -13.27
CA ALA A 960 -13.51 8.15 -14.27
C ALA A 960 -12.78 7.43 -15.42
N SER A 961 -12.77 8.07 -16.59
CA SER A 961 -12.00 7.65 -17.76
C SER A 961 -11.74 8.85 -18.68
N GLY A 962 -10.83 8.67 -19.63
CA GLY A 962 -10.48 9.68 -20.61
C GLY A 962 -9.23 9.31 -21.39
N PHE A 963 -8.71 10.24 -22.18
CA PHE A 963 -7.51 10.03 -23.00
C PHE A 963 -6.28 9.58 -22.17
N ASN A 964 -5.53 8.57 -22.65
CA ASN A 964 -4.40 7.93 -21.95
C ASN A 964 -4.73 7.36 -20.55
N SER A 965 -6.01 7.31 -20.18
CA SER A 965 -6.47 6.79 -18.90
C SER A 965 -7.33 5.56 -19.15
N ARG A 966 -7.03 4.47 -18.42
CA ARG A 966 -7.98 3.35 -18.29
C ARG A 966 -9.12 3.77 -17.37
N VAL A 967 -10.09 2.89 -17.15
CA VAL A 967 -11.05 3.11 -16.06
C VAL A 967 -10.29 3.18 -14.75
N VAL A 968 -10.55 4.25 -14.02
CA VAL A 968 -10.09 4.46 -12.65
C VAL A 968 -11.31 4.65 -11.76
N PHE A 969 -11.21 4.22 -10.51
CA PHE A 969 -12.31 4.32 -9.56
C PHE A 969 -11.84 4.70 -8.18
N SER A 970 -12.75 5.28 -7.39
CA SER A 970 -12.53 5.67 -6.00
C SER A 970 -13.69 5.24 -5.11
N GLU A 971 -13.38 4.46 -4.07
CA GLU A 971 -14.33 3.93 -3.09
C GLU A 971 -14.50 4.83 -1.85
N ASN A 972 -13.68 5.87 -1.72
CA ASN A 972 -13.55 6.70 -0.51
C ASN A 972 -13.82 8.18 -0.79
N GLY A 973 -14.82 8.47 -1.62
CA GLY A 973 -15.25 9.85 -1.90
C GLY A 973 -14.20 10.65 -2.65
N GLY A 974 -13.52 10.01 -3.61
CA GLY A 974 -12.53 10.67 -4.47
C GLY A 974 -11.14 10.85 -3.83
N LEU A 975 -10.90 10.40 -2.59
CA LEU A 975 -9.60 10.53 -1.91
C LEU A 975 -8.48 9.77 -2.61
N SER A 976 -8.73 8.50 -2.93
CA SER A 976 -7.76 7.63 -3.59
C SER A 976 -8.36 6.97 -4.81
N TRP A 977 -7.55 6.87 -5.86
CA TRP A 977 -7.95 6.35 -7.16
C TRP A 977 -7.10 5.17 -7.56
N GLN A 978 -7.74 4.13 -8.08
CA GLN A 978 -7.08 2.88 -8.43
C GLN A 978 -7.50 2.42 -9.83
N THR A 979 -6.67 1.59 -10.46
CA THR A 979 -6.98 0.87 -11.70
C THR A 979 -6.74 -0.63 -11.50
N LEU A 980 -7.46 -1.47 -12.25
CA LEU A 980 -7.20 -2.91 -12.27
C LEU A 980 -6.25 -3.22 -13.44
N GLU A 981 -5.14 -3.94 -13.16
CA GLU A 981 -4.17 -4.33 -14.20
C GLU A 981 -4.81 -5.20 -15.29
N GLN A 982 -5.80 -6.01 -14.90
CA GLN A 982 -6.64 -6.71 -15.85
C GLN A 982 -7.69 -5.79 -16.49
N GLY A 983 -7.43 -5.45 -17.74
CA GLY A 983 -8.44 -5.74 -18.76
C GLY A 983 -9.44 -4.66 -19.15
N ASN A 984 -9.10 -3.38 -19.16
CA ASN A 984 -9.88 -2.40 -19.94
C ASN A 984 -9.00 -1.50 -20.79
N ARG A 985 -8.89 -1.86 -22.08
CA ARG A 985 -8.22 -1.13 -23.16
C ARG A 985 -9.13 -0.04 -23.75
N HIS A 986 -10.16 0.34 -23.00
CA HIS A 986 -11.27 1.13 -23.49
C HIS A 986 -11.24 2.51 -22.87
N ARG A 987 -11.29 3.53 -23.71
CA ARG A 987 -11.58 4.89 -23.29
C ARG A 987 -13.08 5.07 -23.24
N MET A 988 -13.61 5.27 -22.05
CA MET A 988 -15.03 5.49 -21.81
C MET A 988 -15.34 6.99 -21.84
N SER A 989 -16.50 7.36 -22.38
CA SER A 989 -16.88 8.77 -22.54
C SER A 989 -18.01 9.23 -21.62
N THR A 990 -18.75 8.30 -21.02
CA THR A 990 -19.86 8.58 -20.09
C THR A 990 -20.23 7.29 -19.35
N PHE A 991 -20.96 7.40 -18.25
CA PHE A 991 -21.35 6.28 -17.41
C PHE A 991 -22.82 6.43 -16.97
N ALA A 992 -23.53 5.31 -16.93
CA ALA A 992 -24.85 5.23 -16.31
C ALA A 992 -24.93 3.99 -15.42
N PHE A 993 -25.75 4.08 -14.38
CA PHE A 993 -26.08 2.94 -13.54
C PHE A 993 -27.58 2.80 -13.38
N GLY A 994 -28.06 1.56 -13.48
CA GLY A 994 -29.45 1.24 -13.25
C GLY A 994 -29.73 -0.25 -13.25
N ALA A 995 -30.71 -0.67 -12.44
CA ALA A 995 -31.07 -2.08 -12.27
C ALA A 995 -29.86 -3.00 -11.96
N GLY A 996 -28.85 -2.49 -11.23
CA GLY A 996 -27.66 -3.25 -10.84
C GLY A 996 -26.62 -3.41 -11.95
N VAL A 997 -26.72 -2.65 -13.04
CA VAL A 997 -25.80 -2.70 -14.18
C VAL A 997 -25.21 -1.31 -14.39
N PHE A 998 -23.88 -1.27 -14.44
CA PHE A 998 -23.17 -0.13 -15.00
C PHE A 998 -23.12 -0.28 -16.51
N TYR A 999 -23.35 0.82 -17.22
CA TYR A 999 -23.32 0.88 -18.67
C TYR A 999 -22.48 2.08 -19.10
N SER A 1000 -21.68 1.90 -20.13
CA SER A 1000 -20.86 2.95 -20.71
C SER A 1000 -20.78 2.77 -22.22
N ILE A 1001 -20.48 3.88 -22.89
CA ILE A 1001 -20.08 3.92 -24.29
C ILE A 1001 -18.63 4.39 -24.35
N GLY A 1002 -17.91 3.92 -25.35
CA GLY A 1002 -16.51 4.27 -25.48
C GLY A 1002 -15.88 3.80 -26.78
N VAL A 1003 -14.56 3.77 -26.78
CA VAL A 1003 -13.75 3.27 -27.89
C VAL A 1003 -12.73 2.25 -27.40
N ASP A 1004 -12.50 1.22 -28.21
CA ASP A 1004 -11.38 0.29 -28.06
C ASP A 1004 -10.15 0.86 -28.75
N GLU A 1005 -9.19 1.36 -27.96
CA GLU A 1005 -7.99 2.03 -28.47
C GLU A 1005 -7.02 1.06 -29.17
N ASP A 1006 -7.00 -0.21 -28.75
CA ASP A 1006 -6.20 -1.26 -29.36
C ASP A 1006 -6.77 -1.73 -30.70
N ALA A 1007 -8.10 -1.65 -30.86
CA ALA A 1007 -8.80 -1.95 -32.11
C ALA A 1007 -8.92 -0.74 -33.05
N GLY A 1008 -8.05 0.28 -32.89
CA GLY A 1008 -8.03 1.47 -33.74
C GLY A 1008 -9.21 2.42 -33.49
N ASN A 1009 -9.59 2.58 -32.22
CA ASN A 1009 -10.70 3.39 -31.73
C ASN A 1009 -12.07 2.92 -32.25
N ALA A 1010 -12.29 1.61 -32.31
CA ALA A 1010 -13.59 1.06 -32.66
C ALA A 1010 -14.61 1.39 -31.57
N LEU A 1011 -15.80 1.88 -31.94
CA LEU A 1011 -16.88 2.17 -31.01
C LEU A 1011 -17.32 0.89 -30.29
N VAL A 1012 -17.48 0.98 -28.97
CA VAL A 1012 -17.90 -0.14 -28.12
C VAL A 1012 -18.95 0.31 -27.11
N ASN A 1013 -19.83 -0.62 -26.78
CA ASN A 1013 -20.73 -0.54 -25.65
C ASN A 1013 -20.18 -1.45 -24.55
N LEU A 1014 -20.16 -0.96 -23.33
CA LEU A 1014 -19.51 -1.59 -22.20
C LEU A 1014 -20.50 -1.75 -21.06
N VAL A 1015 -20.41 -2.88 -20.36
CA VAL A 1015 -21.27 -3.21 -19.23
C VAL A 1015 -20.43 -3.76 -18.09
N SER A 1016 -20.82 -3.44 -16.87
CA SER A 1016 -20.15 -3.90 -15.66
C SER A 1016 -21.16 -4.20 -14.54
N SER A 1017 -20.84 -5.18 -13.71
CA SER A 1017 -21.56 -5.50 -12.47
C SER A 1017 -21.12 -4.66 -11.27
N ASP A 1018 -19.88 -4.16 -11.28
CA ASP A 1018 -19.22 -3.58 -10.12
C ASP A 1018 -18.63 -2.18 -10.37
N GLY A 1019 -18.69 -1.70 -11.62
CA GLY A 1019 -18.13 -0.42 -12.06
C GLY A 1019 -16.62 -0.46 -12.29
N LYS A 1020 -15.97 -1.61 -12.07
CA LYS A 1020 -14.51 -1.77 -12.08
C LYS A 1020 -14.06 -2.64 -13.25
N LEU A 1021 -14.67 -3.82 -13.40
CA LEU A 1021 -14.43 -4.75 -14.51
C LEU A 1021 -15.52 -4.57 -15.56
N TRP A 1022 -15.12 -4.26 -16.79
CA TRP A 1022 -16.05 -3.93 -17.86
C TRP A 1022 -15.91 -4.90 -19.02
N ASN A 1023 -17.04 -5.25 -19.63
CA ASN A 1023 -17.10 -6.20 -20.73
C ASN A 1023 -17.78 -5.56 -21.94
N THR A 1024 -17.29 -5.88 -23.14
CA THR A 1024 -17.93 -5.44 -24.38
C THR A 1024 -19.23 -6.20 -24.63
N VAL A 1025 -20.27 -5.49 -25.07
CA VAL A 1025 -21.53 -6.10 -25.49
C VAL A 1025 -21.38 -6.68 -26.89
N ALA A 1026 -21.51 -8.00 -27.03
CA ALA A 1026 -21.45 -8.69 -28.32
C ALA A 1026 -22.74 -8.48 -29.14
N ASP A 1027 -22.57 -7.94 -30.35
CA ASP A 1027 -23.57 -7.75 -31.41
C ASP A 1027 -24.58 -6.59 -31.26
N GLY A 1028 -24.59 -5.69 -32.25
CA GLY A 1028 -25.85 -5.09 -32.73
C GLY A 1028 -25.75 -3.75 -33.45
N ASP A 1029 -25.28 -2.71 -32.77
CA ASP A 1029 -25.39 -1.33 -33.26
C ASP A 1029 -24.46 -0.41 -32.44
N THR A 1030 -23.16 -0.37 -32.71
CA THR A 1030 -22.25 0.57 -32.02
C THR A 1030 -22.26 1.89 -32.81
N GLU A 1031 -22.95 2.92 -32.30
CA GLU A 1031 -22.91 4.29 -32.85
C GLU A 1031 -22.22 5.22 -31.84
N ALA A 1032 -21.66 6.33 -32.33
CA ALA A 1032 -21.10 7.36 -31.48
C ALA A 1032 -22.25 7.96 -30.65
N GLY A 1033 -22.17 7.81 -29.33
CA GLY A 1033 -23.05 8.50 -28.39
C GLY A 1033 -22.24 9.55 -27.64
N ASN A 1034 -22.91 10.64 -27.27
CA ASN A 1034 -22.32 11.73 -26.50
C ASN A 1034 -22.63 11.55 -25.01
N ASP A 1035 -23.80 10.98 -24.68
CA ASP A 1035 -24.18 10.71 -23.29
C ASP A 1035 -25.14 9.51 -23.14
N VAL A 1036 -25.19 8.93 -21.93
CA VAL A 1036 -26.05 7.80 -21.55
C VAL A 1036 -26.68 7.99 -20.16
N ILE A 1037 -27.96 7.62 -20.01
CA ILE A 1037 -28.64 7.63 -18.71
C ILE A 1037 -29.56 6.43 -18.56
N PHE A 1038 -29.81 6.00 -17.33
CA PHE A 1038 -30.86 5.02 -17.03
C PHE A 1038 -32.20 5.71 -16.74
N PHE A 1039 -33.23 5.39 -17.52
CA PHE A 1039 -34.56 5.97 -17.36
C PHE A 1039 -35.65 4.96 -17.72
N ASN A 1040 -36.66 4.84 -16.84
CA ASN A 1040 -37.85 4.01 -17.05
C ASN A 1040 -37.50 2.55 -17.44
N ASN A 1041 -36.63 1.93 -16.64
CA ASN A 1041 -36.13 0.56 -16.79
C ASN A 1041 -35.38 0.31 -18.11
N SER A 1042 -34.69 1.31 -18.64
CA SER A 1042 -33.89 1.17 -19.87
C SER A 1042 -32.75 2.17 -19.90
N PHE A 1043 -31.68 1.84 -20.59
CA PHE A 1043 -30.62 2.80 -20.91
C PHE A 1043 -31.01 3.60 -22.16
N ILE A 1044 -30.77 4.91 -22.10
CA ILE A 1044 -31.02 5.85 -23.19
C ILE A 1044 -29.68 6.46 -23.60
N ILE A 1045 -29.36 6.40 -24.88
CA ILE A 1045 -28.16 7.01 -25.46
C ILE A 1045 -28.58 8.13 -26.41
N VAL A 1046 -27.86 9.25 -26.38
CA VAL A 1046 -27.98 10.34 -27.36
C VAL A 1046 -26.68 10.56 -28.11
N GLY A 1047 -26.74 11.21 -29.27
CA GLY A 1047 -25.53 11.60 -30.00
C GLY A 1047 -25.81 12.32 -31.32
N ASP A 1048 -24.85 12.19 -32.23
CA ASP A 1048 -24.80 12.89 -33.52
C ASP A 1048 -26.08 12.75 -34.36
N GLY A 1049 -26.39 13.80 -35.12
CA GLY A 1049 -27.51 13.81 -36.06
C GLY A 1049 -28.89 13.70 -35.40
N GLY A 1050 -28.98 13.97 -34.09
CA GLY A 1050 -30.20 13.87 -33.31
C GLY A 1050 -30.57 12.43 -32.96
N SER A 1051 -29.58 11.53 -32.89
CA SER A 1051 -29.79 10.13 -32.53
C SER A 1051 -30.28 10.01 -31.09
N ILE A 1052 -31.32 9.20 -30.90
CA ILE A 1052 -31.77 8.76 -29.58
C ILE A 1052 -32.00 7.26 -29.68
N ARG A 1053 -31.40 6.49 -28.79
CA ARG A 1053 -31.55 5.03 -28.77
C ARG A 1053 -31.93 4.58 -27.37
N GLN A 1054 -32.78 3.55 -27.30
CA GLN A 1054 -33.26 2.99 -26.05
C GLN A 1054 -33.03 1.48 -26.04
N SER A 1055 -32.47 0.97 -24.94
CA SER A 1055 -32.27 -0.47 -24.73
C SER A 1055 -33.60 -1.22 -24.60
N GLY A 1056 -33.55 -2.55 -24.51
CA GLY A 1056 -34.65 -3.36 -24.04
C GLY A 1056 -34.99 -2.95 -22.60
N LEU A 1057 -36.20 -3.31 -22.16
CA LEU A 1057 -36.57 -3.09 -20.77
C LEU A 1057 -35.69 -3.99 -19.90
N VAL A 1058 -34.78 -3.36 -19.18
CA VAL A 1058 -33.97 -3.94 -18.11
C VAL A 1058 -34.87 -3.98 -16.89
N ASP A 1059 -35.83 -4.89 -16.93
CA ASP A 1059 -36.68 -5.16 -15.78
C ASP A 1059 -35.85 -5.96 -14.77
N ALA A 1060 -35.89 -5.55 -13.51
CA ALA A 1060 -35.55 -6.41 -12.40
C ALA A 1060 -36.64 -7.51 -12.36
N SER A 1061 -36.55 -8.50 -13.26
CA SER A 1061 -37.53 -9.58 -13.35
C SER A 1061 -37.28 -10.68 -12.31
N ALA A 1062 -36.16 -10.65 -11.61
CA ALA A 1062 -36.19 -10.94 -10.18
C ALA A 1062 -36.58 -9.63 -9.51
N GLU A 1063 -37.60 -9.62 -8.65
CA GLU A 1063 -37.83 -8.53 -7.69
C GLU A 1063 -36.55 -8.46 -6.81
N ILE A 1064 -35.48 -7.88 -7.35
CA ILE A 1064 -34.26 -7.54 -6.63
C ILE A 1064 -34.73 -6.37 -5.81
N LEU A 1065 -34.88 -6.62 -4.51
CA LEU A 1065 -35.25 -5.59 -3.60
C LEU A 1065 -34.17 -4.51 -3.70
N ALA A 1066 -34.58 -3.28 -4.02
CA ALA A 1066 -33.65 -2.16 -4.06
C ALA A 1066 -32.97 -2.03 -2.70
N THR A 1067 -31.67 -1.71 -2.71
CA THR A 1067 -30.90 -1.38 -1.52
C THR A 1067 -31.68 -0.34 -0.70
N PRO A 1068 -31.90 -0.55 0.61
CA PRO A 1068 -32.63 0.43 1.41
C PRO A 1068 -31.83 1.74 1.45
N GLN A 1069 -32.51 2.86 1.28
CA GLN A 1069 -31.90 4.17 1.48
C GLN A 1069 -31.78 4.41 2.98
N ILE A 1070 -30.60 4.79 3.46
CA ILE A 1070 -30.37 5.20 4.85
C ILE A 1070 -30.18 6.72 4.84
N SER A 1071 -31.03 7.43 5.57
CA SER A 1071 -31.03 8.89 5.63
C SER A 1071 -31.01 9.36 7.09
N PRO A 1072 -30.10 10.29 7.45
CA PRO A 1072 -29.04 10.86 6.61
C PRO A 1072 -27.96 9.84 6.22
N ALA A 1073 -27.15 10.12 5.20
CA ALA A 1073 -26.02 9.26 4.81
C ALA A 1073 -24.92 9.27 5.90
N SER A 1074 -23.83 8.52 5.67
CA SER A 1074 -22.68 8.50 6.59
C SER A 1074 -22.20 9.93 6.90
N GLN A 1075 -22.26 10.35 8.16
CA GLN A 1075 -21.88 11.72 8.55
C GLN A 1075 -21.51 11.86 10.02
N GLY A 1076 -20.86 12.97 10.34
CA GLY A 1076 -20.70 13.43 11.73
C GLY A 1076 -22.01 13.99 12.30
N PHE A 1077 -22.28 13.83 13.61
CA PHE A 1077 -23.51 14.35 14.23
C PHE A 1077 -23.35 14.74 15.69
N SER A 1078 -24.00 15.83 16.12
CA SER A 1078 -23.91 16.29 17.51
C SER A 1078 -25.13 15.92 18.34
N GLY A 1079 -24.94 15.31 19.53
CA GLY A 1079 -26.04 14.86 20.37
C GLY A 1079 -26.56 13.47 19.96
N SER A 1080 -27.71 13.40 19.33
CA SER A 1080 -28.23 12.19 18.67
C SER A 1080 -28.66 12.53 17.24
N ILE A 1081 -28.53 11.55 16.35
CA ILE A 1081 -28.97 11.63 14.96
C ILE A 1081 -30.10 10.65 14.73
N GLU A 1082 -31.21 11.14 14.21
CA GLU A 1082 -32.34 10.30 13.85
C GLU A 1082 -32.03 9.65 12.48
N VAL A 1083 -31.83 8.34 12.49
CA VAL A 1083 -31.61 7.54 11.29
C VAL A 1083 -32.93 6.96 10.85
N SER A 1084 -33.30 7.28 9.63
CA SER A 1084 -34.44 6.72 8.94
C SER A 1084 -33.96 5.84 7.78
N MET A 1085 -34.73 4.82 7.47
CA MET A 1085 -34.53 3.98 6.30
C MET A 1085 -35.79 3.92 5.47
N SER A 1086 -35.64 3.91 4.15
CA SER A 1086 -36.77 3.79 3.24
C SER A 1086 -36.47 2.77 2.14
N THR A 1087 -37.53 2.19 1.62
CA THR A 1087 -37.49 1.35 0.43
C THR A 1087 -38.74 1.63 -0.38
N ASP A 1088 -38.61 1.64 -1.69
CA ASP A 1088 -39.74 1.78 -2.62
C ASP A 1088 -40.45 0.44 -2.88
N ALA A 1089 -39.96 -0.65 -2.27
CA ALA A 1089 -40.55 -1.98 -2.40
C ALA A 1089 -41.81 -2.13 -1.54
N GLU A 1090 -42.98 -2.15 -2.20
CA GLU A 1090 -44.28 -2.36 -1.56
C GLU A 1090 -44.32 -3.73 -0.83
N ASP A 1091 -44.85 -3.75 0.40
CA ASP A 1091 -44.93 -4.93 1.28
C ASP A 1091 -43.58 -5.58 1.67
N ALA A 1092 -42.46 -4.85 1.56
CA ALA A 1092 -41.14 -5.33 1.99
C ALA A 1092 -40.75 -4.85 3.41
N GLU A 1093 -39.86 -5.61 4.06
CA GLU A 1093 -39.33 -5.35 5.39
C GLU A 1093 -37.86 -4.93 5.29
N ILE A 1094 -37.45 -3.83 5.92
CA ILE A 1094 -36.03 -3.51 6.08
C ILE A 1094 -35.53 -4.18 7.36
N ARG A 1095 -34.47 -4.98 7.28
CA ARG A 1095 -33.73 -5.49 8.45
C ARG A 1095 -32.38 -4.83 8.51
N TYR A 1096 -31.94 -4.50 9.72
CA TYR A 1096 -30.69 -3.80 9.93
C TYR A 1096 -29.92 -4.33 11.14
N THR A 1097 -28.64 -3.99 11.16
CA THR A 1097 -27.68 -4.31 12.21
C THR A 1097 -26.88 -3.05 12.51
N MET A 1098 -26.42 -2.92 13.76
CA MET A 1098 -25.60 -1.80 14.24
C MET A 1098 -24.27 -2.30 14.83
N ASP A 1099 -24.00 -3.60 14.68
CA ASP A 1099 -22.83 -4.32 15.17
C ASP A 1099 -21.96 -4.83 14.00
N GLU A 1100 -22.13 -4.22 12.82
CA GLU A 1100 -21.44 -4.53 11.57
C GLU A 1100 -21.69 -5.93 10.98
N SER A 1101 -22.51 -6.77 11.63
CA SER A 1101 -22.92 -8.07 11.07
C SER A 1101 -23.79 -7.89 9.82
N GLU A 1102 -23.80 -8.88 8.92
CA GLU A 1102 -24.63 -8.81 7.71
C GLU A 1102 -26.12 -8.95 8.07
N PRO A 1103 -27.01 -8.04 7.62
CA PRO A 1103 -28.44 -8.17 7.89
C PRO A 1103 -29.00 -9.47 7.30
N THR A 1104 -29.69 -10.25 8.12
CA THR A 1104 -30.43 -11.45 7.73
C THR A 1104 -31.92 -11.25 7.99
N ALA A 1105 -32.77 -12.18 7.53
CA ALA A 1105 -34.21 -12.14 7.82
C ALA A 1105 -34.52 -12.23 9.33
N GLY A 1106 -33.53 -12.63 10.15
CA GLY A 1106 -33.62 -12.65 11.61
C GLY A 1106 -33.10 -11.39 12.30
N SER A 1107 -32.45 -10.47 11.58
CA SER A 1107 -31.94 -9.21 12.12
C SER A 1107 -33.08 -8.25 12.51
N THR A 1108 -32.74 -7.18 13.22
CA THR A 1108 -33.71 -6.23 13.76
C THR A 1108 -34.57 -5.64 12.64
N LEU A 1109 -35.88 -5.73 12.78
CA LEU A 1109 -36.83 -5.13 11.83
C LEU A 1109 -36.86 -3.61 12.05
N TYR A 1110 -36.61 -2.85 10.98
CA TYR A 1110 -36.82 -1.41 10.97
C TYR A 1110 -38.33 -1.12 10.91
N ALA A 1111 -38.85 -0.47 11.95
CA ALA A 1111 -40.29 -0.20 12.09
C ALA A 1111 -40.60 1.30 12.11
N ASP A 1112 -39.72 2.09 12.72
CA ASP A 1112 -39.79 3.55 12.83
C ASP A 1112 -38.33 4.07 12.83
N PRO A 1113 -38.09 5.35 12.45
CA PRO A 1113 -36.78 5.98 12.63
C PRO A 1113 -36.26 5.81 14.06
N PHE A 1114 -34.93 5.69 14.21
CA PHE A 1114 -34.31 5.52 15.53
C PHE A 1114 -33.13 6.46 15.71
N GLU A 1115 -32.92 6.87 16.95
CA GLU A 1115 -31.80 7.74 17.31
C GLU A 1115 -30.53 6.93 17.52
N ILE A 1116 -29.46 7.37 16.87
CA ILE A 1116 -28.09 6.99 17.16
C ILE A 1116 -27.50 8.09 18.03
N ALA A 1117 -27.04 7.72 19.22
CA ALA A 1117 -26.49 8.67 20.18
C ALA A 1117 -24.97 8.55 20.33
N GLU A 1118 -24.34 7.56 19.70
CA GLU A 1118 -22.89 7.28 19.73
C GLU A 1118 -22.41 6.85 18.34
N THR A 1119 -21.10 6.91 18.09
CA THR A 1119 -20.55 6.48 16.79
C THR A 1119 -20.99 5.05 16.44
N THR A 1120 -21.69 4.88 15.32
CA THR A 1120 -22.37 3.61 14.98
C THR A 1120 -22.39 3.39 13.46
N THR A 1121 -22.05 2.18 13.02
CA THR A 1121 -22.23 1.72 11.63
C THR A 1121 -23.57 0.98 11.50
N VAL A 1122 -24.49 1.50 10.70
CA VAL A 1122 -25.76 0.86 10.35
C VAL A 1122 -25.60 0.10 9.04
N LYS A 1123 -25.90 -1.19 9.03
CA LYS A 1123 -26.08 -1.98 7.79
C LYS A 1123 -27.53 -2.37 7.64
N ALA A 1124 -28.09 -2.30 6.44
CA ALA A 1124 -29.49 -2.61 6.19
C ALA A 1124 -29.72 -3.36 4.88
N LYS A 1125 -30.70 -4.28 4.88
CA LYS A 1125 -31.22 -4.96 3.69
C LYS A 1125 -32.73 -4.94 3.69
N VAL A 1126 -33.31 -4.94 2.50
CA VAL A 1126 -34.73 -5.17 2.30
C VAL A 1126 -34.98 -6.67 2.13
N PHE A 1127 -36.06 -7.17 2.72
CA PHE A 1127 -36.53 -8.56 2.69
C PHE A 1127 -37.99 -8.59 2.28
N LYS A 1128 -38.39 -9.54 1.44
CA LYS A 1128 -39.79 -9.74 1.06
C LYS A 1128 -40.02 -11.22 0.78
N GLY A 1129 -41.13 -11.74 1.27
CA GLY A 1129 -41.39 -13.18 1.26
C GLY A 1129 -41.46 -13.74 -0.17
N GLY A 1130 -40.59 -14.71 -0.48
CA GLY A 1130 -40.52 -15.35 -1.79
C GLY A 1130 -39.49 -14.73 -2.75
N LEU A 1131 -38.68 -13.79 -2.27
CA LEU A 1131 -37.61 -13.13 -3.03
C LEU A 1131 -36.28 -13.19 -2.26
N ASP A 1132 -35.19 -13.04 -2.99
CA ASP A 1132 -33.87 -12.87 -2.38
C ASP A 1132 -33.74 -11.46 -1.76
N PRO A 1133 -33.03 -11.32 -0.62
CA PRO A 1133 -32.83 -10.03 0.01
C PRO A 1133 -32.07 -9.04 -0.89
N SER A 1134 -32.24 -7.73 -0.66
CA SER A 1134 -31.45 -6.71 -1.36
C SER A 1134 -29.94 -6.87 -1.10
N VAL A 1135 -29.12 -6.19 -1.90
CA VAL A 1135 -27.74 -5.89 -1.47
C VAL A 1135 -27.73 -5.00 -0.22
N THR A 1136 -26.64 -5.00 0.52
CA THR A 1136 -26.52 -4.29 1.82
C THR A 1136 -26.26 -2.80 1.63
N ALA A 1137 -27.13 -1.96 2.21
CA ALA A 1137 -26.83 -0.56 2.47
C ALA A 1137 -25.94 -0.45 3.71
N THR A 1138 -24.94 0.43 3.70
CA THR A 1138 -24.10 0.71 4.88
C THR A 1138 -23.98 2.23 5.08
N ALA A 1139 -24.18 2.70 6.30
CA ALA A 1139 -23.95 4.09 6.70
C ALA A 1139 -23.24 4.16 8.06
N THR A 1140 -22.21 5.00 8.17
CA THR A 1140 -21.43 5.20 9.38
C THR A 1140 -21.67 6.59 9.95
N TYR A 1141 -22.14 6.66 11.20
CA TYR A 1141 -22.41 7.92 11.89
C TYR A 1141 -21.39 8.14 12.98
N THR A 1142 -20.74 9.30 12.98
CA THR A 1142 -19.67 9.63 13.93
C THR A 1142 -20.13 10.73 14.88
N LYS A 1143 -20.15 10.48 16.19
CA LYS A 1143 -20.64 11.48 17.16
C LYS A 1143 -19.64 12.64 17.33
N THR A 1144 -20.12 13.86 17.10
CA THR A 1144 -19.48 15.17 17.39
C THR A 1144 -20.17 15.85 18.58
N LEU A 1145 -19.63 16.94 19.16
CA LEU A 1145 -20.24 17.53 20.37
C LEU A 1145 -21.31 18.59 20.13
N ALA A 1146 -22.37 18.52 20.96
CA ALA A 1146 -23.56 19.38 20.90
C ALA A 1146 -23.30 20.90 20.93
N GLY A 1147 -22.29 21.40 21.65
CA GLY A 1147 -22.05 22.85 21.68
C GLY A 1147 -21.18 23.39 20.54
N PHE A 1148 -20.67 22.52 19.66
CA PHE A 1148 -20.04 22.95 18.41
C PHE A 1148 -21.09 23.23 17.33
N ALA A 1149 -22.22 22.49 17.32
CA ALA A 1149 -23.26 22.61 16.29
C ALA A 1149 -24.18 23.85 16.45
N ALA A 1150 -24.43 24.34 17.67
CA ALA A 1150 -25.23 25.55 17.88
C ALA A 1150 -24.54 26.85 17.43
N TRP A 1151 -23.22 26.80 17.19
CA TRP A 1151 -22.40 27.92 16.73
C TRP A 1151 -22.41 28.10 15.19
N ILE A 1152 -22.85 27.08 14.45
CA ILE A 1152 -22.87 27.05 12.97
C ILE A 1152 -24.21 27.62 12.42
N ASP A 1153 -25.01 28.33 13.23
CA ASP A 1153 -26.25 29.00 12.77
C ASP A 1153 -25.91 30.12 11.74
N PRO A 1154 -26.59 30.18 10.58
CA PRO A 1154 -26.27 31.04 9.42
C PRO A 1154 -26.21 32.57 9.63
N PHE A 1155 -26.35 33.09 10.84
CA PHE A 1155 -26.40 34.54 11.11
C PHE A 1155 -25.04 35.26 11.08
N TYR A 1156 -23.91 34.57 10.88
CA TYR A 1156 -22.56 35.15 10.97
C TYR A 1156 -21.63 34.73 9.81
N GLN A 1157 -21.92 35.13 8.56
CA GLN A 1157 -21.00 34.88 7.43
C GLN A 1157 -20.34 36.15 6.87
N GLY A 1158 -18.99 36.13 6.89
CA GLY A 1158 -18.01 37.07 6.34
C GLY A 1158 -16.62 36.64 6.80
N GLU A 1159 -15.51 37.15 6.21
CA GLU A 1159 -14.10 36.77 6.46
C GLU A 1159 -13.63 36.75 7.95
N ASN A 1160 -14.52 37.07 8.89
CA ASN A 1160 -14.32 37.16 10.34
C ASN A 1160 -15.18 36.16 11.15
N ALA A 1161 -15.74 35.12 10.53
CA ALA A 1161 -16.69 34.19 11.15
C ALA A 1161 -16.05 33.06 11.99
N SER A 1162 -14.72 32.96 12.09
CA SER A 1162 -14.07 31.91 12.88
C SER A 1162 -14.36 32.07 14.40
N ALA A 1163 -14.52 30.94 15.11
CA ALA A 1163 -14.68 30.88 16.57
C ALA A 1163 -13.47 31.47 17.32
N THR A 1164 -12.34 31.53 16.63
CA THR A 1164 -11.06 32.08 17.08
C THR A 1164 -10.79 33.48 16.52
N ALA A 1165 -11.64 33.99 15.63
CA ALA A 1165 -11.49 35.34 15.11
C ALA A 1165 -11.78 36.38 16.20
N ASN A 1166 -10.96 37.43 16.19
CA ASN A 1166 -11.06 38.62 17.03
C ASN A 1166 -11.10 39.85 16.09
N PRO A 1167 -12.26 40.13 15.48
CA PRO A 1167 -12.35 41.08 14.38
C PRO A 1167 -12.24 42.54 14.81
N ASP A 1168 -12.52 42.86 16.08
CA ASP A 1168 -12.41 44.23 16.61
C ASP A 1168 -11.10 44.49 17.39
N GLY A 1169 -10.28 43.45 17.53
CA GLY A 1169 -8.90 43.53 18.01
C GLY A 1169 -8.78 43.62 19.53
N ASP A 1170 -9.82 43.24 20.27
CA ASP A 1170 -9.88 43.31 21.74
C ASP A 1170 -9.30 42.08 22.47
N TRP A 1171 -8.92 41.06 21.71
CA TRP A 1171 -8.28 39.80 22.11
C TRP A 1171 -9.21 38.78 22.77
N ALA A 1172 -10.51 39.03 22.79
CA ALA A 1172 -11.52 38.00 22.99
C ALA A 1172 -11.86 37.37 21.63
N SER A 1173 -12.03 36.04 21.61
CA SER A 1173 -12.57 35.39 20.42
C SER A 1173 -14.09 35.54 20.40
N ASN A 1174 -14.67 35.59 19.20
CA ASN A 1174 -16.12 35.67 19.00
C ASN A 1174 -16.91 34.63 19.82
N LEU A 1175 -16.33 33.43 20.01
CA LEU A 1175 -16.91 32.34 20.81
C LEU A 1175 -16.97 32.66 22.31
N LEU A 1176 -15.94 33.32 22.84
CA LEU A 1176 -15.86 33.72 24.25
C LEU A 1176 -16.83 34.88 24.55
N GLU A 1177 -16.94 35.84 23.64
CA GLU A 1177 -17.87 36.98 23.75
C GLU A 1177 -19.34 36.54 23.75
N TRP A 1178 -19.70 35.61 22.85
CA TRP A 1178 -21.04 35.01 22.82
C TRP A 1178 -21.35 34.25 24.11
N ALA A 1179 -20.38 33.49 24.64
CA ALA A 1179 -20.51 32.75 25.90
C ALA A 1179 -20.67 33.67 27.13
N LEU A 1180 -20.19 34.92 27.04
CA LEU A 1180 -20.32 35.95 28.07
C LEU A 1180 -21.53 36.89 27.85
N GLY A 1181 -22.22 36.78 26.71
CA GLY A 1181 -23.38 37.59 26.35
C GLY A 1181 -23.06 39.00 25.87
N SER A 1182 -21.83 39.26 25.43
CA SER A 1182 -21.40 40.50 24.76
C SER A 1182 -21.61 40.40 23.23
N LEU A 1183 -21.58 41.55 22.54
CA LEU A 1183 -21.75 41.62 21.08
C LEU A 1183 -20.38 41.56 20.39
N PRO A 1184 -20.13 40.67 19.41
CA PRO A 1184 -18.79 40.39 18.85
C PRO A 1184 -18.08 41.51 18.05
N ASN A 1185 -18.60 42.74 18.10
CA ASN A 1185 -18.15 43.85 17.26
C ASN A 1185 -18.04 45.16 18.07
N ASN A 1186 -17.97 45.07 19.39
CA ASN A 1186 -18.12 46.23 20.25
C ASN A 1186 -16.89 46.39 21.14
N VAL A 1187 -15.95 47.22 20.69
CA VAL A 1187 -14.72 47.58 21.40
C VAL A 1187 -15.03 48.09 22.82
N ASP A 1188 -14.91 47.22 23.82
CA ASP A 1188 -15.17 47.58 25.21
C ASP A 1188 -13.94 48.30 25.79
N SER A 1189 -14.14 49.52 26.26
CA SER A 1189 -13.05 50.37 26.75
C SER A 1189 -12.72 50.06 28.22
N ALA A 1190 -11.93 49.02 28.51
CA ALA A 1190 -11.25 48.82 29.80
C ALA A 1190 -10.13 47.73 29.71
N PRO A 1191 -9.11 47.76 30.59
CA PRO A 1191 -7.74 47.38 30.24
C PRO A 1191 -7.36 45.92 30.55
N MET A 1192 -6.47 45.38 29.69
CA MET A 1192 -5.49 44.30 29.91
C MET A 1192 -5.90 43.21 30.91
N GLU A 1193 -6.70 42.26 30.43
CA GLU A 1193 -6.90 40.94 31.05
C GLU A 1193 -5.77 39.97 30.58
N PRO A 1194 -5.50 38.87 31.33
CA PRO A 1194 -4.34 38.01 31.12
C PRO A 1194 -4.35 37.29 29.77
N GLU A 1195 -3.17 37.21 29.12
CA GLU A 1195 -2.98 36.42 27.90
C GLU A 1195 -3.27 34.95 28.21
N PHE A 1196 -4.11 34.32 27.38
CA PHE A 1196 -4.60 32.96 27.57
C PHE A 1196 -4.27 32.14 26.33
N SER A 1197 -3.45 31.10 26.48
CA SER A 1197 -3.18 30.12 25.42
C SER A 1197 -3.74 28.77 25.81
N ILE A 1198 -4.38 28.12 24.85
CA ILE A 1198 -4.94 26.77 24.97
C ILE A 1198 -4.16 25.89 24.00
N ASP A 1199 -3.58 24.81 24.53
CA ASP A 1199 -2.95 23.77 23.73
C ASP A 1199 -3.65 22.43 24.01
N LEU A 1200 -4.08 21.76 22.93
CA LEU A 1200 -4.88 20.53 22.97
C LEU A 1200 -4.11 19.44 22.24
N ASN A 1201 -3.45 18.56 22.99
CA ASN A 1201 -2.71 17.42 22.45
C ASN A 1201 -3.02 16.17 23.29
N ASN A 1202 -3.30 15.04 22.62
CA ASN A 1202 -3.41 13.70 23.23
C ASN A 1202 -4.33 13.61 24.47
N GLY A 1203 -5.47 14.31 24.47
CA GLY A 1203 -6.45 14.26 25.57
C GLY A 1203 -6.09 15.10 26.81
N ILE A 1204 -5.01 15.88 26.77
CA ILE A 1204 -4.58 16.80 27.84
C ILE A 1204 -4.81 18.24 27.38
N ALA A 1205 -5.52 19.02 28.20
CA ALA A 1205 -5.74 20.45 27.96
C ALA A 1205 -4.87 21.29 28.90
N THR A 1206 -3.99 22.11 28.33
CA THR A 1206 -3.10 22.98 29.09
C THR A 1206 -3.48 24.44 28.87
N PHE A 1207 -3.60 25.18 29.99
CA PHE A 1207 -4.01 26.58 30.02
C PHE A 1207 -2.91 27.43 30.65
N THR A 1208 -2.44 28.44 29.93
CA THR A 1208 -1.46 29.39 30.47
C THR A 1208 -2.14 30.72 30.76
N ILE A 1209 -2.01 31.23 31.99
CA ILE A 1209 -2.57 32.52 32.40
C ILE A 1209 -1.43 33.48 32.72
N HIS A 1210 -1.30 34.54 31.92
CA HIS A 1210 -0.26 35.56 32.08
C HIS A 1210 -0.77 36.80 32.83
N ARG A 1211 -0.50 36.87 34.13
CA ARG A 1211 -0.80 37.95 35.07
C ARG A 1211 0.34 38.98 35.15
N LEU A 1212 0.02 40.25 34.93
CA LEU A 1212 0.98 41.35 35.08
C LEU A 1212 1.52 41.47 36.53
N ALA A 1213 2.81 41.74 36.68
CA ALA A 1213 3.53 41.67 37.95
C ALA A 1213 3.07 42.65 39.07
N GLU A 1214 2.19 43.60 38.77
CA GLU A 1214 1.78 44.67 39.69
C GLU A 1214 0.43 44.44 40.41
N GLU A 1215 -0.33 43.38 40.09
CA GLU A 1215 -1.68 43.12 40.63
C GLU A 1215 -1.70 42.25 41.93
N PRO A 1216 -2.75 42.29 42.77
CA PRO A 1216 -2.88 41.45 43.99
C PRO A 1216 -3.26 39.99 43.69
N SER A 1217 -3.08 39.08 44.66
CA SER A 1217 -3.30 37.63 44.50
C SER A 1217 -4.70 37.29 43.94
N ALA A 1218 -4.75 36.48 42.89
CA ALA A 1218 -5.97 36.11 42.20
C ALA A 1218 -6.39 34.67 42.52
N ASN A 1219 -7.69 34.42 42.65
CA ASN A 1219 -8.23 33.07 42.72
C ASN A 1219 -8.64 32.61 41.33
N ILE A 1220 -8.11 31.48 40.90
CA ILE A 1220 -8.49 30.80 39.68
C ILE A 1220 -9.48 29.70 40.02
N ILE A 1221 -10.67 29.77 39.45
CA ILE A 1221 -11.79 28.84 39.64
C ILE A 1221 -12.06 28.18 38.29
N ILE A 1222 -11.80 26.89 38.17
CA ILE A 1222 -12.09 26.08 37.00
C ILE A 1222 -13.47 25.48 37.15
N GLU A 1223 -14.32 25.64 36.15
CA GLU A 1223 -15.68 25.12 36.13
C GLU A 1223 -15.91 24.37 34.82
N LYS A 1224 -16.70 23.29 34.87
CA LYS A 1224 -17.14 22.56 33.69
C LYS A 1224 -18.65 22.70 33.46
N SER A 1225 -19.04 22.65 32.20
CA SER A 1225 -20.41 22.58 31.75
C SER A 1225 -20.52 21.59 30.61
N MET A 1226 -21.62 20.85 30.53
CA MET A 1226 -21.89 19.97 29.39
C MET A 1226 -22.75 20.67 28.32
N ASP A 1227 -23.31 21.85 28.65
CA ASP A 1227 -24.38 22.49 27.90
C ASP A 1227 -24.23 24.03 27.79
N LEU A 1228 -23.10 24.60 28.23
CA LEU A 1228 -22.80 26.03 28.35
C LEU A 1228 -23.76 26.85 29.24
N ALA A 1229 -24.89 26.29 29.67
CA ALA A 1229 -25.91 26.95 30.49
C ALA A 1229 -25.72 26.69 32.00
N ASN A 1230 -25.25 25.49 32.35
CA ASN A 1230 -25.10 25.04 33.73
C ASN A 1230 -23.63 24.70 34.02
N TRP A 1231 -23.01 25.46 34.92
CA TRP A 1231 -21.59 25.36 35.25
C TRP A 1231 -21.37 24.77 36.65
N SER A 1232 -20.40 23.87 36.77
CA SER A 1232 -20.04 23.18 38.01
C SER A 1232 -18.55 23.33 38.30
N GLU A 1233 -18.19 23.79 39.49
CA GLU A 1233 -16.79 24.00 39.89
C GLU A 1233 -16.03 22.68 39.98
N LEU A 1234 -14.91 22.62 39.26
CA LEU A 1234 -13.96 21.52 39.26
C LEU A 1234 -12.81 21.73 40.24
N ALA A 1235 -12.24 22.93 40.28
CA ALA A 1235 -11.09 23.23 41.13
C ALA A 1235 -10.96 24.74 41.39
N THR A 1236 -10.46 25.11 42.56
CA THR A 1236 -10.11 26.49 42.89
C THR A 1236 -8.69 26.56 43.45
N SER A 1237 -7.87 27.50 42.97
CA SER A 1237 -6.50 27.74 43.41
C SER A 1237 -6.20 29.23 43.54
N ALA A 1238 -5.49 29.62 44.60
CA ALA A 1238 -5.08 31.00 44.85
C ALA A 1238 -3.59 31.15 44.52
N THR A 1239 -3.24 32.14 43.70
CA THR A 1239 -1.86 32.31 43.23
C THR A 1239 -1.40 33.77 43.17
N THR A 1240 -0.10 33.97 43.35
CA THR A 1240 0.59 35.28 43.26
C THR A 1240 1.56 35.33 42.08
N ASP A 1241 1.74 34.23 41.36
CA ASP A 1241 2.70 34.16 40.27
C ASP A 1241 2.19 34.91 39.03
N THR A 1242 3.14 35.36 38.22
CA THR A 1242 2.85 36.12 36.99
C THR A 1242 2.44 35.22 35.85
N ASP A 1243 2.90 33.97 35.79
CA ASP A 1243 2.48 33.01 34.78
C ASP A 1243 2.01 31.75 35.49
N ILE A 1244 0.77 31.34 35.25
CA ILE A 1244 0.19 30.15 35.85
C ILE A 1244 -0.16 29.17 34.74
N MET A 1245 0.56 28.05 34.72
CA MET A 1245 0.26 26.88 33.89
C MET A 1245 -0.72 25.97 34.65
N LEU A 1246 -1.90 25.77 34.09
CA LEU A 1246 -2.90 24.83 34.57
C LEU A 1246 -2.98 23.67 33.60
N VAL A 1247 -2.67 22.47 34.08
CA VAL A 1247 -2.73 21.24 33.29
C VAL A 1247 -3.92 20.43 33.79
N LEU A 1248 -4.89 20.18 32.91
CA LEU A 1248 -5.99 19.24 33.15
C LEU A 1248 -5.62 17.91 32.51
N VAL A 1249 -5.34 16.90 33.34
CA VAL A 1249 -4.95 15.54 32.93
C VAL A 1249 -6.13 14.60 33.19
N ASP A 1250 -6.48 13.77 32.20
CA ASP A 1250 -7.53 12.75 32.34
C ASP A 1250 -6.94 11.38 32.70
N ASP A 1251 -7.19 10.92 33.93
CA ASP A 1251 -6.72 9.61 34.42
C ASP A 1251 -7.82 8.52 34.36
N ASN A 1252 -9.00 8.78 33.75
CA ASN A 1252 -10.09 7.79 33.63
C ASN A 1252 -10.97 8.04 32.38
N PRO A 1253 -11.62 7.01 31.79
CA PRO A 1253 -12.27 7.07 30.47
C PRO A 1253 -13.61 7.82 30.49
N ILE A 1254 -13.63 9.10 30.89
CA ILE A 1254 -14.82 9.94 30.96
C ILE A 1254 -14.92 10.89 29.75
N LEU A 1255 -13.86 11.10 28.97
CA LEU A 1255 -13.90 11.89 27.73
C LEU A 1255 -14.39 11.14 26.48
N LEU A 1256 -15.22 10.12 26.66
CA LEU A 1256 -16.13 9.67 25.59
C LEU A 1256 -17.35 10.60 25.43
N VAL A 1257 -17.56 11.57 26.34
CA VAL A 1257 -18.53 12.65 26.16
C VAL A 1257 -17.86 14.01 26.37
N PRO A 1258 -17.52 14.70 25.30
CA PRO A 1258 -16.80 15.97 25.42
C PRO A 1258 -17.63 17.13 25.99
N CYS A 1259 -16.95 18.09 26.64
CA CYS A 1259 -17.55 19.06 27.56
C CYS A 1259 -16.87 20.44 27.47
N PHE A 1260 -17.50 21.47 28.02
CA PHE A 1260 -16.97 22.84 28.08
C PHE A 1260 -16.29 23.09 29.41
N LEU A 1261 -15.15 23.76 29.36
CA LEU A 1261 -14.38 24.18 30.53
C LEU A 1261 -14.25 25.70 30.49
N ARG A 1262 -14.45 26.36 31.63
CA ARG A 1262 -14.14 27.78 31.78
C ARG A 1262 -13.33 28.00 33.03
N ILE A 1263 -12.42 28.97 32.95
CA ILE A 1263 -11.54 29.34 34.04
C ILE A 1263 -11.86 30.78 34.43
N ARG A 1264 -12.42 30.97 35.63
CA ARG A 1264 -12.72 32.28 36.19
C ARG A 1264 -11.58 32.74 37.09
N VAL A 1265 -11.10 33.95 36.89
CA VAL A 1265 -10.12 34.61 37.76
C VAL A 1265 -10.86 35.67 38.59
N SER A 1266 -10.65 35.73 39.90
CA SER A 1266 -11.49 36.54 40.79
C SER A 1266 -11.17 38.05 40.76
N ASP A 1267 -12.24 38.83 40.52
CA ASP A 1267 -12.47 40.29 40.53
C ASP A 1267 -11.61 41.19 39.63
#